data_AF-A0A813VKX2-F1
#
_entry.id   AF-A0A813VKX2-F1
#
_cell.length_a   1.000
_cell.length_b   1.000
_cell.length_c   1.000
_cell.angle_alpha   90.00
_cell.angle_beta   90.00
_cell.angle_gamma   90.00
#
_symmetry.space_group_name_H-M   'P 1'
#
loop_
_entity.id
_entity.type
_entity.pdbx_description
1 polymer ?
#
loop_
_entity_poly.entity_id
_entity_poly.type
_entity_poly.pdbx_seq_one_letter_code
_entity_poly.pdbx_strand_id
1 'polypeptide(L)'
;MKGYLYSQDGSYAFPLGPKVTTIGRENCDISINSTNVDNQHALLEYDNEQRCFILKDLNSSTGTYVHECRVQNAAVRLADGDFIRFGFNGLPLEFRVDQQQETTMPPIYQRHQTSNSLHLISQTLPARRSTSSTNQYPQQIDAQQNPSFSLRTRPSSAGTKKVPGIMATPNQNSNGIRDSVVRHNAWTITTTSDPNKSIINGSFSGELDIAGQDNTEIINRVDQLEKEVKGRGGEIRELTNKIRTLEPLSTAFTQDVHTLKTELDKVKREKNAASGLISSLQRDLHSKESDLAKLSREIEGIKTDSRDKDVRLQTLQSKFNLLRDRTRAEADRANKERELKLQSAEKLINELNESINRLKSQLQDTEKQLLKVTQNEQKLKQEYEQTREQLAEIQRSETTLKSDLADTQRKHNQSCTDIWRCFSDDEYNEDQHDIIEQIQQLRQQLEQSRNELDNQRNTQSSSNEQFKVSFGKLIDIFTNTTQEQITEDVLLSARQEITEFEGTDNDDDSPIGMFKKAAINAIDNHAKLISGMNNLLAQQNDHEQNLSSIRSQYEELEREKENFSLEQTSREETFRSELEQANAEKDAFWQQRLNEECDRLREQMTQLQKEFDEQSHSSSDQLEKVTAENSEYLQKWNDLQTESTQKIDELTTKLQEYEQQLTEIKEQQNEVTDINERQREELSQLEKEKNETIEDLNSQIQVYKDQVRQFSITIVQLEKDLGEEQEKRIKVQTDFDNQNKNANSPSTSPPPPPPVTETIVPVVPVLTAPFADLSHELFAYKSRVQEQEQIIISLRRDLVGMTARLSDVQGELSEKQKQTLEKSEVTIREQNKELNETRLKLSKLSDIVDKQTSQIQTLQTDLSKAKVLVDQYQLLVDQRQTDIDRLTKTLEQNNIVVQQVERTNQDEGRITHELVAIGAQCKGERHELTIGRQREALNELRARIKSLEQLRPVNPSYEKVLQQVVILKRELAELRARQALPTDIPYLTATTPGANSIHQQSQRHSSATNQSEHVLETQKVVEERAAHAETINSLQSCDDLHNSFARRLIQLLDIDDDSLSNIAPLASLPTTDRYVALQQRQRTTEILVQKIEMLRERLTRKEELLRDYEKDLGKLRQAEILLREKNGLLQDLEMDKRTKDDEALFLRNTLRETQDNLNQEKRLNSSVKLGRNIDQVQPPELIRRSGGSTVTLHHHCPPDTSGKFRTVKRDMNQKIARKDYEIKTLKHELHEALDTLSDQSHKVRQLELQSKDDNNGTNIYTSSNS
;
A
#
# COMPACT_ATOMS: atom_id res chain seq x y z
N MET A 1 -41.05 -26.05 -10.36
CA MET A 1 -40.00 -25.87 -11.39
C MET A 1 -39.17 -27.14 -11.38
N LYS A 2 -38.85 -27.74 -12.53
CA LYS A 2 -37.99 -28.93 -12.61
C LYS A 2 -36.75 -28.59 -13.43
N GLY A 3 -35.57 -28.87 -12.89
CA GLY A 3 -34.31 -28.71 -13.61
C GLY A 3 -33.74 -30.07 -14.03
N TYR A 4 -32.93 -30.08 -15.09
CA TYR A 4 -32.25 -31.26 -15.59
C TYR A 4 -30.85 -30.88 -16.09
N LEU A 5 -29.92 -31.84 -16.07
CA LEU A 5 -28.63 -31.74 -16.75
C LEU A 5 -28.64 -32.67 -17.97
N TYR A 6 -28.49 -32.11 -19.16
CA TYR A 6 -28.44 -32.85 -20.43
C TYR A 6 -26.98 -33.09 -20.85
N SER A 7 -26.66 -34.25 -21.43
CA SER A 7 -25.39 -34.43 -22.13
C SER A 7 -25.34 -33.54 -23.39
N GLN A 8 -24.13 -33.20 -23.83
CA GLN A 8 -23.90 -32.37 -25.03
C GLN A 8 -24.55 -32.93 -26.31
N ASP A 9 -24.70 -34.26 -26.40
CA ASP A 9 -25.38 -34.93 -27.52
C ASP A 9 -26.92 -35.03 -27.35
N GLY A 10 -27.47 -34.56 -26.23
CA GLY A 10 -28.87 -34.77 -25.83
C GLY A 10 -29.22 -36.23 -25.49
N SER A 11 -28.22 -37.12 -25.43
CA SER A 11 -28.36 -38.58 -25.28
C SER A 11 -28.80 -39.05 -23.88
N TYR A 12 -28.50 -38.26 -22.84
CA TYR A 12 -28.88 -38.54 -21.46
C TYR A 12 -29.35 -37.25 -20.77
N ALA A 13 -30.34 -37.38 -19.89
CA ALA A 13 -30.89 -36.28 -19.10
C ALA A 13 -31.02 -36.69 -17.63
N PHE A 14 -30.26 -36.04 -16.75
CA PHE A 14 -30.29 -36.29 -15.31
C PHE A 14 -31.31 -35.34 -14.64
N PRO A 15 -32.43 -35.83 -14.08
CA PRO A 15 -33.39 -34.99 -13.37
C PRO A 15 -32.81 -34.53 -12.04
N LEU A 16 -32.95 -33.23 -11.73
CA LEU A 16 -32.51 -32.68 -10.45
C LEU A 16 -33.53 -32.93 -9.34
N GLY A 17 -33.03 -33.13 -8.12
CA GLY A 17 -33.84 -33.31 -6.93
C GLY A 17 -34.68 -32.07 -6.58
N PRO A 18 -35.82 -32.23 -5.89
CA PRO A 18 -36.78 -31.13 -5.63
C PRO A 18 -36.30 -30.10 -4.59
N LYS A 19 -35.12 -30.28 -4.01
CA LYS A 19 -34.48 -29.36 -3.06
C LYS A 19 -32.96 -29.34 -3.21
N VAL A 20 -32.31 -30.51 -3.16
CA VAL A 20 -30.87 -30.68 -3.29
C VAL A 20 -30.61 -31.87 -4.22
N THR A 21 -29.53 -31.79 -4.99
CA THR A 21 -28.97 -32.88 -5.79
C THR A 21 -27.48 -32.95 -5.52
N THR A 22 -26.99 -34.12 -5.11
CA THR A 22 -25.55 -34.39 -4.93
C THR A 22 -24.95 -34.97 -6.22
N ILE A 23 -23.73 -34.56 -6.55
CA ILE A 23 -23.04 -34.92 -7.79
C ILE A 23 -21.62 -35.38 -7.42
N GLY A 24 -21.23 -36.55 -7.90
CA GLY A 24 -19.94 -37.17 -7.56
C GLY A 24 -19.79 -38.54 -8.20
N ARG A 25 -18.80 -39.32 -7.77
CA ARG A 25 -18.52 -40.65 -8.33
C ARG A 25 -19.33 -41.78 -7.68
N GLU A 26 -19.60 -41.68 -6.38
CA GLU A 26 -20.15 -42.76 -5.55
C GLU A 26 -21.10 -42.18 -4.48
N ASN A 27 -22.23 -42.84 -4.23
CA ASN A 27 -23.23 -42.41 -3.23
C ASN A 27 -23.79 -40.98 -3.45
N CYS A 28 -23.90 -40.55 -4.71
CA CYS A 28 -24.51 -39.28 -5.11
C CYS A 28 -25.74 -39.48 -6.01
N ASP A 29 -26.71 -38.57 -5.92
CA ASP A 29 -27.95 -38.56 -6.70
C ASP A 29 -27.68 -38.60 -8.21
N ILE A 30 -26.62 -37.91 -8.66
CA ILE A 30 -26.02 -38.03 -9.99
C ILE A 30 -24.61 -38.59 -9.83
N SER A 31 -24.46 -39.87 -10.17
CA SER A 31 -23.18 -40.58 -10.12
C SER A 31 -22.48 -40.56 -11.49
N ILE A 32 -21.37 -39.83 -11.59
CA ILE A 32 -20.54 -39.67 -12.80
C ILE A 32 -19.31 -40.58 -12.67
N ASN A 33 -19.30 -41.69 -13.40
CA ASN A 33 -18.20 -42.66 -13.36
C ASN A 33 -16.97 -42.17 -14.14
N SER A 34 -16.15 -41.33 -13.50
CA SER A 34 -14.88 -40.80 -14.02
C SER A 34 -13.83 -40.76 -12.92
N THR A 35 -12.57 -41.06 -13.25
CA THR A 35 -11.43 -40.91 -12.31
C THR A 35 -11.17 -39.45 -11.94
N ASN A 36 -11.66 -38.50 -12.74
CA ASN A 36 -11.45 -37.07 -12.56
C ASN A 36 -12.59 -36.40 -11.76
N VAL A 37 -13.48 -37.20 -11.15
CA VAL A 37 -14.59 -36.75 -10.30
C VAL A 37 -14.45 -37.43 -8.94
N ASP A 38 -14.57 -36.65 -7.87
CA ASP A 38 -14.46 -37.12 -6.49
C ASP A 38 -15.75 -37.82 -6.02
N ASN A 39 -15.69 -38.60 -4.94
CA ASN A 39 -16.85 -39.36 -4.43
C ASN A 39 -18.06 -38.44 -4.18
N GLN A 40 -17.85 -37.30 -3.53
CA GLN A 40 -18.76 -36.15 -3.52
C GLN A 40 -18.01 -34.95 -4.07
N HIS A 41 -18.46 -34.38 -5.19
CA HIS A 41 -17.70 -33.40 -5.97
C HIS A 41 -18.42 -32.04 -6.04
N ALA A 42 -19.73 -32.05 -6.25
CA ALA A 42 -20.57 -30.83 -6.27
C ALA A 42 -21.95 -31.08 -5.65
N LEU A 43 -22.59 -29.99 -5.24
CA LEU A 43 -23.95 -29.96 -4.72
C LEU A 43 -24.75 -28.89 -5.46
N LEU A 44 -25.97 -29.23 -5.86
CA LEU A 44 -26.84 -28.37 -6.66
C LEU A 44 -28.20 -28.24 -5.96
N GLU A 45 -28.46 -27.07 -5.39
CA GLU A 45 -29.60 -26.76 -4.53
C GLU A 45 -30.63 -25.88 -5.27
N TYR A 46 -31.92 -26.03 -4.96
CA TYR A 46 -33.00 -25.20 -5.48
C TYR A 46 -33.49 -24.21 -4.44
N ASP A 47 -33.16 -22.94 -4.65
CA ASP A 47 -33.65 -21.82 -3.85
C ASP A 47 -35.12 -21.56 -4.20
N ASN A 48 -36.00 -21.76 -3.21
CA ASN A 48 -37.44 -21.59 -3.36
C ASN A 48 -37.89 -20.12 -3.30
N GLU A 49 -37.08 -19.23 -2.70
CA GLU A 49 -37.34 -17.79 -2.60
C GLU A 49 -36.90 -17.07 -3.89
N GLN A 50 -35.67 -17.33 -4.34
CA GLN A 50 -35.11 -16.76 -5.58
C GLN A 50 -35.56 -17.50 -6.86
N ARG A 51 -36.21 -18.66 -6.71
CA ARG A 51 -36.71 -19.56 -7.77
C ARG A 51 -35.64 -19.92 -8.79
N CYS A 52 -34.44 -20.24 -8.31
CA CYS A 52 -33.31 -20.61 -9.14
C CYS A 52 -32.53 -21.79 -8.55
N PHE A 53 -31.72 -22.42 -9.38
CA PHE A 53 -30.77 -23.44 -8.94
C PHE A 53 -29.43 -22.79 -8.64
N ILE A 54 -28.75 -23.30 -7.61
CA ILE A 54 -27.48 -22.81 -7.11
C ILE A 54 -26.50 -23.99 -7.05
N LEU A 55 -25.39 -23.88 -7.79
CA LEU A 55 -24.33 -24.87 -7.84
C LEU A 55 -23.21 -24.50 -6.86
N LYS A 56 -22.72 -25.47 -6.11
CA LYS A 56 -21.61 -25.32 -5.16
C LYS A 56 -20.63 -26.47 -5.33
N ASP A 57 -19.37 -26.14 -5.60
CA ASP A 57 -18.27 -27.11 -5.54
C ASP A 57 -18.01 -27.53 -4.08
N LEU A 58 -17.74 -28.81 -3.83
CA LEU A 58 -17.50 -29.35 -2.49
C LEU A 58 -15.99 -29.37 -2.13
N ASN A 59 -15.26 -28.34 -2.56
CA ASN A 59 -13.79 -28.25 -2.53
C ASN A 59 -13.13 -29.44 -3.27
N SER A 60 -13.65 -29.74 -4.45
CA SER A 60 -13.23 -30.88 -5.24
C SER A 60 -11.80 -30.74 -5.75
N SER A 61 -11.08 -31.88 -5.79
CA SER A 61 -9.67 -31.96 -6.16
C SER A 61 -9.42 -31.41 -7.57
N THR A 62 -10.29 -31.79 -8.51
CA THR A 62 -10.24 -31.44 -9.93
C THR A 62 -11.08 -30.23 -10.33
N GLY A 63 -12.00 -29.77 -9.46
CA GLY A 63 -12.81 -28.56 -9.63
C GLY A 63 -14.08 -28.71 -10.48
N THR A 64 -15.16 -28.07 -10.04
CA THR A 64 -16.36 -27.78 -10.84
C THR A 64 -16.16 -26.51 -11.67
N TYR A 65 -16.71 -26.49 -12.88
CA TYR A 65 -16.63 -25.37 -13.84
C TYR A 65 -18.02 -25.03 -14.40
N VAL A 66 -18.28 -23.74 -14.63
CA VAL A 66 -19.44 -23.25 -15.39
C VAL A 66 -18.93 -22.31 -16.48
N HIS A 67 -19.28 -22.56 -17.75
CA HIS A 67 -18.77 -21.82 -18.91
C HIS A 67 -17.22 -21.66 -18.90
N GLU A 68 -16.49 -22.77 -18.75
CA GLU A 68 -15.02 -22.82 -18.59
C GLU A 68 -14.44 -22.14 -17.32
N CYS A 69 -15.24 -21.40 -16.55
CA CYS A 69 -14.79 -20.73 -15.34
C CYS A 69 -14.91 -21.65 -14.11
N ARG A 70 -13.80 -21.89 -13.38
CA ARG A 70 -13.81 -22.71 -12.17
C ARG A 70 -14.60 -22.05 -11.05
N VAL A 71 -15.49 -22.80 -10.43
CA VAL A 71 -16.20 -22.40 -9.21
C VAL A 71 -15.22 -22.45 -8.03
N GLN A 72 -14.96 -21.31 -7.40
CA GLN A 72 -13.99 -21.18 -6.29
C GLN A 72 -14.69 -20.63 -5.04
N ASN A 73 -14.88 -21.47 -4.02
CA ASN A 73 -15.41 -21.14 -2.68
C ASN A 73 -16.77 -20.42 -2.61
N ALA A 74 -17.42 -20.17 -3.75
CA ALA A 74 -18.67 -19.44 -3.88
C ALA A 74 -19.77 -20.32 -4.48
N ALA A 75 -21.02 -20.05 -4.12
CA ALA A 75 -22.18 -20.70 -4.68
C ALA A 75 -22.68 -19.90 -5.91
N VAL A 76 -22.79 -20.56 -7.07
CA VAL A 76 -23.09 -19.93 -8.37
C VAL A 76 -24.55 -20.18 -8.75
N ARG A 77 -25.31 -19.11 -8.97
CA ARG A 77 -26.67 -19.20 -9.53
C ARG A 77 -26.59 -19.65 -10.99
N LEU A 78 -27.33 -20.70 -11.32
CA LEU A 78 -27.47 -21.22 -12.68
C LEU A 78 -28.63 -20.54 -13.44
N ALA A 79 -28.45 -20.35 -14.75
CA ALA A 79 -29.45 -19.90 -15.71
C ALA A 79 -29.75 -20.98 -16.77
N ASP A 80 -30.93 -20.92 -17.37
CA ASP A 80 -31.38 -21.88 -18.39
C ASP A 80 -30.46 -21.80 -19.64
N GLY A 81 -29.79 -22.91 -19.97
CA GLY A 81 -28.76 -23.01 -21.01
C GLY A 81 -27.31 -23.02 -20.52
N ASP A 82 -27.05 -22.93 -19.21
CA ASP A 82 -25.68 -22.92 -18.66
C ASP A 82 -24.94 -24.26 -18.89
N PHE A 83 -23.69 -24.20 -19.38
CA PHE A 83 -22.82 -25.37 -19.51
C PHE A 83 -21.96 -25.59 -18.26
N ILE A 84 -22.09 -26.76 -17.63
CA ILE A 84 -21.43 -27.16 -16.38
C ILE A 84 -20.50 -28.35 -16.65
N ARG A 85 -19.28 -28.35 -16.11
CA ARG A 85 -18.34 -29.47 -16.18
C ARG A 85 -17.81 -29.82 -14.79
N PHE A 86 -17.67 -31.12 -14.54
CA PHE A 86 -17.13 -31.68 -13.29
C PHE A 86 -15.75 -32.29 -13.52
N GLY A 87 -14.73 -31.68 -12.93
CA GLY A 87 -13.31 -31.97 -13.15
C GLY A 87 -12.71 -31.34 -14.41
N PHE A 88 -11.39 -31.10 -14.38
CA PHE A 88 -10.61 -30.42 -15.43
C PHE A 88 -10.96 -30.88 -16.87
N ASN A 89 -11.05 -32.20 -17.10
CA ASN A 89 -11.41 -32.84 -18.37
C ASN A 89 -12.74 -33.64 -18.29
N GLY A 90 -13.71 -33.20 -17.49
CA GLY A 90 -15.06 -33.78 -17.49
C GLY A 90 -15.84 -33.53 -18.79
N LEU A 91 -16.95 -34.26 -18.98
CA LEU A 91 -17.91 -33.95 -20.04
C LEU A 91 -18.73 -32.70 -19.65
N PRO A 92 -18.98 -31.76 -20.58
CA PRO A 92 -19.91 -30.65 -20.33
C PRO A 92 -21.36 -31.13 -20.37
N LEU A 93 -22.16 -30.65 -19.42
CA LEU A 93 -23.60 -30.89 -19.32
C LEU A 93 -24.34 -29.55 -19.44
N GLU A 94 -25.40 -29.50 -20.24
CA GLU A 94 -26.25 -28.31 -20.38
C GLU A 94 -27.37 -28.35 -19.34
N PHE A 95 -27.44 -27.33 -18.48
CA PHE A 95 -28.50 -27.19 -17.50
C PHE A 95 -29.75 -26.54 -18.12
N ARG A 96 -30.91 -27.18 -17.98
CA ARG A 96 -32.21 -26.68 -18.49
C ARG A 96 -33.34 -26.83 -17.49
N VAL A 97 -34.38 -26.01 -17.66
CA VAL A 97 -35.53 -25.93 -16.75
C VAL A 97 -36.87 -26.09 -17.50
N ASP A 98 -37.63 -27.14 -17.13
CA ASP A 98 -39.00 -27.34 -17.62
C ASP A 98 -39.93 -26.22 -17.11
N GLN A 99 -40.29 -25.30 -18.02
CA GLN A 99 -41.44 -24.42 -17.84
C GLN A 99 -42.72 -25.17 -18.21
N GLN A 100 -43.41 -25.73 -17.21
CA GLN A 100 -44.77 -26.25 -17.43
C GLN A 100 -45.71 -25.10 -17.80
N GLN A 101 -46.26 -25.16 -19.01
CA GLN A 101 -47.28 -24.24 -19.49
C GLN A 101 -48.61 -24.50 -18.76
N GLU A 102 -49.18 -23.49 -18.08
CA GLU A 102 -50.64 -23.42 -18.00
C GLU A 102 -51.18 -23.05 -19.37
N THR A 103 -52.18 -23.80 -19.85
CA THR A 103 -52.55 -23.82 -21.27
C THR A 103 -53.98 -23.32 -21.50
N THR A 104 -54.10 -22.14 -22.13
CA THR A 104 -55.31 -21.75 -22.90
C THR A 104 -54.93 -21.22 -24.28
N MET A 105 -54.46 -22.16 -25.10
CA MET A 105 -54.50 -22.23 -26.58
C MET A 105 -55.96 -22.12 -27.13
N PRO A 106 -56.28 -22.01 -28.45
CA PRO A 106 -55.47 -21.80 -29.68
C PRO A 106 -56.18 -20.85 -30.76
N PRO A 107 -55.98 -20.90 -32.12
CA PRO A 107 -54.79 -20.36 -32.85
C PRO A 107 -55.03 -19.85 -34.33
N ILE A 108 -53.92 -19.68 -35.10
CA ILE A 108 -53.73 -19.82 -36.59
C ILE A 108 -54.28 -18.68 -37.49
N TYR A 109 -53.62 -18.21 -38.57
CA TYR A 109 -52.60 -18.73 -39.52
C TYR A 109 -51.22 -17.99 -39.43
N GLN A 110 -50.03 -18.62 -39.53
CA GLN A 110 -49.29 -19.24 -40.68
C GLN A 110 -48.72 -18.24 -41.73
N ARG A 111 -47.54 -18.44 -42.38
CA ARG A 111 -46.64 -19.62 -42.50
C ARG A 111 -45.12 -19.30 -42.79
N HIS A 112 -44.28 -20.33 -42.59
CA HIS A 112 -42.80 -20.44 -42.65
C HIS A 112 -42.04 -20.23 -44.00
N GLN A 113 -40.73 -19.95 -43.90
CA GLN A 113 -39.57 -20.71 -44.47
C GLN A 113 -38.26 -20.22 -43.78
N THR A 114 -37.12 -20.90 -43.51
CA THR A 114 -36.47 -22.22 -43.83
C THR A 114 -35.79 -22.38 -45.21
N SER A 115 -34.54 -22.87 -45.37
CA SER A 115 -33.45 -23.24 -44.42
C SER A 115 -32.11 -23.58 -45.15
N ASN A 116 -30.97 -23.44 -44.45
CA ASN A 116 -29.62 -24.07 -44.61
C ASN A 116 -29.05 -24.48 -46.01
N SER A 117 -27.80 -24.07 -46.33
CA SER A 117 -26.60 -24.98 -46.41
C SER A 117 -25.29 -24.22 -46.74
N LEU A 118 -24.17 -24.94 -46.94
CA LEU A 118 -22.77 -24.49 -46.90
C LEU A 118 -22.06 -24.27 -48.27
N HIS A 119 -20.92 -23.56 -48.18
CA HIS A 119 -19.66 -23.71 -48.94
C HIS A 119 -19.46 -23.16 -50.39
N LEU A 120 -18.59 -22.13 -50.45
CA LEU A 120 -17.21 -22.18 -51.01
C LEU A 120 -16.93 -21.89 -52.53
N ILE A 121 -15.82 -21.15 -52.75
CA ILE A 121 -14.96 -21.02 -53.96
C ILE A 121 -15.31 -20.02 -55.12
N SER A 122 -14.57 -18.89 -55.08
CA SER A 122 -13.68 -18.34 -56.15
C SER A 122 -14.18 -17.59 -57.41
N GLN A 123 -13.56 -16.42 -57.62
CA GLN A 123 -13.17 -15.73 -58.88
C GLN A 123 -14.19 -15.45 -59.99
N THR A 124 -14.35 -14.15 -60.35
CA THR A 124 -13.67 -13.57 -61.53
C THR A 124 -13.76 -12.03 -61.62
N LEU A 125 -12.75 -11.42 -62.22
CA LEU A 125 -12.70 -10.05 -62.79
C LEU A 125 -12.90 -10.18 -64.33
N PRO A 126 -13.18 -9.11 -65.16
CA PRO A 126 -12.42 -7.85 -65.12
C PRO A 126 -12.99 -6.52 -65.75
N ALA A 127 -12.31 -5.42 -65.38
CA ALA A 127 -11.77 -4.32 -66.23
C ALA A 127 -12.63 -3.23 -66.96
N ARG A 128 -12.20 -1.98 -66.67
CA ARG A 128 -12.03 -0.81 -67.59
C ARG A 128 -13.32 -0.11 -68.10
N ARG A 129 -13.28 1.16 -68.58
CA ARG A 129 -12.16 2.09 -68.87
C ARG A 129 -12.54 3.55 -68.52
N SER A 130 -11.56 4.45 -68.38
CA SER A 130 -11.68 5.90 -68.14
C SER A 130 -11.60 6.75 -69.42
N THR A 131 -11.97 8.06 -69.35
CA THR A 131 -11.19 9.27 -69.80
C THR A 131 -12.03 10.56 -70.00
N SER A 132 -11.50 11.74 -69.55
CA SER A 132 -11.49 13.13 -70.15
C SER A 132 -12.66 13.71 -71.01
N SER A 133 -12.93 15.03 -71.12
CA SER A 133 -12.48 16.28 -70.44
C SER A 133 -13.19 17.53 -71.05
N THR A 134 -12.85 18.74 -70.58
CA THR A 134 -12.74 20.04 -71.31
C THR A 134 -13.66 21.19 -70.83
N ASN A 135 -13.09 22.40 -70.75
CA ASN A 135 -13.67 23.65 -70.23
C ASN A 135 -14.48 24.45 -71.27
N GLN A 136 -15.31 25.41 -70.81
CA GLN A 136 -15.35 26.76 -71.40
C GLN A 136 -15.94 27.83 -70.44
N TYR A 137 -15.47 29.07 -70.62
CA TYR A 137 -15.89 30.34 -69.99
C TYR A 137 -15.61 31.45 -71.04
N PRO A 138 -16.35 32.59 -71.09
CA PRO A 138 -15.80 33.82 -70.46
C PRO A 138 -16.82 34.95 -70.06
N GLN A 139 -16.37 35.85 -69.16
CA GLN A 139 -16.57 37.34 -69.16
C GLN A 139 -18.01 37.95 -69.00
N GLN A 140 -18.24 39.19 -68.51
CA GLN A 140 -17.51 40.25 -67.75
C GLN A 140 -18.56 41.34 -67.31
N ILE A 141 -18.40 42.22 -66.31
CA ILE A 141 -17.87 43.63 -66.37
C ILE A 141 -18.09 44.32 -64.99
N ASP A 142 -17.06 45.04 -64.50
CA ASP A 142 -16.91 46.24 -63.61
C ASP A 142 -17.92 46.53 -62.45
N ALA A 143 -17.65 47.31 -61.37
CA ALA A 143 -16.62 48.32 -61.03
C ALA A 143 -16.59 48.54 -59.47
N GLN A 144 -15.76 49.34 -58.77
CA GLN A 144 -14.51 50.11 -59.04
C GLN A 144 -13.85 50.60 -57.71
N GLN A 145 -12.65 51.20 -57.81
CA GLN A 145 -11.99 52.16 -56.87
C GLN A 145 -11.32 51.67 -55.55
N ASN A 146 -10.41 52.53 -55.04
CA ASN A 146 -9.10 52.24 -54.40
C ASN A 146 -8.56 53.58 -53.75
N PRO A 147 -7.32 53.75 -53.22
CA PRO A 147 -6.26 52.81 -52.76
C PRO A 147 -5.49 53.19 -51.44
N SER A 148 -4.61 52.29 -50.94
CA SER A 148 -3.26 52.51 -50.30
C SER A 148 -3.07 53.47 -49.08
N PHE A 149 -2.25 53.18 -48.06
CA PHE A 149 -0.76 53.03 -48.08
C PHE A 149 -0.14 52.31 -46.84
N SER A 150 1.19 52.30 -46.69
CA SER A 150 2.01 51.56 -45.68
C SER A 150 3.47 52.11 -45.63
N LEU A 151 4.44 51.74 -44.76
CA LEU A 151 4.63 50.64 -43.77
C LEU A 151 5.77 51.03 -42.73
N ARG A 152 5.96 50.23 -41.65
CA ARG A 152 7.11 50.23 -40.67
C ARG A 152 7.21 51.48 -39.73
N THR A 153 7.96 51.52 -38.60
CA THR A 153 8.96 50.60 -37.95
C THR A 153 8.93 50.66 -36.39
N ARG A 154 9.73 49.81 -35.71
CA ARG A 154 10.00 49.66 -34.23
C ARG A 154 11.26 50.49 -33.80
N PRO A 155 11.83 50.51 -32.54
CA PRO A 155 11.55 49.79 -31.27
C PRO A 155 11.73 50.58 -29.89
N SER A 156 11.69 49.83 -28.76
CA SER A 156 12.48 49.97 -27.48
C SER A 156 12.12 50.91 -26.29
N SER A 157 11.48 50.33 -25.26
CA SER A 157 11.86 50.20 -23.81
C SER A 157 12.50 51.32 -22.93
N ALA A 158 11.90 51.50 -21.72
CA ALA A 158 12.45 51.96 -20.41
C ALA A 158 12.94 53.43 -20.24
N GLY A 159 12.90 54.08 -19.05
CA GLY A 159 12.14 53.79 -17.80
C GLY A 159 12.85 54.17 -16.47
N THR A 160 12.45 55.25 -15.76
CA THR A 160 12.93 55.56 -14.38
C THR A 160 12.08 56.59 -13.57
N LYS A 161 11.98 56.35 -12.25
CA LYS A 161 11.97 57.22 -11.02
C LYS A 161 11.79 58.77 -11.19
N LYS A 162 11.17 59.54 -10.27
CA LYS A 162 11.31 59.55 -8.78
C LYS A 162 10.22 60.43 -8.07
N VAL A 163 10.19 60.42 -6.72
CA VAL A 163 9.30 61.16 -5.76
C VAL A 163 10.23 61.84 -4.72
N PRO A 164 10.02 63.08 -4.17
CA PRO A 164 8.96 63.42 -3.18
C PRO A 164 8.49 64.91 -3.05
N GLY A 165 7.55 65.21 -2.12
CA GLY A 165 7.65 66.43 -1.29
C GLY A 165 6.44 67.38 -1.08
N ILE A 166 5.44 66.98 -0.29
CA ILE A 166 4.58 67.78 0.65
C ILE A 166 4.38 69.32 0.42
N MET A 167 3.15 69.80 0.18
CA MET A 167 2.33 70.63 1.13
C MET A 167 1.03 71.25 0.55
N ALA A 168 0.12 71.59 1.48
CA ALA A 168 -0.98 72.58 1.43
C ALA A 168 -2.32 72.29 0.70
N THR A 169 -3.38 72.21 1.51
CA THR A 169 -4.78 72.68 1.30
C THR A 169 -5.62 72.19 0.10
N PRO A 170 -6.70 71.43 0.34
CA PRO A 170 -7.80 71.25 -0.62
C PRO A 170 -8.83 72.38 -0.50
N ASN A 171 -9.23 72.99 -1.62
CA ASN A 171 -10.33 73.96 -1.65
C ASN A 171 -11.64 73.28 -2.10
N GLN A 172 -12.64 73.23 -1.22
CA GLN A 172 -13.98 72.77 -1.57
C GLN A 172 -14.81 73.94 -2.11
N ASN A 173 -15.58 73.72 -3.19
CA ASN A 173 -16.86 74.42 -3.32
C ASN A 173 -17.81 73.75 -4.31
N SER A 174 -18.92 73.21 -3.79
CA SER A 174 -20.14 73.00 -4.57
C SER A 174 -21.38 73.15 -3.68
N ASN A 175 -22.20 74.15 -4.01
CA ASN A 175 -23.61 74.33 -3.64
C ASN A 175 -23.97 74.36 -2.14
N GLY A 176 -24.12 75.57 -1.61
CA GLY A 176 -24.89 75.85 -0.40
C GLY A 176 -25.37 77.30 -0.37
N ILE A 177 -26.57 77.59 -0.89
CA ILE A 177 -27.20 78.92 -0.82
C ILE A 177 -28.49 78.81 0.00
N ARG A 178 -28.62 79.68 1.01
CA ARG A 178 -29.84 79.94 1.78
C ARG A 178 -30.19 81.43 1.71
N ASP A 179 -31.49 81.70 1.80
CA ASP A 179 -32.13 82.87 2.41
C ASP A 179 -31.40 84.22 2.40
N SER A 180 -31.80 85.11 1.48
CA SER A 180 -32.25 86.47 1.85
C SER A 180 -32.80 87.23 0.63
N VAL A 181 -34.09 87.58 0.66
CA VAL A 181 -34.68 88.51 -0.32
C VAL A 181 -34.80 89.89 0.33
N VAL A 182 -33.71 90.65 0.26
CA VAL A 182 -33.73 92.08 0.60
C VAL A 182 -34.50 92.82 -0.49
N ARG A 183 -35.65 93.40 -0.14
CA ARG A 183 -36.29 94.43 -0.98
C ARG A 183 -35.37 95.65 -1.01
N HIS A 184 -35.10 96.21 -2.18
CA HIS A 184 -35.20 97.65 -2.44
C HIS A 184 -35.08 97.92 -3.96
N ASN A 185 -36.12 98.53 -4.53
CA ASN A 185 -36.01 99.33 -5.75
C ASN A 185 -37.15 100.35 -5.68
N ALA A 186 -36.82 101.55 -5.20
CA ALA A 186 -37.78 102.64 -5.04
C ALA A 186 -37.69 103.57 -6.25
N TRP A 187 -38.83 103.92 -6.82
CA TRP A 187 -38.95 105.11 -7.66
C TRP A 187 -39.86 106.11 -6.94
N THR A 188 -39.43 107.36 -6.88
CA THR A 188 -40.02 108.39 -6.01
C THR A 188 -41.27 109.00 -6.63
N ILE A 189 -42.41 108.86 -5.94
CA ILE A 189 -43.48 109.86 -5.97
C ILE A 189 -43.79 110.23 -4.52
N THR A 190 -43.75 111.53 -4.24
CA THR A 190 -44.04 112.11 -2.92
C THR A 190 -45.53 112.26 -2.67
N THR A 191 -45.98 111.94 -1.46
CA THR A 191 -46.98 112.76 -0.74
C THR A 191 -46.94 112.44 0.75
N THR A 192 -47.18 113.46 1.58
CA THR A 192 -47.10 113.37 3.04
C THR A 192 -48.41 112.93 3.67
N SER A 193 -48.32 112.28 4.83
CA SER A 193 -49.43 112.19 5.78
C SER A 193 -49.68 113.55 6.43
N ASP A 194 -50.94 113.93 6.60
CA ASP A 194 -51.40 114.65 7.81
C ASP A 194 -52.92 114.44 8.03
N PRO A 195 -53.44 114.53 9.26
CA PRO A 195 -54.78 114.04 9.60
C PRO A 195 -55.85 115.14 9.82
N ASN A 196 -57.12 114.69 9.86
CA ASN A 196 -58.25 115.29 10.59
C ASN A 196 -58.53 116.81 10.46
N LYS A 197 -59.35 117.18 9.46
CA LYS A 197 -60.46 118.16 9.62
C LYS A 197 -61.70 117.59 8.92
N SER A 198 -62.94 117.62 9.43
CA SER A 198 -63.66 118.53 10.35
C SER A 198 -64.25 119.80 9.69
N ILE A 199 -65.20 119.59 8.78
CA ILE A 199 -66.13 120.56 8.17
C ILE A 199 -67.43 119.74 8.00
N ILE A 200 -68.55 119.90 8.71
CA ILE A 200 -69.25 121.04 9.35
C ILE A 200 -69.71 122.09 8.35
N ASN A 201 -71.04 122.17 8.18
CA ASN A 201 -71.72 123.07 7.25
C ASN A 201 -71.33 124.54 7.47
N GLY A 202 -70.97 125.22 6.38
CA GLY A 202 -70.86 126.68 6.32
C GLY A 202 -71.69 127.19 5.16
N SER A 203 -72.70 128.01 5.44
CA SER A 203 -73.56 128.63 4.43
C SER A 203 -72.76 129.61 3.57
N PHE A 204 -73.15 129.77 2.29
CA PHE A 204 -72.68 130.89 1.47
C PHE A 204 -73.87 131.64 0.86
N SER A 205 -74.14 132.83 1.40
CA SER A 205 -75.12 133.79 0.88
C SER A 205 -74.39 134.80 0.00
N GLY A 206 -74.71 134.86 -1.29
CA GLY A 206 -74.29 135.95 -2.18
C GLY A 206 -75.24 137.14 -2.11
N GLU A 207 -74.69 138.35 -2.18
CA GLU A 207 -75.42 139.62 -2.10
C GLU A 207 -76.21 139.93 -3.38
N LEU A 208 -77.27 140.73 -3.26
CA LEU A 208 -77.49 141.89 -4.14
C LEU A 208 -78.48 142.88 -3.51
N ASP A 209 -78.06 144.14 -3.34
CA ASP A 209 -78.96 145.30 -3.31
C ASP A 209 -79.61 145.47 -4.72
N ILE A 210 -80.68 146.24 -4.97
CA ILE A 210 -80.94 147.65 -4.62
C ILE A 210 -82.46 147.90 -4.48
N ALA A 211 -82.80 148.93 -3.69
CA ALA A 211 -84.12 149.49 -3.42
C ALA A 211 -85.08 149.70 -4.63
N GLY A 212 -86.38 149.82 -4.33
CA GLY A 212 -87.23 150.79 -5.06
C GLY A 212 -88.67 150.41 -5.42
N GLN A 213 -89.57 150.42 -4.44
CA GLN A 213 -91.00 150.78 -4.57
C GLN A 213 -92.03 149.88 -5.31
N ASP A 214 -93.27 150.12 -4.87
CA ASP A 214 -94.61 149.89 -5.44
C ASP A 214 -95.17 148.46 -5.65
N ASN A 215 -96.25 148.20 -4.92
CA ASN A 215 -97.02 146.95 -4.93
C ASN A 215 -98.01 146.89 -6.11
N THR A 216 -97.97 145.82 -6.90
CA THR A 216 -99.17 145.05 -7.34
C THR A 216 -98.80 143.83 -8.18
N GLU A 217 -97.68 143.87 -8.92
CA GLU A 217 -97.34 142.86 -9.92
C GLU A 217 -96.88 141.50 -9.34
N ILE A 218 -96.32 141.50 -8.11
CA ILE A 218 -95.72 140.32 -7.44
C ILE A 218 -96.70 139.14 -7.34
N ILE A 219 -97.99 139.39 -7.07
CA ILE A 219 -99.00 138.35 -6.84
C ILE A 219 -99.15 137.44 -8.06
N ASN A 220 -99.15 138.02 -9.27
CA ASN A 220 -99.30 137.25 -10.52
C ASN A 220 -98.06 136.40 -10.85
N ARG A 221 -96.90 136.70 -10.27
CA ARG A 221 -95.65 135.95 -10.52
C ARG A 221 -95.48 134.74 -9.59
N VAL A 222 -95.98 134.83 -8.36
CA VAL A 222 -96.00 133.69 -7.40
C VAL A 222 -96.83 132.54 -7.96
N ASP A 223 -98.01 132.85 -8.51
CA ASP A 223 -98.95 131.87 -9.07
C ASP A 223 -98.41 131.09 -10.28
N GLN A 224 -97.37 131.62 -10.94
CA GLN A 224 -96.65 130.97 -12.03
C GLN A 224 -95.52 130.07 -11.51
N LEU A 225 -94.80 130.50 -10.47
CA LEU A 225 -93.73 129.72 -9.84
C LEU A 225 -94.25 128.50 -9.06
N GLU A 226 -95.43 128.60 -8.41
CA GLU A 226 -96.09 127.45 -7.78
C GLU A 226 -96.33 126.28 -8.76
N LYS A 227 -96.63 126.59 -10.02
CA LYS A 227 -96.89 125.59 -11.06
C LYS A 227 -95.60 124.90 -11.51
N GLU A 228 -94.47 125.62 -11.60
CA GLU A 228 -93.15 125.00 -11.80
C GLU A 228 -92.72 124.12 -10.63
N VAL A 229 -92.90 124.58 -9.38
CA VAL A 229 -92.53 123.81 -8.18
C VAL A 229 -93.32 122.50 -8.08
N LYS A 230 -94.62 122.51 -8.41
CA LYS A 230 -95.43 121.28 -8.53
C LYS A 230 -94.94 120.35 -9.64
N GLY A 231 -94.45 120.89 -10.77
CA GLY A 231 -93.83 120.11 -11.85
C GLY A 231 -92.54 119.41 -11.42
N ARG A 232 -91.55 120.16 -10.91
CA ARG A 232 -90.26 119.61 -10.45
C ARG A 232 -90.42 118.65 -9.25
N GLY A 233 -91.45 118.84 -8.43
CA GLY A 233 -91.89 117.91 -7.39
C GLY A 233 -92.45 116.56 -7.88
N GLY A 234 -92.62 116.39 -9.20
CA GLY A 234 -92.82 115.10 -9.87
C GLY A 234 -91.49 114.39 -10.17
N GLU A 235 -90.59 115.07 -10.87
CA GLU A 235 -89.28 114.54 -11.31
C GLU A 235 -88.41 114.05 -10.14
N ILE A 236 -88.35 114.84 -9.05
CA ILE A 236 -87.63 114.45 -7.82
C ILE A 236 -88.17 113.13 -7.25
N ARG A 237 -89.48 112.89 -7.36
CA ARG A 237 -90.13 111.66 -6.88
C ARG A 237 -89.79 110.46 -7.76
N GLU A 238 -89.71 110.66 -9.07
CA GLU A 238 -89.31 109.61 -10.01
C GLU A 238 -87.83 109.23 -9.84
N LEU A 239 -86.94 110.22 -9.68
CA LEU A 239 -85.52 109.99 -9.38
C LEU A 239 -85.32 109.29 -8.03
N THR A 240 -86.08 109.68 -6.99
CA THR A 240 -86.05 109.02 -5.68
C THR A 240 -86.47 107.54 -5.79
N ASN A 241 -87.53 107.24 -6.56
CA ASN A 241 -87.96 105.87 -6.80
C ASN A 241 -86.91 105.07 -7.60
N LYS A 242 -86.27 105.68 -8.61
CA LYS A 242 -85.18 105.05 -9.39
C LYS A 242 -83.97 104.69 -8.50
N ILE A 243 -83.57 105.58 -7.59
CA ILE A 243 -82.50 105.28 -6.60
C ILE A 243 -82.92 104.11 -5.70
N ARG A 244 -84.14 104.13 -5.17
CA ARG A 244 -84.68 103.05 -4.31
C ARG A 244 -84.80 101.69 -5.02
N THR A 245 -84.92 101.65 -6.35
CA THR A 245 -84.86 100.41 -7.13
C THR A 245 -83.44 99.92 -7.45
N LEU A 246 -82.41 100.78 -7.33
CA LEU A 246 -81.01 100.42 -7.57
C LEU A 246 -80.27 99.98 -6.29
N GLU A 247 -80.73 100.46 -5.13
CA GLU A 247 -80.19 100.12 -3.80
C GLU A 247 -80.11 98.59 -3.54
N PRO A 248 -81.13 97.75 -3.87
CA PRO A 248 -81.05 96.30 -3.70
C PRO A 248 -80.00 95.64 -4.61
N LEU A 249 -79.82 96.16 -5.83
CA LEU A 249 -78.81 95.68 -6.78
C LEU A 249 -77.39 95.90 -6.25
N SER A 250 -77.15 97.03 -5.59
CA SER A 250 -75.88 97.35 -4.92
C SER A 250 -75.59 96.37 -3.77
N THR A 251 -76.61 96.04 -2.95
CA THR A 251 -76.46 95.05 -1.88
C THR A 251 -76.24 93.63 -2.38
N ALA A 252 -76.88 93.23 -3.49
CA ALA A 252 -76.63 91.92 -4.11
C ALA A 252 -75.20 91.84 -4.68
N PHE A 253 -74.78 92.84 -5.45
CA PHE A 253 -73.44 92.88 -6.05
C PHE A 253 -72.33 92.87 -4.99
N THR A 254 -72.52 93.54 -3.85
CA THR A 254 -71.55 93.50 -2.74
C THR A 254 -71.52 92.16 -1.99
N GLN A 255 -72.64 91.43 -1.93
CA GLN A 255 -72.65 90.03 -1.46
C GLN A 255 -71.93 89.09 -2.44
N ASP A 256 -72.18 89.20 -3.75
CA ASP A 256 -71.50 88.39 -4.77
C ASP A 256 -69.98 88.65 -4.81
N VAL A 257 -69.55 89.90 -4.66
CA VAL A 257 -68.13 90.24 -4.50
C VAL A 257 -67.53 89.62 -3.23
N HIS A 258 -68.32 89.46 -2.16
CA HIS A 258 -67.85 88.78 -0.94
C HIS A 258 -67.73 87.26 -1.12
N THR A 259 -68.76 86.60 -1.69
CA THR A 259 -68.74 85.14 -1.92
C THR A 259 -67.61 84.75 -2.87
N LEU A 260 -67.47 85.44 -4.01
CA LEU A 260 -66.37 85.24 -4.96
C LEU A 260 -64.98 85.42 -4.31
N LYS A 261 -64.85 86.36 -3.35
CA LYS A 261 -63.61 86.56 -2.60
C LYS A 261 -63.33 85.41 -1.62
N THR A 262 -64.36 84.89 -0.93
CA THR A 262 -64.20 83.73 -0.05
C THR A 262 -63.83 82.44 -0.80
N GLU A 263 -64.41 82.19 -1.97
CA GLU A 263 -64.02 81.08 -2.83
C GLU A 263 -62.62 81.27 -3.44
N LEU A 264 -62.26 82.49 -3.86
CA LEU A 264 -60.89 82.80 -4.29
C LEU A 264 -59.86 82.53 -3.19
N ASP A 265 -60.14 82.90 -1.95
CA ASP A 265 -59.25 82.66 -0.80
C ASP A 265 -59.28 81.21 -0.29
N LYS A 266 -60.30 80.41 -0.66
CA LYS A 266 -60.34 78.95 -0.52
C LYS A 266 -59.47 78.26 -1.59
N VAL A 267 -59.66 78.59 -2.86
CA VAL A 267 -58.84 78.09 -3.98
C VAL A 267 -57.35 78.43 -3.79
N LYS A 268 -57.00 79.59 -3.22
CA LYS A 268 -55.61 79.90 -2.82
C LYS A 268 -55.06 78.94 -1.76
N ARG A 269 -55.86 78.59 -0.74
CA ARG A 269 -55.45 77.63 0.31
C ARG A 269 -55.27 76.23 -0.27
N GLU A 270 -56.19 75.78 -1.10
CA GLU A 270 -56.12 74.50 -1.80
C GLU A 270 -54.91 74.43 -2.76
N LYS A 271 -54.65 75.50 -3.53
CA LYS A 271 -53.44 75.64 -4.36
C LYS A 271 -52.16 75.56 -3.52
N ASN A 272 -52.11 76.25 -2.38
CA ASN A 272 -50.92 76.26 -1.52
C ASN A 272 -50.69 74.88 -0.88
N ALA A 273 -51.75 74.18 -0.46
CA ALA A 273 -51.67 72.81 0.04
C ALA A 273 -51.19 71.83 -1.04
N ALA A 274 -51.74 71.91 -2.27
CA ALA A 274 -51.30 71.11 -3.41
C ALA A 274 -49.84 71.41 -3.79
N SER A 275 -49.42 72.67 -3.76
CA SER A 275 -48.01 73.06 -3.98
C SER A 275 -47.08 72.49 -2.90
N GLY A 276 -47.52 72.49 -1.63
CA GLY A 276 -46.77 71.88 -0.53
C GLY A 276 -46.62 70.36 -0.70
N LEU A 277 -47.68 69.68 -1.13
CA LEU A 277 -47.66 68.25 -1.45
C LEU A 277 -46.68 67.96 -2.61
N ILE A 278 -46.76 68.73 -3.70
CA ILE A 278 -45.84 68.61 -4.85
C ILE A 278 -44.40 68.81 -4.41
N SER A 279 -44.10 69.83 -3.59
CA SER A 279 -42.76 70.05 -3.04
C SER A 279 -42.34 69.06 -1.95
N SER A 280 -43.22 68.19 -1.46
CA SER A 280 -42.83 66.98 -0.71
C SER A 280 -42.48 65.85 -1.68
N LEU A 281 -43.41 65.50 -2.57
CA LEU A 281 -43.24 64.43 -3.55
C LEU A 281 -42.00 64.64 -4.44
N GLN A 282 -41.64 65.88 -4.76
CA GLN A 282 -40.39 66.21 -5.46
C GLN A 282 -39.13 65.89 -4.63
N ARG A 283 -39.13 66.15 -3.32
CA ARG A 283 -38.01 65.78 -2.42
C ARG A 283 -37.94 64.27 -2.22
N ASP A 284 -39.10 63.63 -2.05
CA ASP A 284 -39.20 62.18 -1.87
C ASP A 284 -38.74 61.43 -3.15
N LEU A 285 -39.14 61.94 -4.33
CA LEU A 285 -38.64 61.48 -5.64
C LEU A 285 -37.11 61.62 -5.72
N HIS A 286 -36.56 62.80 -5.42
CA HIS A 286 -35.11 63.03 -5.52
C HIS A 286 -34.30 62.18 -4.53
N SER A 287 -34.87 61.88 -3.35
CA SER A 287 -34.29 60.89 -2.44
C SER A 287 -34.26 59.49 -3.06
N LYS A 288 -35.35 59.05 -3.69
CA LYS A 288 -35.40 57.74 -4.36
C LYS A 288 -34.53 57.67 -5.62
N GLU A 289 -34.38 58.75 -6.37
CA GLU A 289 -33.41 58.87 -7.45
C GLU A 289 -31.97 58.75 -6.93
N SER A 290 -31.65 59.37 -5.78
CA SER A 290 -30.36 59.23 -5.11
C SER A 290 -30.10 57.79 -4.66
N ASP A 291 -31.08 57.13 -4.06
CA ASP A 291 -30.96 55.73 -3.59
C ASP A 291 -30.83 54.75 -4.75
N LEU A 292 -31.62 54.89 -5.81
CA LEU A 292 -31.48 54.12 -7.06
C LEU A 292 -30.10 54.33 -7.70
N ALA A 293 -29.55 55.55 -7.65
CA ALA A 293 -28.21 55.84 -8.13
C ALA A 293 -27.09 55.28 -7.23
N LYS A 294 -27.34 54.94 -5.96
CA LYS A 294 -26.40 54.19 -5.09
C LYS A 294 -26.45 52.70 -5.44
N LEU A 295 -27.64 52.10 -5.39
CA LEU A 295 -27.88 50.70 -5.72
C LEU A 295 -27.36 50.32 -7.12
N SER A 296 -27.52 51.21 -8.10
CA SER A 296 -26.99 51.00 -9.46
C SER A 296 -25.46 50.92 -9.51
N ARG A 297 -24.74 51.65 -8.65
CA ARG A 297 -23.28 51.59 -8.52
C ARG A 297 -22.83 50.34 -7.77
N GLU A 298 -23.53 49.96 -6.71
CA GLU A 298 -23.28 48.71 -5.98
C GLU A 298 -23.47 47.49 -6.90
N ILE A 299 -24.55 47.47 -7.70
CA ILE A 299 -24.81 46.42 -8.69
C ILE A 299 -23.69 46.33 -9.75
N GLU A 300 -23.18 47.45 -10.27
CA GLU A 300 -22.09 47.38 -11.25
C GLU A 300 -20.74 47.00 -10.61
N GLY A 301 -20.49 47.39 -9.36
CA GLY A 301 -19.36 46.91 -8.55
C GLY A 301 -19.40 45.40 -8.33
N ILE A 302 -20.55 44.86 -7.96
CA ILE A 302 -20.77 43.41 -7.81
C ILE A 302 -20.56 42.68 -9.16
N LYS A 303 -20.94 43.29 -10.30
CA LYS A 303 -20.63 42.73 -11.63
C LYS A 303 -19.15 42.75 -11.96
N THR A 304 -18.39 43.79 -11.61
CA THR A 304 -16.93 43.79 -11.81
C THR A 304 -16.26 42.73 -10.94
N ASP A 305 -16.64 42.63 -9.67
CA ASP A 305 -16.18 41.58 -8.75
C ASP A 305 -16.49 40.16 -9.26
N SER A 306 -17.66 39.95 -9.85
CA SER A 306 -18.02 38.66 -10.46
C SER A 306 -17.11 38.35 -11.65
N ARG A 307 -16.94 39.30 -12.59
CA ARG A 307 -16.07 39.13 -13.77
C ARG A 307 -14.63 38.81 -13.37
N ASP A 308 -14.10 39.49 -12.35
CA ASP A 308 -12.75 39.24 -11.82
C ASP A 308 -12.62 37.87 -11.16
N LYS A 309 -13.68 37.38 -10.49
CA LYS A 309 -13.74 36.00 -9.96
C LYS A 309 -13.81 34.97 -11.09
N ASP A 310 -14.60 35.22 -12.13
CA ASP A 310 -14.71 34.34 -13.31
C ASP A 310 -13.36 34.21 -14.05
N VAL A 311 -12.62 35.31 -14.24
CA VAL A 311 -11.28 35.30 -14.84
C VAL A 311 -10.26 34.55 -13.96
N ARG A 312 -10.33 34.68 -12.63
CA ARG A 312 -9.51 33.89 -11.70
C ARG A 312 -9.84 32.40 -11.77
N LEU A 313 -11.12 32.03 -11.87
CA LEU A 313 -11.56 30.64 -12.04
C LEU A 313 -11.08 30.05 -13.36
N GLN A 314 -11.20 30.76 -14.49
CA GLN A 314 -10.63 30.32 -15.78
C GLN A 314 -9.11 30.12 -15.70
N THR A 315 -8.41 31.01 -14.99
CA THR A 315 -6.96 30.90 -14.77
C THR A 315 -6.60 29.66 -13.94
N LEU A 316 -7.35 29.38 -12.88
CA LEU A 316 -7.17 28.19 -12.05
C LEU A 316 -7.52 26.90 -12.80
N GLN A 317 -8.60 26.88 -13.58
CA GLN A 317 -9.00 25.75 -14.43
C GLN A 317 -7.94 25.46 -15.50
N SER A 318 -7.33 26.50 -16.08
CA SER A 318 -6.21 26.37 -17.02
C SER A 318 -4.97 25.76 -16.35
N LYS A 319 -4.63 26.19 -15.13
CA LYS A 319 -3.55 25.59 -14.32
C LYS A 319 -3.85 24.14 -13.94
N PHE A 320 -5.10 23.81 -13.61
CA PHE A 320 -5.50 22.45 -13.24
C PHE A 320 -5.43 21.50 -14.44
N ASN A 321 -5.85 21.92 -15.63
CA ASN A 321 -5.65 21.17 -16.87
C ASN A 321 -4.16 20.93 -17.13
N LEU A 322 -3.31 21.97 -17.07
CA LEU A 322 -1.86 21.83 -17.24
C LEU A 322 -1.23 20.87 -16.22
N LEU A 323 -1.67 20.89 -14.96
CA LEU A 323 -1.19 19.97 -13.93
C LEU A 323 -1.63 18.53 -14.21
N ARG A 324 -2.90 18.31 -14.54
CA ARG A 324 -3.44 16.98 -14.91
C ARG A 324 -2.69 16.41 -16.11
N ASP A 325 -2.53 17.20 -17.16
CA ASP A 325 -1.90 16.77 -18.40
C ASP A 325 -0.39 16.51 -18.20
N ARG A 326 0.26 17.25 -17.27
CA ARG A 326 1.61 16.92 -16.76
C ARG A 326 1.63 15.58 -16.01
N THR A 327 0.76 15.36 -15.03
CA THR A 327 0.72 14.09 -14.27
C THR A 327 0.44 12.89 -15.16
N ARG A 328 -0.36 13.07 -16.22
CA ARG A 328 -0.57 12.05 -17.26
C ARG A 328 0.73 11.75 -18.02
N ALA A 329 1.43 12.78 -18.49
CA ALA A 329 2.71 12.60 -19.17
C ALA A 329 3.83 12.04 -18.26
N GLU A 330 3.73 12.20 -16.95
CA GLU A 330 4.63 11.56 -15.97
C GLU A 330 4.26 10.08 -15.76
N ALA A 331 2.97 9.74 -15.67
CA ALA A 331 2.48 8.35 -15.64
C ALA A 331 2.80 7.58 -16.93
N ASP A 332 2.62 8.20 -18.11
CA ASP A 332 2.91 7.60 -19.42
C ASP A 332 4.42 7.27 -19.55
N ARG A 333 5.31 8.12 -19.00
CA ARG A 333 6.76 7.82 -18.92
C ARG A 333 7.05 6.66 -17.98
N ALA A 334 6.47 6.66 -16.77
CA ALA A 334 6.68 5.58 -15.80
C ALA A 334 6.18 4.22 -16.32
N ASN A 335 5.08 4.21 -17.07
CA ASN A 335 4.59 3.00 -17.73
C ASN A 335 5.53 2.52 -18.84
N LYS A 336 6.09 3.43 -19.65
CA LYS A 336 7.05 3.06 -20.69
C LYS A 336 8.40 2.59 -20.13
N GLU A 337 8.82 3.13 -18.98
CA GLU A 337 10.00 2.63 -18.26
C GLU A 337 9.77 1.21 -17.70
N ARG A 338 8.58 0.94 -17.15
CA ARG A 338 8.17 -0.40 -16.73
C ARG A 338 8.13 -1.38 -17.91
N GLU A 339 7.58 -0.97 -19.05
CA GLU A 339 7.53 -1.78 -20.28
C GLU A 339 8.94 -2.18 -20.75
N LEU A 340 9.88 -1.24 -20.79
CA LEU A 340 11.28 -1.52 -21.12
C LEU A 340 11.96 -2.47 -20.11
N LYS A 341 11.71 -2.29 -18.82
CA LYS A 341 12.21 -3.18 -17.75
C LYS A 341 11.63 -4.60 -17.87
N LEU A 342 10.36 -4.72 -18.25
CA LEU A 342 9.69 -6.00 -18.48
C LEU A 342 10.30 -6.71 -19.70
N GLN A 343 10.49 -5.99 -20.82
CA GLN A 343 11.18 -6.52 -22.01
C GLN A 343 12.63 -6.96 -21.73
N SER A 344 13.37 -6.27 -20.85
CA SER A 344 14.71 -6.74 -20.43
C SER A 344 14.65 -8.00 -19.57
N ALA A 345 13.64 -8.13 -18.70
CA ALA A 345 13.45 -9.33 -17.88
C ALA A 345 13.02 -10.54 -18.74
N GLU A 346 12.16 -10.33 -19.75
CA GLU A 346 11.77 -11.37 -20.72
C GLU A 346 12.97 -11.90 -21.51
N LYS A 347 13.88 -11.02 -21.95
CA LYS A 347 15.14 -11.44 -22.60
C LYS A 347 16.01 -12.31 -21.69
N LEU A 348 16.25 -11.86 -20.46
CA LEU A 348 17.02 -12.62 -19.47
C LEU A 348 16.37 -13.97 -19.14
N ILE A 349 15.03 -14.03 -19.05
CA ILE A 349 14.29 -15.28 -18.85
C ILE A 349 14.45 -16.22 -20.06
N ASN A 350 14.46 -15.69 -21.30
CA ASN A 350 14.69 -16.49 -22.49
C ASN A 350 16.14 -17.02 -22.57
N GLU A 351 17.13 -16.20 -22.24
CA GLU A 351 18.55 -16.59 -22.15
C GLU A 351 18.78 -17.68 -21.08
N LEU A 352 18.11 -17.56 -19.92
CA LEU A 352 18.10 -18.58 -18.87
C LEU A 352 17.38 -19.87 -19.31
N ASN A 353 16.26 -19.77 -20.04
CA ASN A 353 15.58 -20.94 -20.60
C ASN A 353 16.45 -21.65 -21.66
N GLU A 354 17.19 -20.91 -22.48
CA GLU A 354 18.18 -21.48 -23.39
C GLU A 354 19.31 -22.19 -22.65
N SER A 355 19.89 -21.59 -21.62
CA SER A 355 20.98 -22.22 -20.85
C SER A 355 20.50 -23.50 -20.14
N ILE A 356 19.30 -23.47 -19.55
CA ILE A 356 18.63 -24.64 -18.97
C ILE A 356 18.41 -25.74 -20.02
N ASN A 357 18.02 -25.40 -21.25
CA ASN A 357 17.83 -26.39 -22.31
C ASN A 357 19.15 -26.96 -22.84
N ARG A 358 20.22 -26.16 -22.93
CA ARG A 358 21.58 -26.63 -23.25
C ARG A 358 22.09 -27.60 -22.17
N LEU A 359 21.92 -27.26 -20.89
CA LEU A 359 22.27 -28.12 -19.74
C LEU A 359 21.47 -29.42 -19.73
N LYS A 360 20.16 -29.40 -20.02
CA LYS A 360 19.33 -30.61 -20.16
C LYS A 360 19.82 -31.51 -21.29
N SER A 361 20.23 -30.96 -22.44
CA SER A 361 20.79 -31.75 -23.54
C SER A 361 22.10 -32.42 -23.13
N GLN A 362 22.99 -31.68 -22.48
CA GLN A 362 24.25 -32.21 -21.95
C GLN A 362 24.01 -33.34 -20.93
N LEU A 363 23.05 -33.18 -20.02
CA LEU A 363 22.68 -34.20 -19.05
C LEU A 363 22.11 -35.46 -19.71
N GLN A 364 21.26 -35.34 -20.73
CA GLN A 364 20.80 -36.50 -21.49
C GLN A 364 21.94 -37.20 -22.24
N ASP A 365 22.95 -36.48 -22.72
CA ASP A 365 24.10 -37.08 -23.39
C ASP A 365 25.09 -37.74 -22.43
N THR A 366 25.26 -37.21 -21.20
CA THR A 366 26.01 -37.92 -20.15
C THR A 366 25.26 -39.13 -19.62
N GLU A 367 23.92 -39.10 -19.50
CA GLU A 367 23.10 -40.29 -19.20
C GLU A 367 23.27 -41.38 -20.28
N LYS A 368 23.24 -41.03 -21.57
CA LYS A 368 23.50 -41.96 -22.68
C LYS A 368 24.92 -42.54 -22.64
N GLN A 369 25.91 -41.77 -22.21
CA GLN A 369 27.29 -42.24 -22.04
C GLN A 369 27.39 -43.18 -20.83
N LEU A 370 26.81 -42.81 -19.68
CA LEU A 370 26.78 -43.63 -18.48
C LEU A 370 26.13 -44.99 -18.75
N LEU A 371 24.98 -45.02 -19.43
CA LEU A 371 24.30 -46.25 -19.80
C LEU A 371 25.18 -47.18 -20.67
N LYS A 372 25.95 -46.63 -21.62
CA LYS A 372 26.92 -47.40 -22.42
C LYS A 372 28.06 -47.95 -21.56
N VAL A 373 28.56 -47.16 -20.60
CA VAL A 373 29.59 -47.61 -19.65
C VAL A 373 29.05 -48.75 -18.78
N THR A 374 27.86 -48.62 -18.20
CA THR A 374 27.23 -49.68 -17.39
C THR A 374 26.98 -50.96 -18.20
N GLN A 375 26.56 -50.84 -19.46
CA GLN A 375 26.41 -52.01 -20.36
C GLN A 375 27.75 -52.70 -20.67
N ASN A 376 28.83 -51.93 -20.83
CA ASN A 376 30.16 -52.51 -21.06
C ASN A 376 30.74 -53.12 -19.78
N GLU A 377 30.50 -52.52 -18.61
CA GLU A 377 30.86 -53.09 -17.30
C GLU A 377 30.12 -54.41 -17.04
N GLN A 378 28.85 -54.52 -17.44
CA GLN A 378 28.08 -55.77 -17.37
C GLN A 378 28.66 -56.86 -18.27
N LYS A 379 29.07 -56.54 -19.51
CA LYS A 379 29.75 -57.50 -20.39
C LYS A 379 31.09 -57.96 -19.81
N LEU A 380 31.90 -57.03 -19.32
CA LEU A 380 33.20 -57.34 -18.71
C LEU A 380 33.05 -58.24 -17.46
N LYS A 381 31.97 -58.06 -16.68
CA LYS A 381 31.62 -58.97 -15.58
C LYS A 381 31.23 -60.36 -16.07
N GLN A 382 30.46 -60.47 -17.15
CA GLN A 382 30.11 -61.77 -17.75
C GLN A 382 31.35 -62.49 -18.32
N GLU A 383 32.25 -61.77 -18.99
CA GLU A 383 33.53 -62.30 -19.48
C GLU A 383 34.45 -62.75 -18.33
N TYR A 384 34.48 -61.99 -17.23
CA TYR A 384 35.19 -62.36 -16.00
C TYR A 384 34.58 -63.61 -15.31
N GLU A 385 33.25 -63.72 -15.25
CA GLU A 385 32.60 -64.91 -14.68
C GLU A 385 32.82 -66.15 -15.55
N GLN A 386 32.72 -66.04 -16.88
CA GLN A 386 33.00 -67.13 -17.83
C GLN A 386 34.46 -67.61 -17.73
N THR A 387 35.43 -66.70 -17.68
CA THR A 387 36.85 -67.08 -17.52
C THR A 387 37.14 -67.68 -16.14
N ARG A 388 36.44 -67.24 -15.07
CA ARG A 388 36.51 -67.87 -13.75
C ARG A 388 35.89 -69.28 -13.74
N GLU A 389 34.81 -69.51 -14.46
CA GLU A 389 34.19 -70.84 -14.60
C GLU A 389 35.09 -71.80 -15.40
N GLN A 390 35.69 -71.34 -16.49
CA GLN A 390 36.69 -72.11 -17.24
C GLN A 390 37.89 -72.50 -16.36
N LEU A 391 38.42 -71.59 -15.55
CA LEU A 391 39.48 -71.90 -14.59
C LEU A 391 39.03 -72.94 -13.54
N ALA A 392 37.80 -72.86 -13.05
CA ALA A 392 37.25 -73.85 -12.12
C ALA A 392 37.04 -75.23 -12.78
N GLU A 393 36.72 -75.28 -14.07
CA GLU A 393 36.62 -76.53 -14.84
C GLU A 393 38.01 -77.15 -15.13
N ILE A 394 39.01 -76.32 -15.46
CA ILE A 394 40.41 -76.75 -15.58
C ILE A 394 40.93 -77.30 -14.25
N GLN A 395 40.64 -76.66 -13.12
CA GLN A 395 41.00 -77.18 -11.79
C GLN A 395 40.32 -78.51 -11.48
N ARG A 396 39.05 -78.70 -11.88
CA ARG A 396 38.35 -79.99 -11.73
C ARG A 396 39.01 -81.08 -12.58
N SER A 397 39.30 -80.82 -13.85
CA SER A 397 39.94 -81.81 -14.73
C SER A 397 41.37 -82.14 -14.28
N GLU A 398 42.10 -81.17 -13.73
CA GLU A 398 43.38 -81.42 -13.05
C GLU A 398 43.22 -82.37 -11.84
N THR A 399 42.18 -82.18 -11.01
CA THR A 399 41.92 -83.09 -9.88
C THR A 399 41.49 -84.50 -10.29
N THR A 400 40.73 -84.66 -11.38
CA THR A 400 40.39 -85.99 -11.90
C THR A 400 41.62 -86.68 -12.50
N LEU A 401 42.43 -85.98 -13.30
CA LEU A 401 43.68 -86.52 -13.84
C LEU A 401 44.66 -86.94 -12.72
N LYS A 402 44.72 -86.19 -11.61
CA LYS A 402 45.49 -86.59 -10.41
C LYS A 402 44.92 -87.84 -9.72
N SER A 403 43.61 -88.03 -9.73
CA SER A 403 42.97 -89.26 -9.22
C SER A 403 43.24 -90.45 -10.14
N ASP A 404 43.12 -90.27 -11.46
CA ASP A 404 43.40 -91.31 -12.46
C ASP A 404 44.87 -91.73 -12.43
N LEU A 405 45.79 -90.78 -12.22
CA LEU A 405 47.20 -91.06 -11.96
C LEU A 405 47.38 -91.89 -10.67
N ALA A 406 46.71 -91.51 -9.58
CA ALA A 406 46.80 -92.26 -8.32
C ALA A 406 46.21 -93.68 -8.42
N ASP A 407 45.12 -93.87 -9.17
CA ASP A 407 44.49 -95.18 -9.38
C ASP A 407 45.21 -96.05 -10.42
N THR A 408 45.90 -95.47 -11.40
CA THR A 408 46.85 -96.22 -12.25
C THR A 408 48.10 -96.60 -11.47
N GLN A 409 48.64 -95.73 -10.62
CA GLN A 409 49.72 -96.05 -9.68
C GLN A 409 49.32 -97.19 -8.73
N ARG A 410 48.10 -97.17 -8.18
CA ARG A 410 47.55 -98.27 -7.37
C ARG A 410 47.46 -99.57 -8.16
N LYS A 411 46.85 -99.56 -9.36
CA LYS A 411 46.74 -100.75 -10.22
C LYS A 411 48.11 -101.33 -10.57
N HIS A 412 49.11 -100.49 -10.85
CA HIS A 412 50.49 -100.92 -11.08
C HIS A 412 51.07 -101.60 -9.84
N ASN A 413 51.02 -100.95 -8.67
CA ASN A 413 51.49 -101.53 -7.41
C ASN A 413 50.76 -102.84 -7.06
N GLN A 414 49.47 -102.93 -7.39
CA GLN A 414 48.64 -104.10 -7.13
C GLN A 414 49.01 -105.26 -8.06
N SER A 415 49.20 -105.03 -9.36
CA SER A 415 49.81 -106.02 -10.27
C SER A 415 51.20 -106.45 -9.81
N CYS A 416 52.05 -105.54 -9.32
CA CYS A 416 53.35 -105.91 -8.75
C CYS A 416 53.20 -106.78 -7.49
N THR A 417 52.17 -106.55 -6.68
CA THR A 417 51.86 -107.35 -5.48
C THR A 417 51.30 -108.72 -5.85
N ASP A 418 50.43 -108.80 -6.87
CA ASP A 418 49.86 -110.05 -7.37
C ASP A 418 50.94 -110.91 -8.06
N ILE A 419 51.84 -110.29 -8.83
CA ILE A 419 53.06 -110.95 -9.36
C ILE A 419 53.91 -111.48 -8.20
N TRP A 420 54.20 -110.66 -7.19
CA TRP A 420 55.01 -111.07 -6.04
C TRP A 420 54.37 -112.25 -5.28
N ARG A 421 53.04 -112.24 -5.14
CA ARG A 421 52.27 -113.31 -4.50
C ARG A 421 52.26 -114.64 -5.28
N CYS A 422 52.45 -114.60 -6.60
CA CYS A 422 52.66 -115.80 -7.41
C CYS A 422 54.05 -116.44 -7.23
N PHE A 423 54.95 -115.85 -6.43
CA PHE A 423 56.31 -116.33 -6.16
C PHE A 423 56.56 -116.62 -4.66
N SER A 424 55.55 -116.96 -3.86
CA SER A 424 55.69 -117.00 -2.38
C SER A 424 54.99 -118.15 -1.63
N ASP A 425 54.67 -119.25 -2.30
CA ASP A 425 54.36 -120.54 -1.65
C ASP A 425 55.26 -121.63 -2.31
N ASP A 426 55.81 -122.56 -1.52
CA ASP A 426 57.03 -123.32 -1.85
C ASP A 426 56.89 -124.45 -2.89
N GLU A 427 57.84 -124.55 -3.84
CA GLU A 427 58.68 -125.75 -4.11
C GLU A 427 59.72 -125.49 -5.25
N TYR A 428 60.96 -126.01 -5.09
CA TYR A 428 62.17 -125.87 -5.95
C TYR A 428 62.74 -124.43 -6.10
N ASN A 429 63.92 -124.05 -5.61
CA ASN A 429 65.32 -124.54 -5.69
C ASN A 429 66.20 -123.97 -6.85
N GLU A 430 67.42 -123.59 -6.45
CA GLU A 430 68.61 -123.23 -7.24
C GLU A 430 68.58 -121.92 -8.06
N ASP A 431 67.65 -121.70 -9.02
CA ASP A 431 67.76 -120.58 -9.98
C ASP A 431 67.66 -119.14 -9.39
N GLN A 432 67.22 -118.98 -8.13
CA GLN A 432 67.17 -117.66 -7.48
C GLN A 432 68.47 -117.23 -6.79
N HIS A 433 69.40 -118.15 -6.47
CA HIS A 433 70.68 -117.73 -5.89
C HIS A 433 71.56 -117.10 -6.97
N ASP A 434 71.66 -117.72 -8.14
CA ASP A 434 72.37 -117.17 -9.30
C ASP A 434 71.82 -115.82 -9.76
N ILE A 435 70.50 -115.59 -9.72
CA ILE A 435 69.92 -114.28 -10.12
C ILE A 435 70.17 -113.22 -9.04
N ILE A 436 70.10 -113.55 -7.74
CA ILE A 436 70.43 -112.61 -6.67
C ILE A 436 71.94 -112.31 -6.65
N GLU A 437 72.78 -113.31 -6.88
CA GLU A 437 74.22 -113.12 -7.01
C GLU A 437 74.55 -112.34 -8.29
N GLN A 438 73.93 -112.61 -9.44
CA GLN A 438 74.11 -111.79 -10.65
C GLN A 438 73.60 -110.35 -10.46
N ILE A 439 72.53 -110.12 -9.69
CA ILE A 439 72.07 -108.75 -9.35
C ILE A 439 73.00 -108.08 -8.32
N GLN A 440 73.59 -108.83 -7.39
CA GLN A 440 74.63 -108.31 -6.50
C GLN A 440 75.94 -108.04 -7.25
N GLN A 441 76.36 -108.92 -8.16
CA GLN A 441 77.51 -108.74 -9.03
C GLN A 441 77.28 -107.60 -10.04
N LEU A 442 76.09 -107.43 -10.61
CA LEU A 442 75.76 -106.29 -11.48
C LEU A 442 75.65 -104.98 -10.69
N ARG A 443 75.11 -105.00 -9.46
CA ARG A 443 75.16 -103.83 -8.58
C ARG A 443 76.57 -103.54 -8.12
N GLN A 444 77.39 -104.54 -7.83
CA GLN A 444 78.78 -104.40 -7.44
C GLN A 444 79.64 -103.99 -8.63
N GLN A 445 79.32 -104.40 -9.87
CA GLN A 445 79.94 -103.94 -11.10
C GLN A 445 79.46 -102.55 -11.52
N LEU A 446 78.22 -102.14 -11.22
CA LEU A 446 77.77 -100.75 -11.42
C LEU A 446 78.31 -99.83 -10.34
N GLU A 447 78.45 -100.29 -9.11
CA GLU A 447 79.07 -99.55 -8.00
C GLU A 447 80.60 -99.54 -8.17
N GLN A 448 81.23 -100.61 -8.63
CA GLN A 448 82.63 -100.63 -9.04
C GLN A 448 82.82 -99.76 -10.28
N SER A 449 82.06 -99.92 -11.36
CA SER A 449 82.19 -99.08 -12.56
C SER A 449 81.86 -97.61 -12.28
N ARG A 450 80.97 -97.30 -11.33
CA ARG A 450 80.75 -95.93 -10.85
C ARG A 450 81.90 -95.43 -9.99
N ASN A 451 82.39 -96.20 -9.02
CA ASN A 451 83.57 -95.82 -8.24
C ASN A 451 84.85 -95.88 -9.08
N GLU A 452 84.88 -96.58 -10.21
CA GLU A 452 85.93 -96.58 -11.23
C GLU A 452 85.74 -95.44 -12.21
N LEU A 453 84.53 -94.92 -12.44
CA LEU A 453 84.30 -93.69 -13.20
C LEU A 453 84.60 -92.45 -12.34
N ASP A 454 84.24 -92.45 -11.06
CA ASP A 454 84.59 -91.40 -10.11
C ASP A 454 86.07 -91.52 -9.67
N ASN A 455 86.65 -92.72 -9.56
CA ASN A 455 88.10 -92.87 -9.45
C ASN A 455 88.81 -92.63 -10.79
N GLN A 456 88.28 -92.95 -11.96
CA GLN A 456 88.88 -92.53 -13.25
C GLN A 456 88.75 -91.03 -13.41
N ARG A 457 87.70 -90.38 -12.90
CA ARG A 457 87.57 -88.91 -12.93
C ARG A 457 88.54 -88.26 -11.96
N ASN A 458 88.61 -88.73 -10.71
CA ASN A 458 89.56 -88.23 -9.72
C ASN A 458 91.01 -88.56 -10.08
N THR A 459 91.29 -89.74 -10.65
CA THR A 459 92.62 -90.11 -11.17
C THR A 459 92.90 -89.56 -12.56
N GLN A 460 91.93 -89.17 -13.38
CA GLN A 460 92.19 -88.35 -14.58
C GLN A 460 92.39 -86.89 -14.22
N SER A 461 91.78 -86.36 -13.15
CA SER A 461 92.11 -85.04 -12.61
C SER A 461 93.49 -85.06 -11.95
N SER A 462 93.75 -86.00 -11.03
CA SER A 462 95.05 -86.10 -10.37
C SER A 462 96.15 -86.59 -11.32
N SER A 463 95.84 -87.38 -12.35
CA SER A 463 96.78 -87.65 -13.45
C SER A 463 96.86 -86.50 -14.43
N ASN A 464 95.86 -85.65 -14.66
CA ASN A 464 96.09 -84.42 -15.44
C ASN A 464 96.99 -83.44 -14.67
N GLU A 465 96.91 -83.38 -13.35
CA GLU A 465 97.85 -82.60 -12.55
C GLU A 465 99.23 -83.26 -12.48
N GLN A 466 99.31 -84.56 -12.19
CA GLN A 466 100.59 -85.29 -12.18
C GLN A 466 101.22 -85.38 -13.57
N PHE A 467 100.44 -85.45 -14.65
CA PHE A 467 100.91 -85.41 -16.03
C PHE A 467 101.26 -83.99 -16.44
N LYS A 468 100.57 -82.92 -16.00
CA LYS A 468 101.08 -81.55 -16.18
C LYS A 468 102.40 -81.34 -15.43
N VAL A 469 102.54 -81.87 -14.22
CA VAL A 469 103.78 -81.79 -13.42
C VAL A 469 104.88 -82.69 -13.99
N SER A 470 104.58 -83.88 -14.51
CA SER A 470 105.57 -84.80 -15.08
C SER A 470 105.92 -84.44 -16.53
N PHE A 471 104.99 -83.94 -17.33
CA PHE A 471 105.21 -83.41 -18.69
C PHE A 471 105.92 -82.05 -18.62
N GLY A 472 105.64 -81.23 -17.60
CA GLY A 472 106.48 -80.06 -17.27
C GLY A 472 107.92 -80.48 -16.95
N LYS A 473 108.11 -81.43 -16.03
CA LYS A 473 109.44 -82.02 -15.78
C LYS A 473 110.05 -82.72 -17.00
N LEU A 474 109.25 -83.27 -17.90
CA LEU A 474 109.71 -83.91 -19.13
C LEU A 474 110.14 -82.86 -20.16
N ILE A 475 109.49 -81.69 -20.22
CA ILE A 475 109.95 -80.51 -20.98
C ILE A 475 111.23 -79.94 -20.37
N ASP A 476 111.33 -79.84 -19.03
CA ASP A 476 112.56 -79.42 -18.34
C ASP A 476 113.71 -80.42 -18.62
N ILE A 477 113.43 -81.73 -18.68
CA ILE A 477 114.42 -82.74 -19.09
C ILE A 477 114.72 -82.63 -20.59
N PHE A 478 113.73 -82.47 -21.47
CA PHE A 478 113.93 -82.37 -22.92
C PHE A 478 114.82 -81.18 -23.26
N THR A 479 114.49 -80.00 -22.74
CA THR A 479 115.25 -78.75 -23.00
C THR A 479 116.69 -78.83 -22.49
N ASN A 480 116.95 -79.53 -21.38
CA ASN A 480 118.31 -79.78 -20.88
C ASN A 480 119.02 -80.98 -21.58
N THR A 481 118.32 -81.83 -22.33
CA THR A 481 118.90 -83.00 -23.02
C THR A 481 119.11 -82.75 -24.52
N THR A 482 118.32 -81.89 -25.17
CA THR A 482 118.50 -81.49 -26.57
C THR A 482 119.66 -80.52 -26.81
N GLN A 483 120.50 -80.28 -25.80
CA GLN A 483 121.64 -79.36 -25.89
C GLN A 483 122.93 -80.02 -26.42
N GLU A 484 122.96 -81.35 -26.57
CA GLU A 484 124.01 -82.06 -27.33
C GLU A 484 123.49 -82.55 -28.68
N GLN A 485 124.13 -82.10 -29.77
CA GLN A 485 123.69 -82.37 -31.14
C GLN A 485 124.21 -83.71 -31.64
N ILE A 486 123.33 -84.71 -31.74
CA ILE A 486 123.56 -85.93 -32.52
C ILE A 486 122.60 -85.92 -33.72
N THR A 487 123.09 -85.40 -34.86
CA THR A 487 122.36 -85.43 -36.13
C THR A 487 122.51 -86.78 -36.83
N GLU A 488 121.60 -87.08 -37.75
CA GLU A 488 121.56 -88.37 -38.48
C GLU A 488 122.85 -88.65 -39.26
N ASP A 489 123.49 -87.61 -39.81
CA ASP A 489 124.81 -87.66 -40.46
C ASP A 489 125.93 -88.19 -39.54
N VAL A 490 125.91 -87.83 -38.25
CA VAL A 490 126.94 -88.25 -37.28
C VAL A 490 126.81 -89.75 -36.99
N LEU A 491 125.57 -90.26 -36.89
CA LEU A 491 125.32 -91.69 -36.71
C LEU A 491 125.68 -92.50 -37.96
N LEU A 492 125.45 -91.96 -39.16
CA LEU A 492 125.92 -92.56 -40.42
C LEU A 492 127.45 -92.60 -40.50
N SER A 493 128.14 -91.52 -40.15
CA SER A 493 129.61 -91.46 -40.12
C SER A 493 130.20 -92.46 -39.11
N ALA A 494 129.68 -92.50 -37.88
CA ALA A 494 130.14 -93.43 -36.85
C ALA A 494 129.88 -94.91 -37.23
N ARG A 495 128.74 -95.19 -37.88
CA ARG A 495 128.44 -96.52 -38.42
C ARG A 495 129.46 -96.95 -39.47
N GLN A 496 129.90 -96.02 -40.31
CA GLN A 496 130.87 -96.26 -41.37
C GLN A 496 132.29 -96.51 -40.80
N GLU A 497 132.74 -95.70 -39.84
CA GLU A 497 134.02 -95.92 -39.13
C GLU A 497 134.09 -97.28 -38.40
N ILE A 498 132.99 -97.74 -37.79
CA ILE A 498 132.93 -99.05 -37.12
C ILE A 498 133.03 -100.22 -38.13
N THR A 499 132.50 -100.05 -39.34
CA THR A 499 132.70 -101.02 -40.43
C THR A 499 134.12 -100.97 -41.02
N GLU A 500 134.74 -99.80 -41.13
CA GLU A 500 136.09 -99.62 -41.71
C GLU A 500 137.24 -99.94 -40.73
N PHE A 501 136.96 -100.28 -39.47
CA PHE A 501 137.98 -100.67 -38.49
C PHE A 501 138.59 -102.06 -38.79
N GLU A 502 139.58 -102.10 -39.67
CA GLU A 502 140.35 -103.29 -40.09
C GLU A 502 141.35 -103.75 -39.02
N GLY A 503 140.89 -104.61 -38.11
CA GLY A 503 141.74 -105.47 -37.28
C GLY A 503 141.39 -106.93 -37.56
N THR A 504 142.34 -107.73 -38.02
CA THR A 504 142.07 -109.05 -38.63
C THR A 504 141.72 -110.14 -37.61
N ASP A 505 140.43 -110.37 -37.36
CA ASP A 505 139.86 -111.66 -36.95
C ASP A 505 138.36 -111.68 -37.29
N ASN A 506 137.92 -112.63 -38.13
CA ASN A 506 136.54 -112.74 -38.63
C ASN A 506 135.72 -113.83 -37.91
N ASP A 507 135.98 -114.09 -36.63
CA ASP A 507 135.15 -114.96 -35.79
C ASP A 507 134.09 -114.16 -35.03
N ASP A 508 132.82 -114.43 -35.34
CA ASP A 508 131.63 -113.70 -34.86
C ASP A 508 131.42 -113.82 -33.32
N ASP A 509 132.00 -114.86 -32.70
CA ASP A 509 131.99 -115.13 -31.25
C ASP A 509 133.21 -114.53 -30.50
N SER A 510 134.10 -113.80 -31.19
CA SER A 510 135.15 -113.01 -30.54
C SER A 510 134.53 -111.89 -29.69
N PRO A 511 135.08 -111.55 -28.50
CA PRO A 511 134.61 -110.40 -27.71
C PRO A 511 134.58 -109.09 -28.51
N ILE A 512 135.48 -108.92 -29.48
CA ILE A 512 135.54 -107.75 -30.36
C ILE A 512 134.42 -107.80 -31.42
N GLY A 513 134.11 -108.98 -31.97
CA GLY A 513 132.97 -109.21 -32.86
C GLY A 513 131.65 -108.92 -32.16
N MET A 514 131.46 -109.44 -30.95
CA MET A 514 130.31 -109.13 -30.09
C MET A 514 130.18 -107.63 -29.81
N PHE A 515 131.28 -106.92 -29.56
CA PHE A 515 131.26 -105.46 -29.37
C PHE A 515 130.89 -104.69 -30.64
N LYS A 516 131.42 -105.04 -31.82
CA LYS A 516 130.98 -104.44 -33.10
C LYS A 516 129.49 -104.66 -33.34
N LYS A 517 129.00 -105.88 -33.10
CA LYS A 517 127.59 -106.27 -33.26
C LYS A 517 126.66 -105.54 -32.29
N ALA A 518 127.10 -105.33 -31.05
CA ALA A 518 126.38 -104.53 -30.05
C ALA A 518 126.33 -103.04 -30.42
N ALA A 519 127.46 -102.46 -30.87
CA ALA A 519 127.55 -101.06 -31.27
C ALA A 519 126.69 -100.75 -32.51
N ILE A 520 126.72 -101.61 -33.54
CA ILE A 520 125.87 -101.46 -34.74
C ILE A 520 124.39 -101.58 -34.36
N ASN A 521 124.01 -102.53 -33.51
CA ASN A 521 122.62 -102.63 -33.02
C ASN A 521 122.19 -101.40 -32.19
N ALA A 522 123.09 -100.78 -31.42
CA ALA A 522 122.79 -99.54 -30.71
C ALA A 522 122.52 -98.38 -31.68
N ILE A 523 123.38 -98.20 -32.69
CA ILE A 523 123.22 -97.16 -33.74
C ILE A 523 121.92 -97.39 -34.53
N ASP A 524 121.68 -98.61 -35.01
CA ASP A 524 120.48 -98.95 -35.79
C ASP A 524 119.19 -98.87 -34.96
N ASN A 525 119.27 -98.87 -33.61
CA ASN A 525 118.14 -98.60 -32.72
C ASN A 525 117.93 -97.08 -32.50
N HIS A 526 118.99 -96.30 -32.31
CA HIS A 526 118.90 -94.84 -32.21
C HIS A 526 118.37 -94.20 -33.51
N ALA A 527 118.80 -94.69 -34.68
CA ALA A 527 118.28 -94.23 -35.97
C ALA A 527 116.76 -94.47 -36.12
N LYS A 528 116.26 -95.63 -35.69
CA LYS A 528 114.81 -95.92 -35.68
C LYS A 528 114.04 -95.02 -34.71
N LEU A 529 114.63 -94.67 -33.57
CA LEU A 529 114.02 -93.76 -32.61
C LEU A 529 113.84 -92.35 -33.20
N ILE A 530 114.90 -91.83 -33.84
CA ILE A 530 114.89 -90.51 -34.53
C ILE A 530 113.87 -90.51 -35.67
N SER A 531 113.83 -91.56 -36.50
CA SER A 531 112.83 -91.71 -37.57
C SER A 531 111.39 -91.74 -37.03
N GLY A 532 111.15 -92.40 -35.89
CA GLY A 532 109.86 -92.39 -35.20
C GLY A 532 109.45 -91.00 -34.69
N MET A 533 110.40 -90.27 -34.09
CA MET A 533 110.17 -88.90 -33.60
C MET A 533 109.85 -87.92 -34.74
N ASN A 534 110.55 -88.00 -35.87
CA ASN A 534 110.30 -87.15 -37.03
C ASN A 534 108.89 -87.38 -37.64
N ASN A 535 108.39 -88.62 -37.64
CA ASN A 535 107.02 -88.91 -38.08
C ASN A 535 105.94 -88.37 -37.12
N LEU A 536 106.19 -88.39 -35.80
CA LEU A 536 105.28 -87.81 -34.81
C LEU A 536 105.22 -86.27 -34.91
N LEU A 537 106.37 -85.62 -35.14
CA LEU A 537 106.45 -84.18 -35.42
C LEU A 537 105.68 -83.78 -36.69
N ALA A 538 105.69 -84.62 -37.73
CA ALA A 538 104.90 -84.38 -38.93
C ALA A 538 103.38 -84.39 -38.64
N GLN A 539 102.89 -85.38 -37.87
CA GLN A 539 101.47 -85.45 -37.47
C GLN A 539 101.05 -84.30 -36.54
N GLN A 540 101.98 -83.77 -35.73
CA GLN A 540 101.70 -82.66 -34.84
C GLN A 540 101.40 -81.34 -35.60
N ASN A 541 102.10 -81.08 -36.71
CA ASN A 541 101.86 -79.91 -37.56
C ASN A 541 100.45 -79.93 -38.20
N ASP A 542 99.97 -81.08 -38.67
CA ASP A 542 98.64 -81.22 -39.26
C ASP A 542 97.53 -80.93 -38.22
N HIS A 543 97.71 -81.35 -36.96
CA HIS A 543 96.78 -80.99 -35.89
C HIS A 543 96.85 -79.51 -35.51
N GLU A 544 98.02 -78.87 -35.58
CA GLU A 544 98.17 -77.44 -35.30
C GLU A 544 97.56 -76.53 -36.40
N GLN A 545 97.61 -76.94 -37.67
CA GLN A 545 96.86 -76.27 -38.75
C GLN A 545 95.33 -76.39 -38.57
N ASN A 546 94.83 -77.57 -38.18
CA ASN A 546 93.40 -77.75 -37.94
C ASN A 546 92.93 -76.96 -36.69
N LEU A 547 93.73 -76.93 -35.61
CA LEU A 547 93.42 -76.14 -34.41
C LEU A 547 93.46 -74.63 -34.66
N SER A 548 94.39 -74.13 -35.48
CA SER A 548 94.43 -72.71 -35.85
C SER A 548 93.28 -72.32 -36.79
N SER A 549 92.88 -73.19 -37.71
CA SER A 549 91.68 -72.98 -38.55
C SER A 549 90.40 -72.89 -37.70
N ILE A 550 90.20 -73.83 -36.76
CA ILE A 550 89.04 -73.83 -35.85
C ILE A 550 89.05 -72.59 -34.94
N ARG A 551 90.21 -72.17 -34.41
CA ARG A 551 90.32 -70.92 -33.64
C ARG A 551 89.95 -69.70 -34.45
N SER A 552 90.44 -69.59 -35.69
CA SER A 552 90.09 -68.47 -36.59
C SER A 552 88.58 -68.39 -36.84
N GLN A 553 87.91 -69.53 -37.04
CA GLN A 553 86.45 -69.59 -37.21
C GLN A 553 85.70 -69.21 -35.93
N TYR A 554 86.19 -69.61 -34.76
CA TYR A 554 85.61 -69.20 -33.48
C TYR A 554 85.77 -67.70 -33.22
N GLU A 555 86.96 -67.13 -33.47
CA GLU A 555 87.18 -65.69 -33.35
C GLU A 555 86.33 -64.88 -34.35
N GLU A 556 86.10 -65.40 -35.55
CA GLU A 556 85.27 -64.75 -36.56
C GLU A 556 83.78 -64.79 -36.16
N LEU A 557 83.28 -65.93 -35.68
CA LEU A 557 81.93 -66.06 -35.11
C LEU A 557 81.73 -65.19 -33.85
N GLU A 558 82.75 -65.06 -32.99
CA GLU A 558 82.68 -64.21 -31.80
C GLU A 558 82.62 -62.72 -32.19
N ARG A 559 83.39 -62.29 -33.20
CA ARG A 559 83.29 -60.94 -33.77
C ARG A 559 81.96 -60.68 -34.47
N GLU A 560 81.39 -61.65 -35.20
CA GLU A 560 80.05 -61.51 -35.79
C GLU A 560 78.97 -61.37 -34.71
N LYS A 561 79.06 -62.14 -33.63
CA LYS A 561 78.18 -62.05 -32.46
C LYS A 561 78.32 -60.70 -31.73
N GLU A 562 79.54 -60.18 -31.55
CA GLU A 562 79.77 -58.84 -31.00
C GLU A 562 79.21 -57.75 -31.92
N ASN A 563 79.47 -57.81 -33.23
CA ASN A 563 78.92 -56.86 -34.21
C ASN A 563 77.38 -56.88 -34.25
N PHE A 564 76.76 -58.06 -34.24
CA PHE A 564 75.30 -58.19 -34.20
C PHE A 564 74.72 -57.64 -32.89
N SER A 565 75.37 -57.90 -31.75
CA SER A 565 74.98 -57.31 -30.47
C SER A 565 75.10 -55.79 -30.48
N LEU A 566 76.15 -55.24 -31.12
CA LEU A 566 76.39 -53.80 -31.23
C LEU A 566 75.38 -53.12 -32.17
N GLU A 567 75.03 -53.76 -33.29
CA GLU A 567 73.97 -53.30 -34.19
C GLU A 567 72.61 -53.35 -33.47
N GLN A 568 72.31 -54.41 -32.71
CA GLN A 568 71.08 -54.50 -31.93
C GLN A 568 71.01 -53.38 -30.88
N THR A 569 72.05 -53.14 -30.08
CA THR A 569 72.03 -52.04 -29.09
C THR A 569 71.94 -50.68 -29.74
N SER A 570 72.65 -50.44 -30.85
CA SER A 570 72.56 -49.19 -31.62
C SER A 570 71.14 -48.95 -32.16
N ARG A 571 70.48 -50.02 -32.63
CA ARG A 571 69.12 -49.97 -33.17
C ARG A 571 68.07 -49.76 -32.07
N GLU A 572 68.25 -50.37 -30.91
CA GLU A 572 67.44 -50.14 -29.72
C GLU A 572 67.61 -48.71 -29.19
N GLU A 573 68.84 -48.15 -29.21
CA GLU A 573 69.10 -46.74 -28.89
C GLU A 573 68.45 -45.78 -29.89
N THR A 574 68.49 -46.06 -31.20
CA THR A 574 67.78 -45.23 -32.20
C THR A 574 66.27 -45.27 -32.00
N PHE A 575 65.66 -46.45 -31.81
CA PHE A 575 64.21 -46.54 -31.56
C PHE A 575 63.80 -45.89 -30.24
N ARG A 576 64.65 -45.97 -29.20
CA ARG A 576 64.42 -45.28 -27.93
C ARG A 576 64.47 -43.77 -28.09
N SER A 577 65.44 -43.25 -28.84
CA SER A 577 65.58 -41.82 -29.15
C SER A 577 64.38 -41.30 -29.97
N GLU A 578 63.95 -42.04 -30.99
CA GLU A 578 62.74 -41.72 -31.78
C GLU A 578 61.47 -41.72 -30.90
N LEU A 579 61.32 -42.69 -29.99
CA LEU A 579 60.19 -42.75 -29.07
C LEU A 579 60.20 -41.61 -28.04
N GLU A 580 61.38 -41.24 -27.54
CA GLU A 580 61.57 -40.15 -26.58
C GLU A 580 61.29 -38.79 -27.25
N GLN A 581 61.78 -38.55 -28.47
CA GLN A 581 61.41 -37.38 -29.29
C GLN A 581 59.90 -37.35 -29.57
N ALA A 582 59.32 -38.46 -30.05
CA ALA A 582 57.89 -38.54 -30.36
C ALA A 582 56.97 -38.44 -29.13
N ASN A 583 57.50 -38.56 -27.92
CA ASN A 583 56.77 -38.25 -26.68
C ASN A 583 56.97 -36.78 -26.28
N ALA A 584 58.20 -36.26 -26.35
CA ALA A 584 58.49 -34.84 -26.11
C ALA A 584 57.69 -33.90 -27.05
N GLU A 585 57.52 -34.27 -28.33
CA GLU A 585 56.68 -33.53 -29.28
C GLU A 585 55.19 -33.54 -28.89
N LYS A 586 54.67 -34.65 -28.37
CA LYS A 586 53.29 -34.75 -27.86
C LYS A 586 53.11 -33.94 -26.58
N ASP A 587 54.06 -34.02 -25.66
CA ASP A 587 54.01 -33.29 -24.39
C ASP A 587 54.11 -31.78 -24.64
N ALA A 588 54.96 -31.33 -25.58
CA ALA A 588 55.02 -29.95 -26.02
C ALA A 588 53.69 -29.49 -26.65
N PHE A 589 53.07 -30.30 -27.52
CA PHE A 589 51.76 -30.02 -28.11
C PHE A 589 50.65 -29.90 -27.05
N TRP A 590 50.60 -30.82 -26.09
CA TRP A 590 49.60 -30.78 -25.01
C TRP A 590 49.85 -29.63 -24.02
N GLN A 591 51.11 -29.30 -23.71
CA GLN A 591 51.45 -28.12 -22.90
C GLN A 591 51.08 -26.82 -23.61
N GLN A 592 51.35 -26.69 -24.91
CA GLN A 592 50.91 -25.54 -25.70
C GLN A 592 49.39 -25.40 -25.64
N ARG A 593 48.65 -26.47 -25.96
CA ARG A 593 47.18 -26.46 -25.98
C ARG A 593 46.56 -26.21 -24.60
N LEU A 594 47.21 -26.69 -23.53
CA LEU A 594 46.80 -26.41 -22.15
C LEU A 594 47.02 -24.93 -21.80
N ASN A 595 48.15 -24.34 -22.20
CA ASN A 595 48.43 -22.93 -22.00
C ASN A 595 47.44 -22.04 -22.80
N GLU A 596 47.14 -22.39 -24.05
CA GLU A 596 46.17 -21.68 -24.89
C GLU A 596 44.78 -21.62 -24.26
N GLU A 597 44.25 -22.73 -23.73
CA GLU A 597 42.97 -22.71 -23.00
C GLU A 597 43.09 -22.05 -21.61
N CYS A 598 44.24 -22.12 -20.93
CA CYS A 598 44.45 -21.38 -19.68
C CYS A 598 44.46 -19.86 -19.90
N ASP A 599 45.08 -19.37 -20.98
CA ASP A 599 45.11 -17.95 -21.33
C ASP A 599 43.74 -17.48 -21.85
N ARG A 600 43.02 -18.32 -22.60
CA ARG A 600 41.62 -18.07 -22.96
C ARG A 600 40.71 -17.94 -21.74
N LEU A 601 40.86 -18.83 -20.75
CA LEU A 601 40.11 -18.77 -19.50
C LEU A 601 40.50 -17.55 -18.64
N ARG A 602 41.78 -17.16 -18.64
CA ARG A 602 42.24 -15.89 -18.01
C ARG A 602 41.60 -14.68 -18.69
N GLU A 603 41.58 -14.63 -20.01
CA GLU A 603 40.98 -13.53 -20.78
C GLU A 603 39.47 -13.42 -20.49
N GLN A 604 38.75 -14.54 -20.53
CA GLN A 604 37.33 -14.61 -20.12
C GLN A 604 37.12 -14.14 -18.68
N MET A 605 37.95 -14.58 -17.72
CA MET A 605 37.87 -14.11 -16.34
C MET A 605 38.14 -12.61 -16.21
N THR A 606 39.10 -12.05 -16.95
CA THR A 606 39.35 -10.59 -16.94
C THR A 606 38.22 -9.78 -17.58
N GLN A 607 37.58 -10.31 -18.63
CA GLN A 607 36.43 -9.67 -19.26
C GLN A 607 35.20 -9.70 -18.33
N LEU A 608 34.91 -10.85 -17.71
CA LEU A 608 33.83 -10.98 -16.72
C LEU A 608 34.07 -10.12 -15.46
N GLN A 609 35.32 -10.03 -14.98
CA GLN A 609 35.68 -9.14 -13.87
C GLN A 609 35.44 -7.68 -14.25
N LYS A 610 35.85 -7.27 -15.46
CA LYS A 610 35.63 -5.91 -15.96
C LYS A 610 34.15 -5.58 -16.13
N GLU A 611 33.35 -6.49 -16.68
CA GLU A 611 31.89 -6.33 -16.81
C GLU A 611 31.21 -6.24 -15.44
N PHE A 612 31.65 -7.04 -14.46
CA PHE A 612 31.20 -6.95 -13.07
C PHE A 612 31.58 -5.60 -12.43
N ASP A 613 32.81 -5.13 -12.63
CA ASP A 613 33.27 -3.85 -12.09
C ASP A 613 32.52 -2.67 -12.74
N GLU A 614 32.28 -2.68 -14.06
CA GLU A 614 31.47 -1.67 -14.76
C GLU A 614 30.01 -1.69 -14.30
N GLN A 615 29.42 -2.88 -14.10
CA GLN A 615 28.06 -3.03 -13.57
C GLN A 615 27.97 -2.56 -12.10
N SER A 616 29.00 -2.81 -11.29
CA SER A 616 29.10 -2.37 -9.90
C SER A 616 29.19 -0.84 -9.81
N HIS A 617 30.04 -0.20 -10.62
CA HIS A 617 30.11 1.27 -10.68
C HIS A 617 28.79 1.89 -11.16
N SER A 618 28.18 1.36 -12.23
CA SER A 618 26.88 1.86 -12.72
C SER A 618 25.76 1.69 -11.69
N SER A 619 25.81 0.64 -10.86
CA SER A 619 24.89 0.43 -9.74
C SER A 619 25.16 1.41 -8.59
N SER A 620 26.42 1.74 -8.32
CA SER A 620 26.84 2.73 -7.33
C SER A 620 26.40 4.14 -7.71
N ASP A 621 26.62 4.56 -8.96
CA ASP A 621 26.20 5.87 -9.48
C ASP A 621 24.67 6.04 -9.41
N GLN A 622 23.92 4.97 -9.73
CA GLN A 622 22.47 4.95 -9.58
C GLN A 622 22.03 5.02 -8.12
N LEU A 623 22.73 4.33 -7.22
CA LEU A 623 22.45 4.38 -5.77
C LEU A 623 22.73 5.78 -5.21
N GLU A 624 23.88 6.38 -5.52
CA GLU A 624 24.24 7.73 -5.07
C GLU A 624 23.20 8.75 -5.56
N LYS A 625 22.84 8.70 -6.85
CA LYS A 625 21.77 9.54 -7.41
C LYS A 625 20.43 9.37 -6.67
N VAL A 626 20.01 8.13 -6.40
CA VAL A 626 18.76 7.85 -5.66
C VAL A 626 18.86 8.32 -4.20
N THR A 627 20.03 8.27 -3.56
CA THR A 627 20.21 8.87 -2.22
C THR A 627 20.16 10.39 -2.24
N ALA A 628 20.69 11.03 -3.28
CA ALA A 628 20.59 12.48 -3.46
C ALA A 628 19.13 12.91 -3.66
N GLU A 629 18.39 12.27 -4.58
CA GLU A 629 16.96 12.52 -4.81
C GLU A 629 16.14 12.30 -3.52
N ASN A 630 16.37 11.19 -2.79
CA ASN A 630 15.72 10.93 -1.51
C ASN A 630 16.06 11.96 -0.42
N SER A 631 17.29 12.48 -0.37
CA SER A 631 17.64 13.55 0.58
C SER A 631 16.95 14.87 0.26
N GLU A 632 16.77 15.20 -1.03
CA GLU A 632 16.00 16.38 -1.46
C GLU A 632 14.50 16.22 -1.13
N TYR A 633 13.93 15.01 -1.28
CA TYR A 633 12.56 14.73 -0.85
C TYR A 633 12.40 14.80 0.68
N LEU A 634 13.36 14.28 1.45
CA LEU A 634 13.34 14.34 2.91
C LEU A 634 13.45 15.78 3.41
N GLN A 635 14.30 16.61 2.78
CA GLN A 635 14.38 18.03 3.09
C GLN A 635 13.05 18.74 2.81
N LYS A 636 12.46 18.56 1.61
CA LYS A 636 11.15 19.14 1.27
C LYS A 636 10.03 18.70 2.22
N TRP A 637 10.07 17.45 2.70
CA TRP A 637 9.10 16.95 3.67
C TRP A 637 9.27 17.62 5.04
N ASN A 638 10.51 17.77 5.52
CA ASN A 638 10.82 18.51 6.75
C ASN A 638 10.40 19.98 6.63
N ASP A 639 10.74 20.66 5.52
CA ASP A 639 10.36 22.06 5.28
C ASP A 639 8.83 22.22 5.34
N LEU A 640 8.08 21.36 4.63
CA LEU A 640 6.62 21.35 4.63
C LEU A 640 6.03 21.02 6.03
N GLN A 641 6.69 20.15 6.79
CA GLN A 641 6.31 19.88 8.18
C GLN A 641 6.50 21.11 9.06
N THR A 642 7.60 21.86 8.90
CA THR A 642 7.84 23.10 9.67
C THR A 642 6.88 24.23 9.29
N GLU A 643 6.51 24.37 8.02
CA GLU A 643 5.46 25.31 7.60
C GLU A 643 4.11 24.91 8.23
N SER A 644 3.79 23.60 8.26
CA SER A 644 2.58 23.09 8.90
C SER A 644 2.56 23.32 10.41
N THR A 645 3.67 23.13 11.14
CA THR A 645 3.73 23.41 12.58
C THR A 645 3.62 24.91 12.86
N GLN A 646 4.31 25.76 12.09
CA GLN A 646 4.14 27.22 12.19
C GLN A 646 2.68 27.64 11.93
N LYS A 647 1.97 26.96 11.02
CA LYS A 647 0.53 27.19 10.80
C LYS A 647 -0.34 26.78 11.97
N ILE A 648 0.00 25.69 12.65
CA ILE A 648 -0.68 25.25 13.87
C ILE A 648 -0.43 26.25 15.01
N ASP A 649 0.80 26.69 15.20
CA ASP A 649 1.15 27.70 16.23
C ASP A 649 0.46 29.06 15.95
N GLU A 650 0.42 29.50 14.69
CA GLU A 650 -0.34 30.66 14.24
C GLU A 650 -1.86 30.56 14.50
N LEU A 651 -2.42 29.35 14.55
CA LEU A 651 -3.85 29.13 14.80
C LEU A 651 -4.13 28.94 16.29
N THR A 652 -3.24 28.28 17.03
CA THR A 652 -3.33 28.10 18.49
C THR A 652 -3.19 29.43 19.22
N THR A 653 -2.28 30.31 18.79
CA THR A 653 -2.18 31.69 19.32
C THR A 653 -3.45 32.50 19.07
N LYS A 654 -4.03 32.46 17.87
CA LYS A 654 -5.32 33.11 17.57
C LYS A 654 -6.49 32.51 18.35
N LEU A 655 -6.48 31.20 18.63
CA LEU A 655 -7.46 30.58 19.53
C LEU A 655 -7.35 31.13 20.94
N GLN A 656 -6.14 31.26 21.50
CA GLN A 656 -5.93 31.89 22.82
C GLN A 656 -6.38 33.35 22.85
N GLU A 657 -6.13 34.14 21.80
CA GLU A 657 -6.65 35.51 21.67
C GLU A 657 -8.19 35.56 21.68
N TYR A 658 -8.86 34.63 21.00
CA TYR A 658 -10.33 34.53 21.00
C TYR A 658 -10.90 33.99 22.32
N GLU A 659 -10.21 33.07 23.00
CA GLU A 659 -10.58 32.61 24.34
C GLU A 659 -10.48 33.76 25.36
N GLN A 660 -9.43 34.58 25.29
CA GLN A 660 -9.26 35.76 26.14
C GLN A 660 -10.36 36.81 25.90
N GLN A 661 -10.70 37.09 24.64
CA GLN A 661 -11.85 37.94 24.29
C GLN A 661 -13.17 37.35 24.80
N LEU A 662 -13.33 36.02 24.76
CA LEU A 662 -14.50 35.33 25.33
C LEU A 662 -14.58 35.40 26.85
N THR A 663 -13.46 35.48 27.57
CA THR A 663 -13.47 35.77 29.02
C THR A 663 -13.80 37.23 29.32
N GLU A 664 -13.23 38.18 28.59
CA GLU A 664 -13.49 39.62 28.78
C GLU A 664 -14.96 39.97 28.48
N ILE A 665 -15.55 39.37 27.44
CA ILE A 665 -16.99 39.52 27.14
C ILE A 665 -17.87 38.91 28.25
N LYS A 666 -17.46 37.82 28.89
CA LYS A 666 -18.20 37.22 30.02
C LYS A 666 -18.14 38.10 31.27
N GLU A 667 -16.99 38.71 31.57
CA GLU A 667 -16.88 39.66 32.69
C GLU A 667 -17.76 40.89 32.46
N GLN A 668 -17.73 41.48 31.25
CA GLN A 668 -18.64 42.58 30.87
C GLN A 668 -20.11 42.16 30.94
N GLN A 669 -20.45 40.92 30.57
CA GLN A 669 -21.81 40.40 30.64
C GLN A 669 -22.28 40.21 32.09
N ASN A 670 -21.38 39.77 32.99
CA ASN A 670 -21.65 39.66 34.43
C ASN A 670 -21.81 41.04 35.08
N GLU A 671 -20.95 42.01 34.76
CA GLU A 671 -21.09 43.39 35.27
C GLU A 671 -22.43 44.00 34.84
N VAL A 672 -22.86 43.74 33.60
CA VAL A 672 -24.18 44.14 33.11
C VAL A 672 -25.31 43.42 33.86
N THR A 673 -25.21 42.14 34.22
CA THR A 673 -26.23 41.50 35.08
C THR A 673 -26.29 42.12 36.47
N ASP A 674 -25.15 42.35 37.11
CA ASP A 674 -25.09 42.96 38.46
C ASP A 674 -25.68 44.39 38.48
N ILE A 675 -25.54 45.15 37.39
CA ILE A 675 -26.17 46.46 37.23
C ILE A 675 -27.69 46.32 37.04
N ASN A 676 -28.15 45.36 36.23
CA ASN A 676 -29.58 45.12 36.03
C ASN A 676 -30.29 44.61 37.30
N GLU A 677 -29.62 43.81 38.13
CA GLU A 677 -30.18 43.37 39.42
C GLU A 677 -30.29 44.53 40.41
N ARG A 678 -29.24 45.34 40.58
CA ARG A 678 -29.31 46.58 41.38
C ARG A 678 -30.44 47.52 40.93
N GLN A 679 -30.60 47.73 39.62
CA GLN A 679 -31.71 48.54 39.09
C GLN A 679 -33.09 47.91 39.35
N ARG A 680 -33.21 46.58 39.41
CA ARG A 680 -34.45 45.91 39.83
C ARG A 680 -34.73 46.09 41.32
N GLU A 681 -33.71 46.05 42.17
CA GLU A 681 -33.86 46.30 43.61
C GLU A 681 -34.29 47.75 43.88
N GLU A 682 -33.67 48.74 43.23
CA GLU A 682 -34.07 50.15 43.29
C GLU A 682 -35.52 50.35 42.81
N LEU A 683 -35.91 49.77 41.68
CA LEU A 683 -37.28 49.82 41.20
C LEU A 683 -38.27 49.14 42.16
N SER A 684 -37.90 48.01 42.77
CA SER A 684 -38.74 47.32 43.75
C SER A 684 -38.90 48.12 45.06
N GLN A 685 -37.89 48.92 45.45
CA GLN A 685 -38.00 49.83 46.59
C GLN A 685 -38.93 51.00 46.25
N LEU A 686 -38.76 51.63 45.08
CA LEU A 686 -39.63 52.72 44.61
C LEU A 686 -41.09 52.27 44.42
N GLU A 687 -41.35 51.05 43.95
CA GLU A 687 -42.71 50.51 43.90
C GLU A 687 -43.30 50.28 45.30
N LYS A 688 -42.48 49.89 46.28
CA LYS A 688 -42.92 49.71 47.68
C LYS A 688 -43.26 51.06 48.33
N GLU A 689 -42.40 52.06 48.22
CA GLU A 689 -42.65 53.43 48.71
C GLU A 689 -43.90 54.06 48.05
N LYS A 690 -44.06 53.86 46.74
CA LYS A 690 -45.26 54.27 45.99
C LYS A 690 -46.52 53.57 46.53
N ASN A 691 -46.46 52.28 46.83
CA ASN A 691 -47.63 51.56 47.36
C ASN A 691 -47.97 52.00 48.79
N GLU A 692 -46.97 52.23 49.63
CA GLU A 692 -47.14 52.76 51.00
C GLU A 692 -47.77 54.17 50.97
N THR A 693 -47.27 55.08 50.13
CA THR A 693 -47.89 56.42 49.97
C THR A 693 -49.31 56.37 49.38
N ILE A 694 -49.63 55.37 48.54
CA ILE A 694 -51.00 55.11 48.07
C ILE A 694 -51.90 54.60 49.21
N GLU A 695 -51.39 53.76 50.11
CA GLU A 695 -52.13 53.24 51.27
C GLU A 695 -52.40 54.34 52.31
N ASP A 696 -51.42 55.22 52.56
CA ASP A 696 -51.58 56.44 53.36
C ASP A 696 -52.64 57.39 52.77
N LEU A 697 -52.57 57.66 51.47
CA LEU A 697 -53.56 58.52 50.79
C LEU A 697 -54.96 57.92 50.81
N ASN A 698 -55.10 56.60 50.62
CA ASN A 698 -56.38 55.91 50.75
C ASN A 698 -56.92 55.96 52.19
N SER A 699 -56.05 55.85 53.19
CA SER A 699 -56.40 55.97 54.61
C SER A 699 -56.90 57.38 54.94
N GLN A 700 -56.22 58.42 54.46
CA GLN A 700 -56.68 59.81 54.59
C GLN A 700 -58.04 60.02 53.88
N ILE A 701 -58.20 59.52 52.65
CA ILE A 701 -59.46 59.55 51.91
C ILE A 701 -60.59 58.85 52.68
N GLN A 702 -60.30 57.76 53.39
CA GLN A 702 -61.28 57.08 54.23
C GLN A 702 -61.66 57.91 55.46
N VAL A 703 -60.69 58.52 56.15
CA VAL A 703 -60.97 59.47 57.25
C VAL A 703 -61.84 60.64 56.77
N TYR A 704 -61.56 61.22 55.60
CA TYR A 704 -62.43 62.26 55.02
C TYR A 704 -63.83 61.74 54.67
N LYS A 705 -63.97 60.51 54.15
CA LYS A 705 -65.27 59.87 53.93
C LYS A 705 -66.04 59.67 55.24
N ASP A 706 -65.37 59.30 56.33
CA ASP A 706 -66.00 59.12 57.64
C ASP A 706 -66.39 60.45 58.29
N GLN A 707 -65.60 61.51 58.12
CA GLN A 707 -66.00 62.88 58.46
C GLN A 707 -67.23 63.32 57.67
N VAL A 708 -67.26 63.10 56.35
CA VAL A 708 -68.44 63.39 55.51
C VAL A 708 -69.66 62.56 55.92
N ARG A 709 -69.49 61.28 56.30
CA ARG A 709 -70.55 60.47 56.89
C ARG A 709 -71.07 61.08 58.19
N GLN A 710 -70.19 61.45 59.13
CA GLN A 710 -70.59 62.11 60.39
C GLN A 710 -71.31 63.44 60.15
N PHE A 711 -70.83 64.28 59.24
CA PHE A 711 -71.51 65.52 58.85
C PHE A 711 -72.89 65.25 58.24
N SER A 712 -73.03 64.26 57.34
CA SER A 712 -74.33 63.89 56.76
C SER A 712 -75.34 63.38 57.81
N ILE A 713 -74.90 62.59 58.79
CA ILE A 713 -75.75 62.15 59.92
C ILE A 713 -76.15 63.33 60.79
N THR A 714 -75.22 64.26 61.06
CA THR A 714 -75.49 65.48 61.83
C THR A 714 -76.48 66.39 61.10
N ILE A 715 -76.35 66.54 59.78
CA ILE A 715 -77.30 67.30 58.94
C ILE A 715 -78.69 66.66 59.00
N VAL A 716 -78.82 65.35 58.79
CA VAL A 716 -80.12 64.64 58.84
C VAL A 716 -80.77 64.75 60.23
N GLN A 717 -79.98 64.74 61.31
CA GLN A 717 -80.51 64.98 62.66
C GLN A 717 -81.00 66.43 62.83
N LEU A 718 -80.24 67.42 62.37
CA LEU A 718 -80.65 68.83 62.41
C LEU A 718 -81.87 69.12 61.52
N GLU A 719 -81.99 68.46 60.36
CA GLU A 719 -83.16 68.51 59.48
C GLU A 719 -84.40 67.91 60.17
N LYS A 720 -84.24 66.79 60.90
CA LYS A 720 -85.31 66.19 61.70
C LYS A 720 -85.73 67.11 62.85
N ASP A 721 -84.78 67.66 63.60
CA ASP A 721 -85.05 68.54 64.74
C ASP A 721 -85.74 69.84 64.27
N LEU A 722 -85.31 70.39 63.12
CA LEU A 722 -85.97 71.51 62.45
C LEU A 722 -87.40 71.16 61.97
N GLY A 723 -87.61 69.94 61.48
CA GLY A 723 -88.93 69.43 61.10
C GLY A 723 -89.88 69.32 62.30
N GLU A 724 -89.41 68.77 63.43
CA GLU A 724 -90.19 68.73 64.68
C GLU A 724 -90.48 70.15 65.20
N GLU A 725 -89.55 71.09 65.06
CA GLU A 725 -89.76 72.50 65.43
C GLU A 725 -90.77 73.22 64.53
N GLN A 726 -90.79 72.90 63.23
CA GLN A 726 -91.82 73.38 62.31
C GLN A 726 -93.19 72.76 62.61
N GLU A 727 -93.27 71.47 62.94
CA GLU A 727 -94.55 70.83 63.28
C GLU A 727 -95.15 71.38 64.59
N LYS A 728 -94.31 71.67 65.59
CA LYS A 728 -94.71 72.42 66.80
C LYS A 728 -95.28 73.81 66.45
N ARG A 729 -94.61 74.56 65.56
CA ARG A 729 -95.09 75.88 65.10
C ARG A 729 -96.42 75.79 64.37
N ILE A 730 -96.61 74.77 63.52
CA ILE A 730 -97.89 74.53 62.81
C ILE A 730 -99.01 74.21 63.81
N LYS A 731 -98.76 73.36 64.82
CA LYS A 731 -99.74 73.06 65.87
C LYS A 731 -100.16 74.31 66.65
N VAL A 732 -99.19 75.10 67.12
CA VAL A 732 -99.46 76.39 67.82
C VAL A 732 -100.23 77.36 66.93
N GLN A 733 -99.93 77.44 65.64
CA GLN A 733 -100.67 78.27 64.68
C GLN A 733 -102.12 77.78 64.52
N THR A 734 -102.35 76.47 64.38
CA THR A 734 -103.71 75.91 64.26
C THR A 734 -104.53 76.01 65.55
N ASP A 735 -103.90 75.98 66.72
CA ASP A 735 -104.60 76.21 68.00
C ASP A 735 -104.98 77.70 68.17
N PHE A 736 -104.14 78.61 67.67
CA PHE A 736 -104.40 80.06 67.66
C PHE A 736 -105.53 80.45 66.70
N ASP A 737 -105.50 79.95 65.46
CA ASP A 737 -106.48 80.28 64.43
C ASP A 737 -107.91 79.77 64.72
N ASN A 738 -108.05 78.76 65.59
CA ASN A 738 -109.35 78.25 66.02
C ASN A 738 -110.04 79.08 67.11
N GLN A 739 -109.34 79.97 67.83
CA GLN A 739 -109.94 80.74 68.92
C GLN A 739 -110.45 82.14 68.53
N ASN A 740 -110.03 82.70 67.39
CA ASN A 740 -110.21 84.13 67.11
C ASN A 740 -111.30 84.46 66.06
N LYS A 741 -112.56 84.13 66.38
CA LYS A 741 -113.76 84.61 65.64
C LYS A 741 -114.75 85.34 66.56
N ASN A 742 -114.35 86.50 67.10
CA ASN A 742 -115.30 87.50 67.57
C ASN A 742 -114.69 88.92 67.70
N ALA A 743 -115.48 89.92 67.30
CA ALA A 743 -115.38 91.36 67.63
C ALA A 743 -114.11 92.18 67.26
N ASN A 744 -114.26 92.93 66.16
CA ASN A 744 -113.98 94.37 66.02
C ASN A 744 -112.59 94.92 65.60
N SER A 745 -112.73 96.08 64.96
CA SER A 745 -111.78 97.02 64.36
C SER A 745 -111.40 98.13 65.38
N PRO A 746 -110.52 99.15 65.11
CA PRO A 746 -110.19 99.75 63.82
C PRO A 746 -108.71 100.14 63.55
N SER A 747 -108.53 100.88 62.46
CA SER A 747 -107.31 101.32 61.79
C SER A 747 -106.35 102.25 62.56
N THR A 748 -105.06 102.11 62.26
CA THR A 748 -104.10 103.25 62.14
C THR A 748 -103.24 103.05 60.88
N SER A 749 -102.44 104.07 60.48
CA SER A 749 -102.03 104.27 59.09
C SER A 749 -100.47 104.21 58.85
N PRO A 750 -99.84 104.81 57.81
CA PRO A 750 -98.69 104.25 57.06
C PRO A 750 -97.31 104.69 57.66
N PRO A 751 -96.12 104.56 56.99
CA PRO A 751 -95.76 104.01 55.66
C PRO A 751 -94.52 103.05 55.66
N PRO A 752 -94.04 102.58 54.49
CA PRO A 752 -92.64 102.13 54.31
C PRO A 752 -91.69 103.33 54.02
N PRO A 753 -90.35 103.17 53.93
CA PRO A 753 -89.41 102.15 54.46
C PRO A 753 -88.57 102.82 55.60
N PRO A 754 -87.21 102.80 55.67
CA PRO A 754 -86.18 101.76 55.52
C PRO A 754 -85.65 101.34 56.93
N PRO A 755 -84.33 101.07 57.19
CA PRO A 755 -83.30 102.11 57.20
C PRO A 755 -81.90 101.70 56.66
N VAL A 756 -81.00 102.69 56.57
CA VAL A 756 -79.54 102.53 56.48
C VAL A 756 -78.92 103.22 57.71
N THR A 757 -77.81 102.72 58.23
CA THR A 757 -76.95 103.44 59.19
C THR A 757 -75.57 103.62 58.56
N GLU A 758 -75.19 104.81 58.10
CA GLU A 758 -74.87 106.05 58.83
C GLU A 758 -73.58 106.01 59.64
N THR A 759 -72.75 107.05 59.46
CA THR A 759 -71.94 107.64 60.53
C THR A 759 -71.74 109.14 60.26
N ILE A 760 -72.58 109.96 60.91
CA ILE A 760 -72.33 111.36 61.33
C ILE A 760 -72.22 112.43 60.22
N VAL A 761 -73.24 113.30 60.19
CA VAL A 761 -73.15 114.74 59.85
C VAL A 761 -73.17 115.53 61.16
N PRO A 762 -72.69 116.79 61.21
CA PRO A 762 -73.54 117.80 61.87
C PRO A 762 -73.47 119.23 61.30
N VAL A 763 -74.64 119.92 61.30
CA VAL A 763 -74.83 121.34 61.74
C VAL A 763 -74.23 122.48 60.88
N VAL A 764 -74.91 123.59 60.52
CA VAL A 764 -76.29 124.11 60.75
C VAL A 764 -76.65 125.16 59.65
N PRO A 765 -77.94 125.50 59.39
CA PRO A 765 -78.36 126.45 58.35
C PRO A 765 -78.70 127.88 58.87
N VAL A 766 -78.96 128.85 57.98
CA VAL A 766 -80.14 129.76 57.97
C VAL A 766 -80.07 130.86 56.86
N LEU A 767 -81.13 130.93 56.04
CA LEU A 767 -81.73 132.05 55.26
C LEU A 767 -80.92 133.32 54.90
N THR A 768 -80.97 133.76 53.62
CA THR A 768 -81.77 134.94 53.15
C THR A 768 -81.64 135.28 51.64
N ALA A 769 -82.67 135.92 51.09
CA ALA A 769 -82.72 136.83 49.92
C ALA A 769 -82.21 136.36 48.52
N PRO A 770 -83.10 136.12 47.54
CA PRO A 770 -82.70 135.75 46.17
C PRO A 770 -82.42 136.97 45.28
N PHE A 771 -81.17 137.12 44.85
CA PHE A 771 -80.74 137.88 43.65
C PHE A 771 -79.25 137.67 43.31
N ALA A 772 -78.48 137.00 44.18
CA ALA A 772 -77.11 136.56 43.89
C ALA A 772 -77.06 135.21 43.14
N ASP A 773 -78.15 134.44 43.15
CA ASP A 773 -78.17 133.03 42.80
C ASP A 773 -77.67 132.75 41.39
N LEU A 774 -78.05 133.56 40.39
CA LEU A 774 -77.66 133.32 39.00
C LEU A 774 -76.14 133.46 38.76
N SER A 775 -75.46 134.31 39.52
CA SER A 775 -73.99 134.41 39.49
C SER A 775 -73.33 133.30 40.31
N HIS A 776 -73.94 132.89 41.42
CA HIS A 776 -73.43 131.82 42.27
C HIS A 776 -73.61 130.44 41.63
N GLU A 777 -74.70 130.21 40.88
CA GLU A 777 -74.92 129.04 40.04
C GLU A 777 -73.90 128.98 38.90
N LEU A 778 -73.67 130.08 38.16
CA LEU A 778 -72.65 130.10 37.10
C LEU A 778 -71.24 129.80 37.65
N PHE A 779 -70.91 130.28 38.84
CA PHE A 779 -69.66 129.92 39.51
C PHE A 779 -69.66 128.44 39.95
N ALA A 780 -70.75 127.94 40.54
CA ALA A 780 -70.87 126.55 40.95
C ALA A 780 -70.80 125.56 39.78
N TYR A 781 -71.46 125.84 38.65
CA TYR A 781 -71.33 125.06 37.41
C TYR A 781 -69.89 125.10 36.90
N LYS A 782 -69.21 126.25 36.93
CA LYS A 782 -67.80 126.35 36.54
C LYS A 782 -66.89 125.52 37.45
N SER A 783 -67.03 125.63 38.78
CA SER A 783 -66.26 124.82 39.73
C SER A 783 -66.52 123.33 39.57
N ARG A 784 -67.78 122.93 39.34
CA ARG A 784 -68.18 121.53 39.16
C ARG A 784 -67.71 120.94 37.82
N VAL A 785 -67.61 121.76 36.76
CA VAL A 785 -66.94 121.38 35.51
C VAL A 785 -65.43 121.23 35.73
N GLN A 786 -64.77 122.14 36.45
CA GLN A 786 -63.34 122.01 36.77
C GLN A 786 -63.04 120.79 37.66
N GLU A 787 -63.92 120.46 38.60
CA GLU A 787 -63.86 119.23 39.40
C GLU A 787 -64.00 117.98 38.52
N GLN A 788 -64.96 117.98 37.57
CA GLN A 788 -65.08 116.92 36.58
C GLN A 788 -63.87 116.82 35.65
N GLU A 789 -63.23 117.94 35.25
CA GLU A 789 -61.97 117.90 34.49
C GLU A 789 -60.83 117.29 35.31
N GLN A 790 -60.70 117.61 36.62
CA GLN A 790 -59.70 116.97 37.48
C GLN A 790 -59.93 115.47 37.63
N ILE A 791 -61.19 115.03 37.77
CA ILE A 791 -61.57 113.60 37.81
C ILE A 791 -61.26 112.93 36.45
N ILE A 792 -61.51 113.60 35.32
CA ILE A 792 -61.15 113.09 33.99
C ILE A 792 -59.62 113.00 33.83
N ILE A 793 -58.85 113.94 34.39
CA ILE A 793 -57.39 113.92 34.38
C ILE A 793 -56.85 112.78 35.25
N SER A 794 -57.39 112.55 36.46
CA SER A 794 -56.98 111.43 37.30
C SER A 794 -57.32 110.08 36.66
N LEU A 795 -58.55 109.90 36.17
CA LEU A 795 -58.96 108.67 35.48
C LEU A 795 -58.14 108.39 34.22
N ARG A 796 -57.72 109.43 33.47
CA ARG A 796 -56.78 109.28 32.34
C ARG A 796 -55.38 108.87 32.81
N ARG A 797 -54.89 109.43 33.92
CA ARG A 797 -53.60 109.06 34.52
C ARG A 797 -53.60 107.60 35.01
N ASP A 798 -54.70 107.19 35.65
CA ASP A 798 -54.89 105.83 36.15
C ASP A 798 -55.04 104.83 34.99
N LEU A 799 -55.78 105.16 33.94
CA LEU A 799 -55.85 104.36 32.71
C LEU A 799 -54.48 104.20 32.05
N VAL A 800 -53.65 105.26 31.97
CA VAL A 800 -52.28 105.16 31.45
C VAL A 800 -51.42 104.27 32.36
N GLY A 801 -51.50 104.43 33.68
CA GLY A 801 -50.78 103.58 34.64
C GLY A 801 -51.21 102.11 34.60
N MET A 802 -52.49 101.84 34.38
CA MET A 802 -53.03 100.48 34.25
C MET A 802 -52.66 99.87 32.89
N THR A 803 -52.64 100.67 31.82
CA THR A 803 -52.17 100.25 30.48
C THR A 803 -50.68 99.91 30.49
N ALA A 804 -49.85 100.70 31.18
CA ALA A 804 -48.44 100.39 31.38
C ALA A 804 -48.26 99.04 32.11
N ARG A 805 -48.92 98.86 33.26
CA ARG A 805 -48.88 97.59 34.01
C ARG A 805 -49.36 96.38 33.20
N LEU A 806 -50.39 96.54 32.37
CA LEU A 806 -50.85 95.47 31.47
C LEU A 806 -49.81 95.17 30.37
N SER A 807 -49.14 96.18 29.82
CA SER A 807 -48.03 96.02 28.87
C SER A 807 -46.84 95.30 29.52
N ASP A 808 -46.47 95.65 30.74
CA ASP A 808 -45.37 95.03 31.48
C ASP A 808 -45.69 93.55 31.80
N VAL A 809 -46.91 93.27 32.30
CA VAL A 809 -47.37 91.89 32.56
C VAL A 809 -47.45 91.07 31.26
N GLN A 810 -47.88 91.66 30.15
CA GLN A 810 -47.91 90.99 28.85
C GLN A 810 -46.49 90.72 28.32
N GLY A 811 -45.55 91.63 28.56
CA GLY A 811 -44.12 91.43 28.30
C GLY A 811 -43.52 90.30 29.13
N GLU A 812 -43.68 90.34 30.46
CA GLU A 812 -43.21 89.30 31.37
C GLU A 812 -43.79 87.92 31.06
N LEU A 813 -45.09 87.85 30.71
CA LEU A 813 -45.76 86.58 30.45
C LEU A 813 -45.29 85.97 29.11
N SER A 814 -45.05 86.82 28.09
CA SER A 814 -44.39 86.43 26.84
C SER A 814 -42.95 85.97 27.06
N GLU A 815 -42.18 86.68 27.89
CA GLU A 815 -40.79 86.31 28.19
C GLU A 815 -40.69 85.03 29.05
N LYS A 816 -41.57 84.83 30.03
CA LYS A 816 -41.68 83.57 30.78
C LYS A 816 -42.04 82.40 29.86
N GLN A 817 -42.99 82.59 28.94
CA GLN A 817 -43.32 81.59 27.92
C GLN A 817 -42.11 81.28 27.02
N LYS A 818 -41.40 82.31 26.53
CA LYS A 818 -40.15 82.16 25.75
C LYS A 818 -39.09 81.37 26.53
N GLN A 819 -38.83 81.72 27.79
CA GLN A 819 -37.86 81.00 28.63
C GLN A 819 -38.27 79.55 28.91
N THR A 820 -39.57 79.25 29.05
CA THR A 820 -40.03 77.85 29.13
C THR A 820 -39.86 77.10 27.82
N LEU A 821 -40.08 77.76 26.67
CA LEU A 821 -39.86 77.15 25.36
C LEU A 821 -38.36 76.88 25.11
N GLU A 822 -37.48 77.84 25.40
CA GLU A 822 -36.02 77.67 25.29
C GLU A 822 -35.52 76.50 26.18
N LYS A 823 -36.02 76.38 27.41
CA LYS A 823 -35.74 75.23 28.30
C LYS A 823 -36.28 73.90 27.75
N SER A 824 -37.48 73.91 27.17
CA SER A 824 -38.06 72.72 26.52
C SER A 824 -37.26 72.30 25.27
N GLU A 825 -36.76 73.26 24.49
CA GLU A 825 -35.99 72.97 23.29
C GLU A 825 -34.60 72.41 23.64
N VAL A 826 -33.95 72.92 24.70
CA VAL A 826 -32.70 72.36 25.22
C VAL A 826 -32.90 70.92 25.72
N THR A 827 -33.94 70.65 26.51
CA THR A 827 -34.22 69.27 26.97
C THR A 827 -34.59 68.34 25.81
N ILE A 828 -35.33 68.79 24.81
CA ILE A 828 -35.61 68.02 23.59
C ILE A 828 -34.33 67.73 22.79
N ARG A 829 -33.37 68.68 22.71
CA ARG A 829 -32.08 68.44 22.05
C ARG A 829 -31.24 67.41 22.80
N GLU A 830 -31.17 67.50 24.14
CA GLU A 830 -30.42 66.54 24.95
C GLU A 830 -31.05 65.13 24.87
N GLN A 831 -32.37 65.02 24.98
CA GLN A 831 -33.10 63.76 24.79
C GLN A 831 -32.92 63.17 23.39
N ASN A 832 -32.84 63.99 22.32
CA ASN A 832 -32.55 63.49 20.97
C ASN A 832 -31.09 63.03 20.81
N LYS A 833 -30.15 63.65 21.53
CA LYS A 833 -28.75 63.20 21.60
C LYS A 833 -28.65 61.87 22.34
N GLU A 834 -29.24 61.75 23.53
CA GLU A 834 -29.35 60.49 24.27
C GLU A 834 -30.02 59.38 23.45
N LEU A 835 -31.14 59.69 22.76
CA LEU A 835 -31.84 58.74 21.89
C LEU A 835 -30.98 58.28 20.70
N ASN A 836 -30.13 59.14 20.15
CA ASN A 836 -29.19 58.76 19.10
C ASN A 836 -28.00 57.96 19.65
N GLU A 837 -27.52 58.26 20.86
CA GLU A 837 -26.50 57.45 21.54
C GLU A 837 -27.02 56.06 21.92
N THR A 838 -28.27 55.93 22.40
CA THR A 838 -28.89 54.63 22.66
C THR A 838 -29.20 53.87 21.38
N ARG A 839 -29.63 54.54 20.29
CA ARG A 839 -29.73 53.92 18.95
C ARG A 839 -28.39 53.42 18.42
N LEU A 840 -27.30 54.16 18.63
CA LEU A 840 -25.96 53.73 18.21
C LEU A 840 -25.47 52.52 19.03
N LYS A 841 -25.77 52.49 20.34
CA LYS A 841 -25.52 51.32 21.21
C LYS A 841 -26.35 50.11 20.76
N LEU A 842 -27.64 50.30 20.46
CA LEU A 842 -28.53 49.25 19.94
C LEU A 842 -28.10 48.72 18.57
N SER A 843 -27.61 49.59 17.67
CA SER A 843 -27.04 49.16 16.38
C SER A 843 -25.86 48.23 16.61
N LYS A 844 -24.89 48.63 17.45
CA LYS A 844 -23.72 47.79 17.77
C LYS A 844 -24.12 46.46 18.42
N LEU A 845 -25.16 46.46 19.27
CA LEU A 845 -25.69 45.23 19.86
C LEU A 845 -26.37 44.34 18.80
N SER A 846 -27.07 44.91 17.81
CA SER A 846 -27.56 44.16 16.65
C SER A 846 -26.42 43.56 15.85
N ASP A 847 -25.39 44.36 15.50
CA ASP A 847 -24.21 43.89 14.75
C ASP A 847 -23.51 42.72 15.48
N ILE A 848 -23.46 42.76 16.81
CA ILE A 848 -22.92 41.68 17.66
C ILE A 848 -23.87 40.46 17.66
N VAL A 849 -25.18 40.65 17.80
CA VAL A 849 -26.17 39.56 17.80
C VAL A 849 -26.25 38.88 16.42
N ASP A 850 -26.15 39.61 15.33
CA ASP A 850 -26.11 39.07 13.96
C ASP A 850 -24.80 38.31 13.70
N LYS A 851 -23.67 38.79 14.23
CA LYS A 851 -22.38 38.08 14.23
C LYS A 851 -22.43 36.80 15.07
N GLN A 852 -23.02 36.84 16.26
CA GLN A 852 -23.20 35.67 17.12
C GLN A 852 -24.18 34.67 16.51
N THR A 853 -25.28 35.14 15.90
CA THR A 853 -26.27 34.29 15.23
C THR A 853 -25.68 33.57 14.03
N SER A 854 -24.87 34.26 13.21
CA SER A 854 -24.15 33.63 12.10
C SER A 854 -23.06 32.66 12.57
N GLN A 855 -22.33 32.96 13.66
CA GLN A 855 -21.41 32.00 14.31
C GLN A 855 -22.13 30.75 14.85
N ILE A 856 -23.30 30.92 15.48
CA ILE A 856 -24.14 29.81 15.96
C ILE A 856 -24.62 28.96 14.77
N GLN A 857 -25.02 29.58 13.66
CA GLN A 857 -25.40 28.85 12.44
C GLN A 857 -24.22 28.06 11.85
N THR A 858 -23.02 28.65 11.75
CA THR A 858 -21.84 27.89 11.28
C THR A 858 -21.53 26.71 12.19
N LEU A 859 -21.49 26.94 13.52
CA LEU A 859 -21.26 25.88 14.51
C LEU A 859 -22.36 24.79 14.48
N GLN A 860 -23.62 25.14 14.20
CA GLN A 860 -24.69 24.16 13.97
C GLN A 860 -24.46 23.34 12.69
N THR A 861 -23.98 23.95 11.60
CA THR A 861 -23.63 23.19 10.38
C THR A 861 -22.38 22.33 10.54
N ASP A 862 -21.42 22.73 11.36
CA ASP A 862 -20.23 21.93 11.63
C ASP A 862 -20.53 20.80 12.64
N LEU A 863 -21.39 21.05 13.62
CA LEU A 863 -21.94 20.01 14.50
C LEU A 863 -22.78 18.98 13.73
N SER A 864 -23.53 19.37 12.71
CA SER A 864 -24.28 18.41 11.89
C SER A 864 -23.38 17.58 10.97
N LYS A 865 -22.35 18.19 10.36
CA LYS A 865 -21.29 17.45 9.63
C LYS A 865 -20.57 16.46 10.56
N ALA A 866 -20.19 16.89 11.76
CA ALA A 866 -19.52 16.06 12.75
C ALA A 866 -20.40 14.88 13.21
N LYS A 867 -21.70 15.10 13.42
CA LYS A 867 -22.66 14.01 13.70
C LYS A 867 -22.74 13.00 12.55
N VAL A 868 -22.91 13.46 11.31
CA VAL A 868 -22.94 12.57 10.14
C VAL A 868 -21.64 11.75 9.99
N LEU A 869 -20.49 12.32 10.33
CA LEU A 869 -19.22 11.58 10.38
C LEU A 869 -19.19 10.55 11.52
N VAL A 870 -19.66 10.89 12.71
CA VAL A 870 -19.78 9.95 13.84
C VAL A 870 -20.74 8.80 13.51
N ASP A 871 -21.88 9.09 12.89
CA ASP A 871 -22.86 8.08 12.45
C ASP A 871 -22.26 7.13 11.38
N GLN A 872 -21.44 7.66 10.47
CA GLN A 872 -20.69 6.85 9.48
C GLN A 872 -19.62 5.98 10.14
N TYR A 873 -18.86 6.51 11.11
CA TYR A 873 -17.87 5.72 11.85
C TYR A 873 -18.53 4.66 12.74
N GLN A 874 -19.68 4.95 13.36
CA GLN A 874 -20.44 3.96 14.12
C GLN A 874 -20.94 2.82 13.23
N LEU A 875 -21.52 3.14 12.06
CA LEU A 875 -21.94 2.13 11.09
C LEU A 875 -20.77 1.25 10.62
N LEU A 876 -19.57 1.83 10.45
CA LEU A 876 -18.37 1.08 10.11
C LEU A 876 -17.89 0.19 11.26
N VAL A 877 -17.96 0.66 12.52
CA VAL A 877 -17.66 -0.15 13.71
C VAL A 877 -18.65 -1.30 13.84
N ASP A 878 -19.94 -1.06 13.66
CA ASP A 878 -20.99 -2.10 13.73
C ASP A 878 -20.76 -3.16 12.64
N GLN A 879 -20.45 -2.75 11.40
CA GLN A 879 -20.06 -3.68 10.32
C GLN A 879 -18.85 -4.52 10.72
N ARG A 880 -17.76 -3.90 11.21
CA ARG A 880 -16.56 -4.62 11.66
C ARG A 880 -16.84 -5.58 12.81
N GLN A 881 -17.74 -5.23 13.74
CA GLN A 881 -18.16 -6.14 14.79
C GLN A 881 -18.91 -7.36 14.22
N THR A 882 -19.80 -7.17 13.25
CA THR A 882 -20.49 -8.32 12.61
C THR A 882 -19.53 -9.22 11.82
N ASP A 883 -18.47 -8.67 11.23
CA ASP A 883 -17.42 -9.46 10.57
C ASP A 883 -16.56 -10.23 11.59
N ILE A 884 -16.21 -9.61 12.72
CA ILE A 884 -15.54 -10.29 13.84
C ILE A 884 -16.40 -11.45 14.37
N ASP A 885 -17.67 -11.21 14.66
CA ASP A 885 -18.62 -12.23 15.15
C ASP A 885 -18.78 -13.40 14.17
N ARG A 886 -18.71 -13.14 12.86
CA ARG A 886 -18.68 -14.18 11.80
C ARG A 886 -17.38 -14.98 11.84
N LEU A 887 -16.23 -14.30 11.85
CA LEU A 887 -14.92 -14.94 11.87
C LEU A 887 -14.70 -15.77 13.15
N THR A 888 -15.17 -15.31 14.30
CA THR A 888 -15.15 -16.07 15.56
C THR A 888 -15.97 -17.36 15.46
N LYS A 889 -17.17 -17.31 14.86
CA LYS A 889 -17.99 -18.52 14.63
C LYS A 889 -17.34 -19.49 13.65
N THR A 890 -16.69 -19.00 12.60
CA THR A 890 -15.93 -19.84 11.66
C THR A 890 -14.72 -20.48 12.34
N LEU A 891 -14.01 -19.76 13.23
CA LEU A 891 -12.92 -20.31 14.03
C LEU A 891 -13.40 -21.38 15.02
N GLU A 892 -14.54 -21.16 15.68
CA GLU A 892 -15.16 -22.13 16.58
C GLU A 892 -15.58 -23.42 15.83
N GLN A 893 -16.17 -23.28 14.64
CA GLN A 893 -16.49 -24.42 13.76
C GLN A 893 -15.22 -25.16 13.31
N ASN A 894 -14.18 -24.44 12.89
CA ASN A 894 -12.90 -25.06 12.50
C ASN A 894 -12.23 -25.79 13.67
N ASN A 895 -12.28 -25.24 14.89
CA ASN A 895 -11.78 -25.91 16.09
C ASN A 895 -12.53 -27.21 16.39
N ILE A 896 -13.85 -27.26 16.16
CA ILE A 896 -14.65 -28.50 16.30
C ILE A 896 -14.23 -29.53 15.24
N VAL A 897 -13.99 -29.11 14.00
CA VAL A 897 -13.51 -30.00 12.92
C VAL A 897 -12.10 -30.53 13.22
N VAL A 898 -11.18 -29.68 13.69
CA VAL A 898 -9.83 -30.10 14.11
C VAL A 898 -9.93 -31.13 15.25
N GLN A 899 -10.74 -30.89 16.28
CA GLN A 899 -10.97 -31.86 17.35
C GLN A 899 -11.66 -33.16 16.91
N GLN A 900 -12.31 -33.19 15.74
CA GLN A 900 -12.83 -34.43 15.15
C GLN A 900 -11.74 -35.18 14.40
N VAL A 901 -10.93 -34.47 13.59
CA VAL A 901 -9.77 -35.05 12.88
C VAL A 901 -8.70 -35.57 13.85
N GLU A 902 -8.46 -34.90 14.97
CA GLU A 902 -7.56 -35.38 16.02
C GLU A 902 -8.04 -36.69 16.64
N ARG A 903 -9.36 -36.90 16.77
CA ARG A 903 -9.94 -38.16 17.28
C ARG A 903 -9.85 -39.27 16.24
N THR A 904 -10.19 -39.00 14.97
CA THR A 904 -10.02 -40.02 13.92
C THR A 904 -8.56 -40.43 13.74
N ASN A 905 -7.62 -39.49 13.85
CA ASN A 905 -6.19 -39.79 13.81
C ASN A 905 -5.71 -40.62 15.03
N GLN A 906 -6.31 -40.42 16.21
CA GLN A 906 -6.05 -41.27 17.39
C GLN A 906 -6.63 -42.68 17.22
N ASP A 907 -7.84 -42.80 16.67
CA ASP A 907 -8.46 -44.10 16.38
C ASP A 907 -7.73 -44.85 15.24
N GLU A 908 -7.28 -44.17 14.18
CA GLU A 908 -6.42 -44.75 13.14
C GLU A 908 -5.03 -45.12 13.67
N GLY A 909 -4.43 -44.28 14.52
CA GLY A 909 -3.18 -44.60 15.23
C GLY A 909 -3.32 -45.85 16.12
N ARG A 910 -4.48 -46.03 16.73
CA ARG A 910 -4.82 -47.23 17.50
C ARG A 910 -5.02 -48.45 16.60
N ILE A 911 -5.83 -48.35 15.54
CA ILE A 911 -6.09 -49.44 14.60
C ILE A 911 -4.79 -49.90 13.92
N THR A 912 -3.93 -48.97 13.51
CA THR A 912 -2.61 -49.30 12.95
C THR A 912 -1.70 -49.96 13.98
N HIS A 913 -1.72 -49.54 15.25
CA HIS A 913 -0.98 -50.23 16.31
C HIS A 913 -1.50 -51.65 16.58
N GLU A 914 -2.82 -51.85 16.64
CA GLU A 914 -3.46 -53.17 16.79
C GLU A 914 -3.13 -54.08 15.58
N LEU A 915 -3.16 -53.56 14.35
CA LEU A 915 -2.76 -54.30 13.13
C LEU A 915 -1.26 -54.62 13.09
N VAL A 916 -0.38 -53.72 13.55
CA VAL A 916 1.06 -53.97 13.66
C VAL A 916 1.36 -55.02 14.72
N ALA A 917 0.64 -55.02 15.85
CA ALA A 917 0.75 -56.05 16.88
C ALA A 917 0.33 -57.43 16.33
N ILE A 918 -0.81 -57.52 15.65
CA ILE A 918 -1.26 -58.75 14.97
C ILE A 918 -0.26 -59.19 13.88
N GLY A 919 0.31 -58.25 13.13
CA GLY A 919 1.33 -58.52 12.12
C GLY A 919 2.65 -59.03 12.71
N ALA A 920 3.04 -58.55 13.89
CA ALA A 920 4.19 -59.06 14.64
C ALA A 920 3.91 -60.45 15.21
N GLN A 921 2.72 -60.69 15.77
CA GLN A 921 2.30 -61.98 16.28
C GLN A 921 2.24 -63.05 15.18
N CYS A 922 1.67 -62.72 14.01
CA CYS A 922 1.67 -63.59 12.83
C CYS A 922 3.09 -63.97 12.32
N LYS A 923 4.10 -63.12 12.54
CA LYS A 923 5.52 -63.45 12.27
C LYS A 923 6.09 -64.33 13.38
N GLY A 924 5.78 -64.01 14.64
CA GLY A 924 6.14 -64.79 15.83
C GLY A 924 5.70 -66.24 15.71
N GLU A 925 4.41 -66.50 15.50
CA GLU A 925 3.82 -67.85 15.42
C GLU A 925 4.43 -68.70 14.30
N ARG A 926 4.76 -68.10 13.14
CA ARG A 926 5.44 -68.82 12.05
C ARG A 926 6.89 -69.19 12.41
N HIS A 927 7.61 -68.31 13.10
CA HIS A 927 8.94 -68.64 13.62
C HIS A 927 8.86 -69.64 14.76
N GLU A 928 7.88 -69.56 15.65
CA GLU A 928 7.69 -70.49 16.76
C GLU A 928 7.31 -71.89 16.28
N LEU A 929 6.41 -72.03 15.29
CA LEU A 929 6.12 -73.31 14.64
C LEU A 929 7.34 -73.88 13.90
N THR A 930 8.20 -73.02 13.34
CA THR A 930 9.46 -73.44 12.69
C THR A 930 10.47 -73.91 13.73
N ILE A 931 10.63 -73.17 14.84
CA ILE A 931 11.48 -73.51 15.99
C ILE A 931 10.95 -74.78 16.67
N GLY A 932 9.63 -74.99 16.74
CA GLY A 932 8.99 -76.20 17.23
C GLY A 932 9.40 -77.41 16.40
N ARG A 933 9.19 -77.36 15.08
CA ARG A 933 9.62 -78.42 14.14
C ARG A 933 11.13 -78.66 14.18
N GLN A 934 11.94 -77.61 14.31
CA GLN A 934 13.40 -77.74 14.47
C GLN A 934 13.77 -78.38 15.82
N ARG A 935 13.06 -78.07 16.91
CA ARG A 935 13.24 -78.71 18.23
C ARG A 935 12.80 -80.18 18.20
N GLU A 936 11.71 -80.51 17.52
CA GLU A 936 11.27 -81.89 17.31
C GLU A 936 12.30 -82.68 16.49
N ALA A 937 12.75 -82.16 15.35
CA ALA A 937 13.80 -82.77 14.53
C ALA A 937 15.14 -82.90 15.29
N LEU A 938 15.51 -81.91 16.12
CA LEU A 938 16.68 -82.00 17.01
C LEU A 938 16.49 -83.04 18.12
N ASN A 939 15.28 -83.21 18.65
CA ASN A 939 14.98 -84.23 19.65
C ASN A 939 14.96 -85.64 19.03
N GLU A 940 14.45 -85.79 17.81
CA GLU A 940 14.56 -87.04 17.04
C GLU A 940 16.03 -87.36 16.75
N LEU A 941 16.81 -86.40 16.22
CA LEU A 941 18.25 -86.57 16.01
C LEU A 941 18.99 -86.91 17.29
N ARG A 942 18.69 -86.27 18.43
CA ARG A 942 19.28 -86.59 19.74
C ARG A 942 18.88 -87.98 20.23
N ALA A 943 17.64 -88.41 20.04
CA ALA A 943 17.21 -89.77 20.37
C ALA A 943 17.90 -90.82 19.48
N ARG A 944 18.07 -90.51 18.19
CA ARG A 944 18.73 -91.35 17.19
C ARG A 944 20.23 -91.45 17.44
N ILE A 945 20.89 -90.34 17.79
CA ILE A 945 22.29 -90.30 18.28
C ILE A 945 22.42 -91.11 19.57
N LYS A 946 21.55 -90.92 20.56
CA LYS A 946 21.58 -91.69 21.83
C LYS A 946 21.41 -93.19 21.61
N SER A 947 20.60 -93.60 20.62
CA SER A 947 20.45 -95.00 20.21
C SER A 947 21.69 -95.55 19.49
N LEU A 948 22.40 -94.72 18.72
CA LEU A 948 23.66 -95.07 18.07
C LEU A 948 24.84 -95.09 19.06
N GLU A 949 24.84 -94.24 20.09
CA GLU A 949 25.81 -94.25 21.18
C GLU A 949 25.69 -95.52 22.03
N GLN A 950 24.48 -96.02 22.25
CA GLN A 950 24.23 -97.32 22.90
C GLN A 950 24.72 -98.53 22.09
N LEU A 951 25.00 -98.38 20.79
CA LEU A 951 25.51 -99.43 19.91
C LEU A 951 27.01 -99.28 19.57
N ARG A 952 27.71 -98.34 20.24
CA ARG A 952 29.14 -98.08 20.00
C ARG A 952 30.01 -98.89 20.98
N PRO A 953 31.03 -99.64 20.51
CA PRO A 953 31.96 -100.32 21.42
C PRO A 953 32.72 -99.32 22.29
N VAL A 954 32.98 -99.69 23.54
CA VAL A 954 33.53 -98.80 24.57
C VAL A 954 35.01 -98.49 24.28
N ASN A 955 35.26 -97.34 23.65
CA ASN A 955 36.59 -96.72 23.63
C ASN A 955 36.93 -96.16 25.03
N PRO A 956 38.22 -96.19 25.43
CA PRO A 956 38.63 -95.78 26.78
C PRO A 956 38.34 -94.31 27.05
N SER A 957 37.89 -94.01 28.27
CA SER A 957 37.42 -92.67 28.67
C SER A 957 38.44 -91.56 28.37
N TYR A 958 37.94 -90.45 27.83
CA TYR A 958 38.60 -89.16 27.65
C TYR A 958 39.36 -88.68 28.90
N GLU A 959 38.87 -89.06 30.08
CA GLU A 959 39.49 -88.81 31.38
C GLU A 959 40.90 -89.44 31.51
N LYS A 960 41.11 -90.66 30.98
CA LYS A 960 42.44 -91.28 30.97
C LYS A 960 43.40 -90.57 30.01
N VAL A 961 42.90 -90.07 28.87
CA VAL A 961 43.69 -89.28 27.92
C VAL A 961 44.10 -87.95 28.56
N LEU A 962 43.20 -87.27 29.28
CA LEU A 962 43.52 -86.08 30.06
C LEU A 962 44.54 -86.38 31.17
N GLN A 963 44.38 -87.48 31.91
CA GLN A 963 45.32 -87.88 32.96
C GLN A 963 46.72 -88.15 32.39
N GLN A 964 46.81 -88.79 31.22
CA GLN A 964 48.08 -89.06 30.53
C GLN A 964 48.70 -87.78 29.94
N VAL A 965 47.89 -86.84 29.43
CA VAL A 965 48.38 -85.50 29.03
C VAL A 965 48.87 -84.68 30.22
N VAL A 966 48.25 -84.80 31.40
CA VAL A 966 48.73 -84.15 32.64
C VAL A 966 50.03 -84.79 33.13
N ILE A 967 50.19 -86.11 33.02
CA ILE A 967 51.46 -86.80 33.32
C ILE A 967 52.55 -86.34 32.34
N LEU A 968 52.31 -86.37 31.02
CA LEU A 968 53.27 -85.91 30.01
C LEU A 968 53.64 -84.42 30.16
N LYS A 969 52.69 -83.56 30.58
CA LYS A 969 52.99 -82.15 30.90
C LYS A 969 53.81 -81.99 32.19
N ARG A 970 53.61 -82.86 33.19
CA ARG A 970 54.47 -82.92 34.39
C ARG A 970 55.87 -83.41 34.04
N GLU A 971 55.99 -84.46 33.24
CA GLU A 971 57.28 -85.00 32.77
C GLU A 971 58.03 -83.98 31.89
N LEU A 972 57.35 -83.20 31.04
CA LEU A 972 57.96 -82.08 30.32
C LEU A 972 58.44 -80.95 31.23
N ALA A 973 57.73 -80.65 32.33
CA ALA A 973 58.19 -79.71 33.34
C ALA A 973 59.38 -80.27 34.13
N GLU A 974 59.37 -81.57 34.44
CA GLU A 974 60.43 -82.24 35.18
C GLU A 974 61.71 -82.44 34.33
N LEU A 975 61.59 -82.71 33.04
CA LEU A 975 62.72 -82.72 32.10
C LEU A 975 63.36 -81.34 31.95
N ARG A 976 62.55 -80.26 31.94
CA ARG A 976 63.06 -78.88 31.99
C ARG A 976 63.73 -78.55 33.32
N ALA A 977 63.21 -79.05 34.45
CA ALA A 977 63.86 -78.90 35.74
C ALA A 977 65.19 -79.70 35.84
N ARG A 978 65.25 -80.90 35.26
CA ARG A 978 66.46 -81.76 35.25
C ARG A 978 67.59 -81.23 34.33
N GLN A 979 67.32 -80.24 33.48
CA GLN A 979 68.36 -79.54 32.69
C GLN A 979 68.94 -78.30 33.39
N ALA A 980 68.49 -77.96 34.61
CA ALA A 980 68.99 -76.82 35.38
C ALA A 980 69.76 -77.27 36.63
N LEU A 981 71.10 -77.31 36.53
CA LEU A 981 72.01 -77.38 37.67
C LEU A 981 73.03 -76.21 37.59
N PRO A 982 73.59 -75.74 38.74
CA PRO A 982 73.71 -74.29 38.94
C PRO A 982 75.07 -73.77 39.42
N THR A 983 75.33 -72.48 39.17
CA THR A 983 76.17 -71.51 39.93
C THR A 983 76.10 -70.17 39.18
N ASP A 984 75.88 -68.99 39.76
CA ASP A 984 75.80 -68.59 41.17
C ASP A 984 74.67 -67.56 41.47
N ILE A 985 74.34 -67.43 42.75
CA ILE A 985 73.33 -66.54 43.36
C ILE A 985 74.07 -65.72 44.45
N PRO A 986 74.03 -64.37 44.45
CA PRO A 986 73.05 -63.59 45.26
C PRO A 986 72.67 -62.21 44.63
N TYR A 987 71.70 -61.39 45.05
CA TYR A 987 70.54 -61.39 45.99
C TYR A 987 69.79 -60.02 45.76
N LEU A 988 68.53 -59.75 46.16
CA LEU A 988 67.48 -60.50 46.89
C LEU A 988 66.06 -59.95 46.53
N THR A 989 65.05 -60.36 47.30
CA THR A 989 63.63 -59.95 47.37
C THR A 989 63.39 -58.53 47.96
N ALA A 990 62.20 -57.93 48.15
CA ALA A 990 60.83 -58.50 48.29
C ALA A 990 59.65 -57.48 48.12
N THR A 991 58.45 -58.04 47.89
CA THR A 991 57.11 -57.66 48.44
C THR A 991 56.72 -56.20 48.77
N THR A 992 55.73 -55.68 48.00
CA THR A 992 54.42 -55.08 48.41
C THR A 992 54.31 -53.93 49.46
N PRO A 993 53.21 -53.15 49.50
CA PRO A 993 53.26 -51.75 49.93
C PRO A 993 52.93 -51.47 51.41
N GLY A 994 53.45 -50.35 51.90
CA GLY A 994 53.10 -49.72 53.19
C GLY A 994 53.48 -48.23 53.18
N ALA A 995 52.78 -47.41 53.98
CA ALA A 995 52.96 -45.95 54.01
C ALA A 995 53.81 -45.47 55.21
N ASN A 996 54.10 -44.16 55.22
CA ASN A 996 54.59 -43.33 56.33
C ASN A 996 56.10 -43.35 56.69
N SER A 997 56.80 -42.36 56.11
CA SER A 997 57.47 -41.24 56.84
C SER A 997 58.73 -41.48 57.71
N ILE A 998 59.39 -40.34 58.01
CA ILE A 998 60.51 -40.12 58.96
C ILE A 998 61.94 -40.45 58.46
N HIS A 999 62.45 -39.53 57.65
CA HIS A 999 63.67 -38.74 57.91
C HIS A 999 64.64 -39.22 59.01
N GLN A 1000 65.86 -39.63 58.63
CA GLN A 1000 67.09 -39.15 59.30
C GLN A 1000 68.37 -39.34 58.46
N GLN A 1001 69.41 -38.59 58.84
CA GLN A 1001 70.81 -38.73 58.41
C GLN A 1001 71.41 -40.02 59.04
N SER A 1002 72.61 -40.54 58.71
CA SER A 1002 73.80 -39.87 58.16
C SER A 1002 74.81 -40.85 57.55
N GLN A 1003 75.74 -40.29 56.75
CA GLN A 1003 77.15 -40.66 56.55
C GLN A 1003 77.64 -42.06 56.97
N ARG A 1004 78.26 -42.78 56.02
CA ARG A 1004 79.65 -43.27 56.17
C ARG A 1004 80.46 -43.04 54.89
N HIS A 1005 81.77 -42.97 55.02
CA HIS A 1005 82.69 -42.46 54.00
C HIS A 1005 83.49 -43.55 53.28
N SER A 1006 83.66 -43.40 51.97
CA SER A 1006 84.87 -43.75 51.20
C SER A 1006 84.78 -43.05 49.85
N SER A 1007 85.56 -42.01 49.51
CA SER A 1007 87.01 -41.99 49.22
C SER A 1007 87.41 -42.97 48.10
N ALA A 1008 87.96 -42.55 46.95
CA ALA A 1008 88.21 -41.20 46.43
C ALA A 1008 88.37 -41.25 44.88
N THR A 1009 88.77 -40.14 44.26
CA THR A 1009 89.31 -40.06 42.87
C THR A 1009 88.50 -40.71 41.75
N ASN A 1010 87.54 -39.95 41.20
CA ASN A 1010 87.44 -39.69 39.74
C ASN A 1010 86.30 -38.67 39.48
N GLN A 1011 86.66 -37.37 39.46
CA GLN A 1011 85.72 -36.28 39.14
C GLN A 1011 86.02 -35.73 37.74
N SER A 1012 85.22 -36.14 36.75
CA SER A 1012 84.97 -35.34 35.53
C SER A 1012 83.74 -35.85 34.77
N GLU A 1013 83.78 -37.08 34.26
CA GLU A 1013 82.82 -37.55 33.24
C GLU A 1013 81.40 -37.82 33.78
N HIS A 1014 81.27 -38.43 34.96
CA HIS A 1014 79.98 -38.89 35.50
C HIS A 1014 78.96 -37.76 35.75
N VAL A 1015 79.40 -36.49 35.85
CA VAL A 1015 78.49 -35.35 36.06
C VAL A 1015 77.63 -35.08 34.82
N LEU A 1016 78.24 -35.09 33.63
CA LEU A 1016 77.56 -34.83 32.35
C LEU A 1016 76.51 -35.89 32.02
N GLU A 1017 76.83 -37.16 32.29
CA GLU A 1017 75.90 -38.29 32.12
C GLU A 1017 74.65 -38.11 32.99
N THR A 1018 74.84 -37.82 34.28
CA THR A 1018 73.71 -37.59 35.21
C THR A 1018 72.90 -36.34 34.86
N GLN A 1019 73.54 -35.31 34.34
CA GLN A 1019 72.86 -34.06 33.99
C GLN A 1019 71.98 -34.23 32.74
N LYS A 1020 72.47 -34.92 31.70
CA LYS A 1020 71.63 -35.33 30.56
C LYS A 1020 70.43 -36.17 30.98
N VAL A 1021 70.62 -37.18 31.84
CA VAL A 1021 69.51 -38.03 32.32
C VAL A 1021 68.48 -37.24 33.15
N VAL A 1022 68.88 -36.15 33.81
CA VAL A 1022 67.94 -35.23 34.47
C VAL A 1022 67.23 -34.33 33.46
N GLU A 1023 67.92 -33.80 32.46
CA GLU A 1023 67.35 -32.96 31.39
C GLU A 1023 66.37 -33.74 30.50
N GLU A 1024 66.69 -34.98 30.12
CA GLU A 1024 65.79 -35.90 29.40
C GLU A 1024 64.55 -36.25 30.24
N ARG A 1025 64.71 -36.49 31.55
CA ARG A 1025 63.57 -36.73 32.45
C ARG A 1025 62.71 -35.47 32.66
N ALA A 1026 63.31 -34.29 32.66
CA ALA A 1026 62.57 -33.02 32.71
C ALA A 1026 61.76 -32.81 31.42
N ALA A 1027 62.38 -33.01 30.24
CA ALA A 1027 61.69 -32.93 28.95
C ALA A 1027 60.58 -33.98 28.80
N HIS A 1028 60.78 -35.21 29.30
CA HIS A 1028 59.73 -36.22 29.36
C HIS A 1028 58.59 -35.86 30.33
N ALA A 1029 58.88 -35.24 31.48
CA ALA A 1029 57.84 -34.74 32.39
C ALA A 1029 57.06 -33.57 31.76
N GLU A 1030 57.75 -32.62 31.12
CA GLU A 1030 57.15 -31.45 30.48
C GLU A 1030 56.27 -31.83 29.28
N THR A 1031 56.70 -32.80 28.47
CA THR A 1031 55.88 -33.33 27.37
C THR A 1031 54.66 -34.12 27.88
N ILE A 1032 54.78 -34.90 28.97
CA ILE A 1032 53.63 -35.55 29.62
C ILE A 1032 52.64 -34.51 30.17
N ASN A 1033 53.12 -33.47 30.86
CA ASN A 1033 52.27 -32.39 31.39
C ASN A 1033 51.57 -31.60 30.27
N SER A 1034 52.26 -31.40 29.14
CA SER A 1034 51.70 -30.74 27.95
C SER A 1034 50.59 -31.58 27.30
N LEU A 1035 50.78 -32.90 27.22
CA LEU A 1035 49.76 -33.83 26.73
C LEU A 1035 48.55 -33.93 27.67
N GLN A 1036 48.76 -33.93 28.98
CA GLN A 1036 47.68 -33.87 29.98
C GLN A 1036 46.88 -32.56 29.86
N SER A 1037 47.57 -31.43 29.70
CA SER A 1037 46.92 -30.12 29.50
C SER A 1037 46.06 -30.09 28.23
N CYS A 1038 46.51 -30.76 27.15
CA CYS A 1038 45.74 -30.91 25.91
C CYS A 1038 44.51 -31.82 26.09
N ASP A 1039 44.67 -32.94 26.81
CA ASP A 1039 43.56 -33.82 27.20
C ASP A 1039 42.49 -33.06 28.00
N ASP A 1040 42.87 -32.30 29.03
CA ASP A 1040 41.92 -31.57 29.88
C ASP A 1040 41.20 -30.44 29.12
N LEU A 1041 41.89 -29.75 28.21
CA LEU A 1041 41.28 -28.79 27.29
C LEU A 1041 40.25 -29.46 26.36
N HIS A 1042 40.60 -30.60 25.74
CA HIS A 1042 39.67 -31.36 24.91
C HIS A 1042 38.45 -31.85 25.70
N ASN A 1043 38.67 -32.37 26.91
CA ASN A 1043 37.63 -32.90 27.79
C ASN A 1043 36.67 -31.79 28.28
N SER A 1044 37.19 -30.60 28.60
CA SER A 1044 36.36 -29.45 29.00
C SER A 1044 35.56 -28.88 27.82
N PHE A 1045 36.16 -28.81 26.62
CA PHE A 1045 35.47 -28.40 25.40
C PHE A 1045 34.33 -29.37 25.02
N ALA A 1046 34.60 -30.68 25.04
CA ALA A 1046 33.60 -31.71 24.76
C ALA A 1046 32.40 -31.62 25.73
N ARG A 1047 32.66 -31.57 27.04
CA ARG A 1047 31.61 -31.38 28.07
C ARG A 1047 30.80 -30.10 27.85
N ARG A 1048 31.45 -29.00 27.46
CA ARG A 1048 30.74 -27.74 27.20
C ARG A 1048 29.89 -27.79 25.94
N LEU A 1049 30.31 -28.51 24.89
CA LEU A 1049 29.47 -28.74 23.71
C LEU A 1049 28.28 -29.66 24.02
N ILE A 1050 28.47 -30.74 24.78
CA ILE A 1050 27.39 -31.64 25.25
C ILE A 1050 26.31 -30.82 25.98
N GLN A 1051 26.73 -29.96 26.93
CA GLN A 1051 25.85 -29.06 27.68
C GLN A 1051 25.15 -28.01 26.80
N LEU A 1052 25.78 -27.52 25.73
CA LEU A 1052 25.19 -26.52 24.82
C LEU A 1052 24.27 -27.14 23.76
N LEU A 1053 24.41 -28.43 23.48
CA LEU A 1053 23.64 -29.17 22.47
C LEU A 1053 22.55 -30.05 23.07
N ASP A 1054 22.40 -30.05 24.40
CA ASP A 1054 21.39 -30.78 25.17
C ASP A 1054 21.36 -32.27 24.80
N ILE A 1055 22.47 -32.96 25.11
CA ILE A 1055 22.73 -34.38 24.85
C ILE A 1055 22.91 -35.07 26.21
N ASP A 1056 22.23 -36.21 26.41
CA ASP A 1056 22.22 -36.91 27.70
C ASP A 1056 23.62 -37.39 28.13
N ASP A 1057 24.12 -36.93 29.28
CA ASP A 1057 25.45 -37.28 29.83
C ASP A 1057 25.66 -38.80 29.96
N ASP A 1058 24.60 -39.56 30.28
CA ASP A 1058 24.63 -41.03 30.42
C ASP A 1058 25.02 -41.76 29.13
N SER A 1059 24.90 -41.11 27.96
CA SER A 1059 25.29 -41.70 26.68
C SER A 1059 26.81 -41.74 26.44
N LEU A 1060 27.62 -41.07 27.29
CA LEU A 1060 29.04 -40.79 27.04
C LEU A 1060 29.95 -41.10 28.23
N SER A 1061 29.99 -42.38 28.63
CA SER A 1061 30.76 -42.86 29.79
C SER A 1061 32.27 -42.58 29.71
N ASN A 1062 32.81 -41.92 30.74
CA ASN A 1062 34.23 -41.80 31.10
C ASN A 1062 35.20 -41.33 29.98
N ILE A 1063 35.21 -40.02 29.71
CA ILE A 1063 36.32 -39.40 28.98
C ILE A 1063 37.56 -39.33 29.89
N ALA A 1064 38.46 -40.30 29.75
CA ALA A 1064 39.70 -40.41 30.54
C ALA A 1064 40.91 -39.73 29.85
N PRO A 1065 41.94 -39.28 30.61
CA PRO A 1065 43.20 -38.81 30.03
C PRO A 1065 44.00 -39.97 29.40
N LEU A 1066 44.50 -39.78 28.16
CA LEU A 1066 45.31 -40.77 27.46
C LEU A 1066 46.71 -40.93 28.06
N ALA A 1067 47.20 -39.91 28.76
CA ALA A 1067 48.55 -39.89 29.35
C ALA A 1067 48.75 -40.88 30.51
N SER A 1068 47.69 -41.34 31.17
CA SER A 1068 47.75 -42.25 32.34
C SER A 1068 47.34 -43.70 32.04
N LEU A 1069 46.94 -44.00 30.80
CA LEU A 1069 46.38 -45.31 30.41
C LEU A 1069 47.42 -46.23 29.76
N PRO A 1070 47.38 -47.55 30.03
CA PRO A 1070 48.12 -48.57 29.28
C PRO A 1070 47.87 -48.51 27.77
N THR A 1071 48.81 -49.02 26.97
CA THR A 1071 48.74 -48.99 25.49
C THR A 1071 47.52 -49.72 24.91
N THR A 1072 47.02 -50.76 25.58
CA THR A 1072 45.75 -51.43 25.25
C THR A 1072 44.54 -50.51 25.45
N ASP A 1073 44.54 -49.75 26.53
CA ASP A 1073 43.35 -49.05 27.04
C ASP A 1073 43.20 -47.69 26.36
N ARG A 1074 44.32 -47.09 25.94
CA ARG A 1074 44.35 -45.89 25.07
C ARG A 1074 43.58 -46.08 23.76
N TYR A 1075 43.54 -47.30 23.19
CA TYR A 1075 42.76 -47.58 21.98
C TYR A 1075 41.24 -47.51 22.26
N VAL A 1076 40.80 -48.00 23.42
CA VAL A 1076 39.39 -47.93 23.86
C VAL A 1076 38.98 -46.48 24.10
N ALA A 1077 39.82 -45.70 24.79
CA ALA A 1077 39.59 -44.27 25.03
C ALA A 1077 39.51 -43.45 23.72
N LEU A 1078 40.33 -43.78 22.71
CA LEU A 1078 40.24 -43.18 21.38
C LEU A 1078 38.92 -43.50 20.67
N GLN A 1079 38.49 -44.78 20.67
CA GLN A 1079 37.18 -45.14 20.11
C GLN A 1079 36.01 -44.43 20.82
N GLN A 1080 36.10 -44.24 22.14
CA GLN A 1080 35.09 -43.51 22.91
C GLN A 1080 35.03 -42.04 22.48
N ARG A 1081 36.17 -41.33 22.44
CA ARG A 1081 36.22 -39.92 21.99
C ARG A 1081 35.78 -39.75 20.53
N GLN A 1082 36.08 -40.72 19.66
CA GLN A 1082 35.59 -40.72 18.28
C GLN A 1082 34.05 -40.76 18.26
N ARG A 1083 33.41 -41.71 18.98
CA ARG A 1083 31.94 -41.79 19.09
C ARG A 1083 31.33 -40.53 19.69
N THR A 1084 31.96 -39.94 20.71
CA THR A 1084 31.54 -38.63 21.27
C THR A 1084 31.49 -37.56 20.17
N THR A 1085 32.51 -37.51 19.33
CA THR A 1085 32.61 -36.53 18.23
C THR A 1085 31.57 -36.80 17.15
N GLU A 1086 31.35 -38.06 16.78
CA GLU A 1086 30.34 -38.48 15.80
C GLU A 1086 28.91 -38.09 16.24
N ILE A 1087 28.56 -38.31 17.51
CA ILE A 1087 27.26 -37.93 18.10
C ILE A 1087 27.09 -36.41 18.11
N LEU A 1088 28.14 -35.66 18.48
CA LEU A 1088 28.13 -34.18 18.46
C LEU A 1088 27.92 -33.63 17.05
N VAL A 1089 28.60 -34.19 16.04
CA VAL A 1089 28.42 -33.81 14.63
C VAL A 1089 26.99 -34.10 14.17
N GLN A 1090 26.45 -35.30 14.42
CA GLN A 1090 25.08 -35.65 14.06
C GLN A 1090 24.05 -34.69 14.68
N LYS A 1091 24.20 -34.32 15.96
CA LYS A 1091 23.30 -33.35 16.62
C LYS A 1091 23.38 -31.96 15.97
N ILE A 1092 24.58 -31.51 15.59
CA ILE A 1092 24.79 -30.24 14.88
C ILE A 1092 24.18 -30.28 13.47
N GLU A 1093 24.30 -31.38 12.73
CA GLU A 1093 23.71 -31.52 11.40
C GLU A 1093 22.18 -31.56 11.44
N MET A 1094 21.57 -32.27 12.41
CA MET A 1094 20.12 -32.22 12.64
C MET A 1094 19.63 -30.80 12.97
N LEU A 1095 20.41 -30.02 13.72
CA LEU A 1095 20.10 -28.61 13.99
C LEU A 1095 20.26 -27.73 12.75
N ARG A 1096 21.27 -27.98 11.90
CA ARG A 1096 21.45 -27.31 10.60
C ARG A 1096 20.26 -27.56 9.67
N GLU A 1097 19.83 -28.81 9.50
CA GLU A 1097 18.64 -29.14 8.71
C GLU A 1097 17.35 -28.52 9.28
N ARG A 1098 17.21 -28.48 10.60
CA ARG A 1098 16.06 -27.84 11.26
C ARG A 1098 16.07 -26.32 11.07
N LEU A 1099 17.23 -25.71 10.91
CA LEU A 1099 17.38 -24.29 10.59
C LEU A 1099 17.03 -24.03 9.12
N THR A 1100 17.61 -24.76 8.16
CA THR A 1100 17.33 -24.54 6.73
C THR A 1100 15.85 -24.74 6.40
N ARG A 1101 15.19 -25.76 6.94
CA ARG A 1101 13.74 -25.98 6.79
C ARG A 1101 12.90 -24.83 7.37
N LYS A 1102 13.38 -24.15 8.43
CA LYS A 1102 12.73 -22.94 8.96
C LYS A 1102 12.96 -21.73 8.07
N GLU A 1103 14.15 -21.56 7.51
CA GLU A 1103 14.47 -20.49 6.57
C GLU A 1103 13.72 -20.63 5.24
N GLU A 1104 13.49 -21.86 4.78
CA GLU A 1104 12.59 -22.19 3.66
C GLU A 1104 11.13 -21.78 3.99
N LEU A 1105 10.60 -22.25 5.12
CA LEU A 1105 9.24 -21.90 5.55
C LEU A 1105 9.03 -20.39 5.75
N LEU A 1106 10.03 -19.67 6.29
CA LEU A 1106 9.98 -18.21 6.41
C LEU A 1106 9.95 -17.53 5.04
N ARG A 1107 10.79 -17.97 4.08
CA ARG A 1107 10.77 -17.46 2.70
C ARG A 1107 9.45 -17.75 1.98
N ASP A 1108 8.75 -18.83 2.32
CA ASP A 1108 7.41 -19.08 1.78
C ASP A 1108 6.33 -18.18 2.43
N TYR A 1109 6.41 -17.94 3.75
CA TYR A 1109 5.55 -16.93 4.39
C TYR A 1109 5.81 -15.50 3.86
N GLU A 1110 7.05 -15.15 3.50
CA GLU A 1110 7.37 -13.86 2.84
C GLU A 1110 6.72 -13.75 1.45
N LYS A 1111 6.74 -14.84 0.65
CA LYS A 1111 6.04 -14.90 -0.65
C LYS A 1111 4.53 -14.75 -0.46
N ASP A 1112 3.94 -15.41 0.53
CA ASP A 1112 2.50 -15.35 0.80
C ASP A 1112 2.06 -13.99 1.37
N LEU A 1113 2.89 -13.33 2.18
CA LEU A 1113 2.70 -11.94 2.57
C LEU A 1113 2.77 -11.00 1.36
N GLY A 1114 3.64 -11.29 0.39
CA GLY A 1114 3.70 -10.62 -0.91
C GLY A 1114 2.41 -10.76 -1.71
N LYS A 1115 1.88 -12.00 -1.85
CA LYS A 1115 0.58 -12.27 -2.49
C LYS A 1115 -0.57 -11.55 -1.78
N LEU A 1116 -0.57 -11.53 -0.44
CA LEU A 1116 -1.60 -10.85 0.35
C LEU A 1116 -1.59 -9.33 0.11
N ARG A 1117 -0.41 -8.70 0.06
CA ARG A 1117 -0.27 -7.27 -0.28
C ARG A 1117 -0.76 -6.96 -1.70
N GLN A 1118 -0.47 -7.83 -2.67
CA GLN A 1118 -1.00 -7.69 -4.04
C GLN A 1118 -2.53 -7.82 -4.08
N ALA A 1119 -3.11 -8.77 -3.33
CA ALA A 1119 -4.54 -8.92 -3.19
C ALA A 1119 -5.20 -7.70 -2.51
N GLU A 1120 -4.55 -7.09 -1.51
CA GLU A 1120 -5.03 -5.87 -0.83
C GLU A 1120 -5.03 -4.64 -1.75
N ILE A 1121 -4.03 -4.53 -2.65
CA ILE A 1121 -3.99 -3.48 -3.70
C ILE A 1121 -5.14 -3.68 -4.69
N LEU A 1122 -5.30 -4.90 -5.23
CA LEU A 1122 -6.40 -5.24 -6.13
C LEU A 1122 -7.77 -5.01 -5.47
N LEU A 1123 -7.91 -5.30 -4.17
CA LEU A 1123 -9.14 -5.03 -3.42
C LEU A 1123 -9.43 -3.52 -3.32
N ARG A 1124 -8.42 -2.67 -3.09
CA ARG A 1124 -8.59 -1.21 -3.14
C ARG A 1124 -9.04 -0.73 -4.52
N GLU A 1125 -8.43 -1.23 -5.59
CA GLU A 1125 -8.80 -0.88 -6.97
C GLU A 1125 -10.26 -1.29 -7.28
N LYS A 1126 -10.68 -2.51 -6.89
CA LYS A 1126 -12.07 -2.95 -7.08
C LYS A 1126 -13.06 -2.18 -6.20
N ASN A 1127 -12.69 -1.80 -4.98
CA ASN A 1127 -13.54 -0.98 -4.12
C ASN A 1127 -13.68 0.46 -4.67
N GLY A 1128 -12.64 1.03 -5.27
CA GLY A 1128 -12.73 2.31 -5.99
C GLY A 1128 -13.72 2.24 -7.15
N LEU A 1129 -13.57 1.23 -8.02
CA LEU A 1129 -14.51 1.00 -9.14
C LEU A 1129 -15.95 0.72 -8.68
N LEU A 1130 -16.14 0.05 -7.54
CA LEU A 1130 -17.47 -0.12 -6.93
C LEU A 1130 -18.06 1.20 -6.42
N GLN A 1131 -17.23 2.06 -5.81
CA GLN A 1131 -17.65 3.39 -5.34
C GLN A 1131 -18.01 4.32 -6.51
N ASP A 1132 -17.24 4.27 -7.60
CA ASP A 1132 -17.56 4.99 -8.84
C ASP A 1132 -18.88 4.51 -9.45
N LEU A 1133 -19.08 3.18 -9.56
CA LEU A 1133 -20.33 2.59 -10.04
C LEU A 1133 -21.53 2.88 -9.12
N GLU A 1134 -21.33 2.97 -7.81
CA GLU A 1134 -22.39 3.36 -6.88
C GLU A 1134 -22.75 4.84 -7.03
N MET A 1135 -21.75 5.72 -7.24
CA MET A 1135 -21.97 7.14 -7.52
C MET A 1135 -22.70 7.32 -8.86
N ASP A 1136 -22.27 6.64 -9.92
CA ASP A 1136 -22.96 6.64 -11.22
C ASP A 1136 -24.41 6.17 -11.06
N LYS A 1137 -24.65 5.07 -10.34
CA LYS A 1137 -26.01 4.60 -10.04
C LYS A 1137 -26.84 5.65 -9.30
N ARG A 1138 -26.29 6.28 -8.25
CA ARG A 1138 -26.99 7.35 -7.51
C ARG A 1138 -27.37 8.51 -8.43
N THR A 1139 -26.47 8.97 -9.31
CA THR A 1139 -26.82 10.02 -10.30
C THR A 1139 -27.90 9.57 -11.29
N LYS A 1140 -27.97 8.28 -11.65
CA LYS A 1140 -29.02 7.72 -12.51
C LYS A 1140 -30.36 7.57 -11.79
N ASP A 1141 -30.36 7.22 -10.51
CA ASP A 1141 -31.55 7.22 -9.67
C ASP A 1141 -32.08 8.64 -9.46
N ASP A 1142 -31.20 9.64 -9.25
CA ASP A 1142 -31.56 11.07 -9.17
C ASP A 1142 -32.10 11.61 -10.51
N GLU A 1143 -31.47 11.27 -11.64
CA GLU A 1143 -31.97 11.60 -12.98
C GLU A 1143 -33.36 10.98 -13.23
N ALA A 1144 -33.56 9.72 -12.84
CA ALA A 1144 -34.85 9.04 -12.94
C ALA A 1144 -35.93 9.65 -12.03
N LEU A 1145 -35.57 10.11 -10.82
CA LEU A 1145 -36.46 10.83 -9.92
C LEU A 1145 -36.83 12.21 -10.48
N PHE A 1146 -35.86 12.96 -11.01
CA PHE A 1146 -36.11 14.24 -11.69
C PHE A 1146 -37.06 14.06 -12.88
N LEU A 1147 -36.78 13.12 -13.77
CA LEU A 1147 -37.63 12.81 -14.93
C LEU A 1147 -39.04 12.35 -14.51
N ARG A 1148 -39.19 11.56 -13.44
CA ARG A 1148 -40.50 11.18 -12.88
C ARG A 1148 -41.26 12.39 -12.33
N ASN A 1149 -40.59 13.33 -11.68
CA ASN A 1149 -41.21 14.56 -11.17
C ASN A 1149 -41.67 15.47 -12.32
N THR A 1150 -40.83 15.71 -13.33
CA THR A 1150 -41.23 16.46 -14.54
C THR A 1150 -42.36 15.75 -15.32
N LEU A 1151 -42.37 14.42 -15.37
CA LEU A 1151 -43.47 13.66 -15.96
C LEU A 1151 -44.78 13.82 -15.15
N ARG A 1152 -44.72 13.83 -13.81
CA ARG A 1152 -45.88 14.11 -12.96
C ARG A 1152 -46.37 15.55 -13.18
N GLU A 1153 -45.50 16.54 -13.13
CA GLU A 1153 -45.87 17.95 -13.37
C GLU A 1153 -46.51 18.14 -14.75
N THR A 1154 -45.97 17.52 -15.80
CA THR A 1154 -46.57 17.61 -17.15
C THR A 1154 -47.88 16.85 -17.26
N GLN A 1155 -48.07 15.74 -16.54
CA GLN A 1155 -49.36 15.06 -16.43
C GLN A 1155 -50.39 15.88 -15.65
N ASP A 1156 -50.00 16.53 -14.54
CA ASP A 1156 -50.90 17.34 -13.72
C ASP A 1156 -51.30 18.63 -14.44
N ASN A 1157 -50.36 19.30 -15.13
CA ASN A 1157 -50.66 20.40 -16.05
C ASN A 1157 -51.61 19.95 -17.18
N LEU A 1158 -51.38 18.79 -17.80
CA LEU A 1158 -52.28 18.24 -18.82
C LEU A 1158 -53.66 17.89 -18.25
N ASN A 1159 -53.75 17.45 -17.00
CA ASN A 1159 -55.00 17.16 -16.32
C ASN A 1159 -55.74 18.43 -15.89
N GLN A 1160 -55.02 19.49 -15.51
CA GLN A 1160 -55.56 20.83 -15.28
C GLN A 1160 -56.12 21.42 -16.58
N GLU A 1161 -55.36 21.36 -17.68
CA GLU A 1161 -55.83 21.75 -19.02
C GLU A 1161 -57.07 20.95 -19.44
N LYS A 1162 -57.06 19.62 -19.28
CA LYS A 1162 -58.27 18.79 -19.54
C LYS A 1162 -59.47 19.21 -18.69
N ARG A 1163 -59.28 19.57 -17.41
CA ARG A 1163 -60.35 20.07 -16.53
C ARG A 1163 -60.87 21.43 -17.00
N LEU A 1164 -59.99 22.38 -17.30
CA LEU A 1164 -60.35 23.71 -17.82
C LEU A 1164 -61.10 23.58 -19.16
N ASN A 1165 -60.56 22.81 -20.10
CA ASN A 1165 -61.15 22.57 -21.41
C ASN A 1165 -62.50 21.82 -21.31
N SER A 1166 -62.67 20.94 -20.31
CA SER A 1166 -63.96 20.29 -20.00
C SER A 1166 -64.97 21.28 -19.41
N SER A 1167 -64.55 22.16 -18.48
CA SER A 1167 -65.43 23.21 -17.93
C SER A 1167 -65.90 24.19 -19.01
N VAL A 1168 -64.99 24.59 -19.93
CA VAL A 1168 -65.31 25.40 -21.11
C VAL A 1168 -66.30 24.68 -22.03
N LYS A 1169 -66.08 23.39 -22.33
CA LYS A 1169 -67.01 22.57 -23.13
C LYS A 1169 -68.36 22.31 -22.46
N LEU A 1170 -68.43 22.35 -21.13
CA LEU A 1170 -69.67 22.22 -20.35
C LEU A 1170 -70.43 23.55 -20.21
N GLY A 1171 -69.94 24.65 -20.79
CA GLY A 1171 -70.71 25.89 -20.98
C GLY A 1171 -71.18 26.57 -19.69
N ARG A 1172 -70.50 26.33 -18.55
CA ARG A 1172 -70.85 27.00 -17.28
C ARG A 1172 -70.19 28.37 -17.23
N ASN A 1173 -71.01 29.41 -17.26
CA ASN A 1173 -70.57 30.80 -17.16
C ASN A 1173 -69.73 31.04 -15.89
N ILE A 1174 -68.67 31.84 -16.03
CA ILE A 1174 -67.89 32.33 -14.91
C ILE A 1174 -68.59 33.58 -14.38
N ASP A 1175 -69.56 33.38 -13.48
CA ASP A 1175 -70.11 34.44 -12.63
C ASP A 1175 -70.73 33.85 -11.36
N GLN A 1176 -70.60 34.58 -10.25
CA GLN A 1176 -71.24 34.35 -8.94
C GLN A 1176 -71.05 33.00 -8.22
N VAL A 1177 -70.00 32.89 -7.40
CA VAL A 1177 -70.05 32.18 -6.09
C VAL A 1177 -69.23 32.98 -5.06
N GLN A 1178 -69.78 33.20 -3.86
CA GLN A 1178 -69.11 33.89 -2.74
C GLN A 1178 -68.28 32.92 -1.84
N PRO A 1179 -67.26 33.40 -1.12
CA PRO A 1179 -66.42 32.58 -0.25
C PRO A 1179 -67.07 32.27 1.12
N PRO A 1180 -66.93 31.05 1.67
CA PRO A 1180 -67.32 30.74 3.06
C PRO A 1180 -66.20 30.92 4.11
N GLU A 1181 -66.57 31.52 5.23
CA GLU A 1181 -65.93 31.48 6.56
C GLU A 1181 -66.13 30.10 7.26
N LEU A 1182 -65.60 29.71 8.44
CA LEU A 1182 -64.54 30.15 9.38
C LEU A 1182 -64.31 29.04 10.44
N ILE A 1183 -63.06 28.66 10.77
CA ILE A 1183 -62.53 28.35 12.14
C ILE A 1183 -60.98 28.45 12.03
N ARG A 1184 -60.15 29.29 12.67
CA ARG A 1184 -60.16 30.27 13.78
C ARG A 1184 -59.26 29.84 14.98
N ARG A 1185 -58.00 30.32 14.98
CA ARG A 1185 -57.14 30.74 16.13
C ARG A 1185 -55.81 31.30 15.54
N SER A 1186 -55.68 32.62 15.38
CA SER A 1186 -55.06 33.60 16.32
C SER A 1186 -53.52 33.52 16.39
N GLY A 1187 -52.72 34.56 16.10
CA GLY A 1187 -52.94 35.95 15.63
C GLY A 1187 -51.55 36.65 15.44
N GLY A 1188 -51.38 37.91 15.01
CA GLY A 1188 -52.30 38.98 14.57
C GLY A 1188 -51.52 40.25 14.12
N SER A 1189 -52.22 41.26 13.60
CA SER A 1189 -51.78 42.65 13.27
C SER A 1189 -50.54 42.85 12.33
N THR A 1190 -50.60 43.24 11.04
CA THR A 1190 -51.25 44.37 10.30
C THR A 1190 -50.43 45.66 10.15
N VAL A 1191 -49.95 45.95 8.92
CA VAL A 1191 -49.93 47.29 8.29
C VAL A 1191 -50.22 47.12 6.78
N THR A 1192 -50.99 48.02 6.18
CA THR A 1192 -51.36 48.02 4.74
C THR A 1192 -50.64 49.13 3.95
N LEU A 1193 -50.39 48.92 2.65
CA LEU A 1193 -49.96 49.97 1.73
C LEU A 1193 -50.68 49.85 0.37
N HIS A 1194 -50.76 50.96 -0.37
CA HIS A 1194 -51.69 51.17 -1.49
C HIS A 1194 -51.12 50.85 -2.88
N HIS A 1195 -52.01 50.73 -3.88
CA HIS A 1195 -51.67 50.42 -5.28
C HIS A 1195 -50.83 51.50 -5.98
N HIS A 1196 -49.95 51.05 -6.88
CA HIS A 1196 -49.64 51.72 -8.15
C HIS A 1196 -49.47 50.66 -9.26
N CYS A 1197 -49.80 51.01 -10.51
CA CYS A 1197 -49.90 50.07 -11.63
C CYS A 1197 -48.93 50.43 -12.77
N PRO A 1198 -48.15 49.48 -13.31
CA PRO A 1198 -47.38 49.65 -14.55
C PRO A 1198 -48.09 49.04 -15.80
N PRO A 1199 -47.79 49.51 -17.02
CA PRO A 1199 -48.54 49.16 -18.24
C PRO A 1199 -47.98 47.96 -19.05
N ASP A 1200 -48.65 47.67 -20.18
CA ASP A 1200 -48.42 46.60 -21.16
C ASP A 1200 -46.96 46.18 -21.45
N THR A 1201 -46.71 44.87 -21.53
CA THR A 1201 -45.44 44.30 -22.03
C THR A 1201 -45.59 43.18 -23.07
N SER A 1202 -46.43 43.38 -24.09
CA SER A 1202 -46.62 42.44 -25.21
C SER A 1202 -45.35 42.16 -26.05
N GLY A 1203 -44.32 43.01 -25.94
CA GLY A 1203 -43.08 42.88 -26.72
C GLY A 1203 -42.18 41.68 -26.37
N LYS A 1204 -42.18 41.19 -25.13
CA LYS A 1204 -41.17 40.23 -24.64
C LYS A 1204 -41.20 38.87 -25.35
N PHE A 1205 -42.38 38.38 -25.73
CA PHE A 1205 -42.52 37.06 -26.37
C PHE A 1205 -41.91 36.98 -27.79
N ARG A 1206 -41.86 38.08 -28.55
CA ARG A 1206 -41.24 38.08 -29.88
C ARG A 1206 -39.72 38.00 -29.82
N THR A 1207 -39.07 38.60 -28.81
CA THR A 1207 -37.61 38.58 -28.66
C THR A 1207 -37.12 37.19 -28.28
N VAL A 1208 -37.71 36.58 -27.25
CA VAL A 1208 -37.31 35.23 -26.77
C VAL A 1208 -37.41 34.17 -27.87
N LYS A 1209 -38.46 34.22 -28.70
CA LYS A 1209 -38.61 33.30 -29.85
C LYS A 1209 -37.54 33.55 -30.95
N ARG A 1210 -37.07 34.80 -31.09
CA ARG A 1210 -36.00 35.15 -32.04
C ARG A 1210 -34.64 34.65 -31.55
N ASP A 1211 -34.34 34.85 -30.27
CA ASP A 1211 -33.09 34.39 -29.65
C ASP A 1211 -33.01 32.86 -29.62
N MET A 1212 -34.13 32.17 -29.35
CA MET A 1212 -34.23 30.72 -29.42
C MET A 1212 -33.97 30.19 -30.84
N ASN A 1213 -34.61 30.78 -31.86
CA ASN A 1213 -34.34 30.42 -33.25
C ASN A 1213 -32.89 30.73 -33.67
N GLN A 1214 -32.29 31.81 -33.17
CA GLN A 1214 -30.89 32.15 -33.47
C GLN A 1214 -29.89 31.20 -32.76
N LYS A 1215 -30.22 30.69 -31.56
CA LYS A 1215 -29.47 29.61 -30.91
C LYS A 1215 -29.55 28.29 -31.67
N ILE A 1216 -30.73 27.94 -32.21
CA ILE A 1216 -30.91 26.77 -33.07
C ILE A 1216 -30.05 26.91 -34.34
N ALA A 1217 -30.15 28.04 -35.06
CA ALA A 1217 -29.36 28.29 -36.26
C ALA A 1217 -27.83 28.27 -36.03
N ARG A 1218 -27.36 28.65 -34.83
CA ARG A 1218 -25.94 28.49 -34.44
C ARG A 1218 -25.56 27.03 -34.24
N LYS A 1219 -26.40 26.23 -33.56
CA LYS A 1219 -26.17 24.79 -33.40
C LYS A 1219 -26.24 24.03 -34.73
N ASP A 1220 -27.13 24.41 -35.64
CA ASP A 1220 -27.21 23.81 -36.99
C ASP A 1220 -25.97 24.14 -37.85
N TYR A 1221 -25.28 25.25 -37.57
CA TYR A 1221 -23.99 25.58 -38.19
C TYR A 1221 -22.85 24.81 -37.54
N GLU A 1222 -22.79 24.78 -36.21
CA GLU A 1222 -21.81 24.04 -35.40
C GLU A 1222 -21.83 22.53 -35.71
N ILE A 1223 -23.03 21.93 -35.86
CA ILE A 1223 -23.20 20.53 -36.28
C ILE A 1223 -22.73 20.31 -37.73
N LYS A 1224 -22.75 21.33 -38.59
CA LYS A 1224 -22.24 21.23 -39.97
C LYS A 1224 -20.72 21.34 -40.03
N THR A 1225 -20.09 22.23 -39.26
CA THR A 1225 -18.62 22.27 -39.15
C THR A 1225 -18.08 20.99 -38.53
N LEU A 1226 -18.64 20.53 -37.40
CA LEU A 1226 -18.24 19.27 -36.76
C LEU A 1226 -18.42 18.05 -37.69
N LYS A 1227 -19.44 18.03 -38.55
CA LYS A 1227 -19.60 16.97 -39.57
C LYS A 1227 -18.58 17.05 -40.70
N HIS A 1228 -18.14 18.25 -41.07
CA HIS A 1228 -17.10 18.46 -42.09
C HIS A 1228 -15.73 18.06 -41.55
N GLU A 1229 -15.38 18.53 -40.34
CA GLU A 1229 -14.18 18.13 -39.59
C GLU A 1229 -14.13 16.62 -39.38
N LEU A 1230 -15.27 15.97 -39.08
CA LEU A 1230 -15.34 14.51 -38.97
C LEU A 1230 -15.10 13.78 -40.31
N HIS A 1231 -15.50 14.36 -41.46
CA HIS A 1231 -15.19 13.77 -42.77
C HIS A 1231 -13.71 13.97 -43.12
N GLU A 1232 -13.15 15.15 -42.87
CA GLU A 1232 -11.72 15.42 -43.07
C GLU A 1232 -10.83 14.53 -42.17
N ALA A 1233 -11.27 14.27 -40.93
CA ALA A 1233 -10.66 13.29 -40.04
C ALA A 1233 -10.80 11.83 -40.56
N LEU A 1234 -11.91 11.48 -41.21
CA LEU A 1234 -12.12 10.15 -41.79
C LEU A 1234 -11.25 9.93 -43.04
N ASP A 1235 -11.18 10.93 -43.92
CA ASP A 1235 -10.37 10.90 -45.14
C ASP A 1235 -8.87 10.84 -44.80
N THR A 1236 -8.41 11.65 -43.83
CA THR A 1236 -7.01 11.59 -43.37
C THR A 1236 -6.66 10.28 -42.65
N LEU A 1237 -7.61 9.66 -41.92
CA LEU A 1237 -7.40 8.32 -41.36
C LEU A 1237 -7.37 7.23 -42.46
N SER A 1238 -8.17 7.39 -43.51
CA SER A 1238 -8.17 6.52 -44.69
C SER A 1238 -6.82 6.60 -45.43
N ASP A 1239 -6.31 7.80 -45.68
CA ASP A 1239 -4.98 8.01 -46.28
C ASP A 1239 -3.85 7.44 -45.42
N GLN A 1240 -3.93 7.58 -44.09
CA GLN A 1240 -2.98 6.94 -43.18
C GLN A 1240 -3.05 5.42 -43.25
N SER A 1241 -4.26 4.83 -43.27
CA SER A 1241 -4.45 3.38 -43.43
C SER A 1241 -3.90 2.86 -44.77
N HIS A 1242 -4.16 3.58 -45.87
CA HIS A 1242 -3.58 3.30 -47.17
C HIS A 1242 -2.05 3.36 -47.17
N LYS A 1243 -1.47 4.34 -46.46
CA LYS A 1243 -0.01 4.51 -46.35
C LYS A 1243 0.66 3.43 -45.49
N VAL A 1244 0.04 3.03 -44.38
CA VAL A 1244 0.47 1.87 -43.58
C VAL A 1244 0.43 0.60 -44.44
N ARG A 1245 -0.66 0.35 -45.16
CA ARG A 1245 -0.81 -0.79 -46.06
C ARG A 1245 0.22 -0.80 -47.20
N GLN A 1246 0.68 0.37 -47.65
CA GLN A 1246 1.74 0.49 -48.65
C GLN A 1246 3.12 0.14 -48.07
N LEU A 1247 3.40 0.56 -46.83
CA LEU A 1247 4.62 0.17 -46.10
C LEU A 1247 4.64 -1.33 -45.76
N GLU A 1248 3.49 -1.92 -45.39
CA GLU A 1248 3.36 -3.37 -45.20
C GLU A 1248 3.63 -4.20 -46.46
N LEU A 1249 3.38 -3.64 -47.64
CA LEU A 1249 3.70 -4.27 -48.92
C LEU A 1249 5.21 -4.16 -49.23
N GLN A 1250 5.80 -2.98 -49.05
CA GLN A 1250 7.25 -2.80 -49.21
C GLN A 1250 8.05 -3.71 -48.26
N SER A 1251 7.64 -3.80 -47.00
CA SER A 1251 8.23 -4.71 -46.00
C SER A 1251 8.08 -6.21 -46.32
N LYS A 1252 7.22 -6.60 -47.28
CA LYS A 1252 7.07 -7.98 -47.76
C LYS A 1252 7.92 -8.26 -49.00
N ASP A 1253 8.16 -7.26 -49.83
CA ASP A 1253 9.09 -7.37 -50.96
C ASP A 1253 10.54 -7.42 -50.45
N ASP A 1254 10.91 -6.57 -49.49
CA ASP A 1254 12.26 -6.57 -48.88
C ASP A 1254 12.62 -7.92 -48.23
N ASN A 1255 11.67 -8.57 -47.55
CA ASN A 1255 11.88 -9.87 -46.90
C ASN A 1255 12.04 -11.06 -47.87
N ASN A 1256 11.68 -10.90 -49.15
CA ASN A 1256 11.92 -11.93 -50.18
C ASN A 1256 13.30 -11.81 -50.85
N GLY A 1257 14.03 -10.71 -50.64
CA GLY A 1257 15.35 -10.49 -51.28
C GLY A 1257 16.50 -11.30 -50.68
N THR A 1258 16.38 -11.76 -49.43
CA THR A 1258 17.54 -12.15 -48.60
C THR A 1258 17.87 -13.65 -48.60
N ASN A 1259 17.19 -14.48 -49.40
CA ASN A 1259 17.23 -15.94 -49.25
C ASN A 1259 17.66 -16.72 -50.52
N ILE A 1260 18.46 -16.10 -51.41
CA ILE A 1260 18.98 -16.75 -52.63
C ILE A 1260 20.47 -16.43 -52.88
N TYR A 1261 21.35 -16.58 -51.88
CA TYR A 1261 22.81 -16.68 -52.10
C TYR A 1261 23.53 -17.37 -50.92
N THR A 1262 23.66 -18.71 -50.96
CA THR A 1262 24.79 -19.51 -50.37
C THR A 1262 24.59 -21.01 -50.61
N SER A 1263 24.77 -21.46 -51.85
CA SER A 1263 24.86 -22.91 -52.17
C SER A 1263 25.84 -23.16 -53.31
N SER A 1264 27.11 -22.82 -53.11
CA SER A 1264 28.18 -23.07 -54.09
C SER A 1264 29.56 -23.17 -53.42
N ASN A 1265 30.21 -24.32 -53.66
CA ASN A 1265 31.64 -24.63 -53.53
C ASN A 1265 32.26 -24.82 -52.13
N SER A 1266 33.09 -25.88 -52.08
CA SER A 1266 34.13 -26.26 -51.10
C SER A 1266 33.75 -26.22 -49.62
#